data_AF-A0A552JED0-F1
#
_entry.id   AF-A0A552JED0-F1
#
_cell.length_a   1.000
_cell.length_b   1.000
_cell.length_c   1.000
_cell.angle_alpha   90.00
_cell.angle_beta   90.00
_cell.angle_gamma   90.00
#
_symmetry.space_group_name_H-M   'P 1'
#
loop_
_entity.id
_entity.type
_entity.pdbx_description
1 polymer ?
#
loop_
_entity_poly.entity_id
_entity_poly.type
_entity_poly.pdbx_seq_one_letter_code
_entity_poly.pdbx_strand_id
1 'polypeptide(L)'
;MIVNKRELKQTLNRVYLKIKPDTETIQVFQANLTRLLEQCDSKKSEEFNKNLLIDFLKNTYYTDRYFINTKERIDLVIHNNQDVKSPVGVIFETKKPSRTINAEMPRLDHLNTKAFQQLVLYFLRERVTDKNLDIKHLIVTNIYEWFIFDGKIFEELFFANKALVKQFCDFEAGRLSSTKTDFFYQQIAEPAITKVIEQIKFTHFDLRELENLDWLDIYKILSPEHLLKLPFVNDSNTLNKPFYNELLYIIGLTEVKDKGKKLIGRMKEGDRCDGSLIENAISRLDSLDKIAQLKNPEEFGTTNEERLFNVALRLSINWINRVLFLKLLEAQLIKYHQGDRDFAFLNLAKVPSYDDLDSLFFDVLARETNKREAKVKTTFAYVPYLNSSLFEPTETEQQTIVIGNLRERTLPIFTATVLKDNQGNKRVGELNSLAYLFEFLDAYKFDRDELENPQEDSEKLINASVLGLIFEKINGYKDGSFYTPSFITMYMCRETIRRAIVQKFNEVKGWNCQTLDDLYERIEDKKEANTIINSLKICDPAVGSGHFLVSALNEIIAIKSELRVLLDTSGKSLKDYRVEVRNDKLLVYDDEGTLFAYHPNNKEKQRVQQALFHEKQTIIEGCLFGVDINPNSVTICRLRLWIELLKNAYYREDGNLETLPNIDINIKCGNSLISRFALDVDVRQVLQKQKFSIEEYRNAVQTYRNAETKEQKRQMETLIAKIKAGFSANLLIGDPKKVKLRQLQGELYNLENQGLLFEETKTEQKAREKKVTKLNNEIDKLTAEIADIESGRLYDNALEWRFEFPEVLNDDGDFVGFDVVIGNPPYIRQEDIKELKTTLQKSYQCYTGVADLFVYFYELGLNLLKPQGHLTYISSNKYFRAGYGEKLRQLLGDSTTIYNLIDFGDFPVFEEAIAYPSIITLSKNKSENNQLQALSWDETKKQDIARFATVLEQDGLIIAQENLKPDGWRLESSQILDLLAKLRNAGKSLGEYVEGRFYRGILTGFNEAFVIDRATRDRLINEHPSSAEVIKPFLRGRDVKRWCVDFAEQYLIKIESSENKEHPWSKLSEQEAEKIFDETYPAIYKHFSQFRKSLIKRCDQGRFFWELRSCIYWQEFEQPKIIYPNICKRNEFAWDELGYYTNQKAFIISSSDKVLLAVLNSNVVMFLFKNLLSKLQGDFYEPSSIFMKDFPIPNATESQRTAIEKLVQKCLDAKKDDPTANTSELEKQIDHLVYKLYQLTYNEVKIIDPEFALTEQEYLDLP
;
A
#
# COMPACT_ATOMS: atom_id res chain seq x y z
N MET A 1 30.86 -34.76 21.57
CA MET A 1 30.12 -33.56 21.11
C MET A 1 30.00 -32.61 22.28
N ILE A 2 30.47 -31.38 22.13
CA ILE A 2 30.27 -30.33 23.16
C ILE A 2 28.80 -29.90 23.05
N VAL A 3 28.02 -30.13 24.09
CA VAL A 3 26.55 -30.11 24.07
C VAL A 3 25.95 -28.74 23.67
N ASN A 4 26.73 -27.65 23.77
CA ASN A 4 26.24 -26.27 23.63
C ASN A 4 26.85 -25.44 22.48
N LYS A 5 27.77 -26.00 21.69
CA LYS A 5 28.33 -25.32 20.51
C LYS A 5 27.32 -25.39 19.34
N ARG A 6 27.02 -24.25 18.72
CA ARG A 6 26.31 -24.16 17.44
C ARG A 6 27.30 -24.05 16.28
N GLU A 7 27.01 -24.73 15.18
CA GLU A 7 27.76 -24.55 13.93
C GLU A 7 27.37 -23.22 13.24
N LEU A 8 28.25 -22.68 12.38
CA LEU A 8 28.04 -21.39 11.70
C LEU A 8 26.68 -21.33 10.98
N LYS A 9 26.38 -22.37 10.18
CA LYS A 9 25.11 -22.50 9.44
C LYS A 9 23.88 -22.69 10.32
N GLN A 10 24.04 -23.14 11.56
CA GLN A 10 22.93 -23.26 12.52
C GLN A 10 22.64 -21.91 13.20
N THR A 11 23.60 -21.00 13.19
CA THR A 11 23.54 -19.69 13.87
C THR A 11 22.94 -18.63 12.95
N LEU A 12 23.31 -18.66 11.68
CA LEU A 12 22.81 -17.73 10.69
C LEU A 12 21.34 -17.97 10.38
N ASN A 13 20.60 -16.89 10.10
CA ASN A 13 19.22 -17.01 9.62
C ASN A 13 19.20 -17.81 8.31
N ARG A 14 18.33 -18.83 8.21
CA ARG A 14 18.27 -19.76 7.06
C ARG A 14 18.03 -19.07 5.71
N VAL A 15 17.38 -17.91 5.71
CA VAL A 15 17.14 -17.11 4.50
C VAL A 15 18.35 -16.25 4.18
N TYR A 16 18.97 -15.62 5.19
CA TYR A 16 20.21 -14.87 5.01
C TYR A 16 21.36 -15.76 4.50
N LEU A 17 21.43 -17.02 4.96
CA LEU A 17 22.34 -18.04 4.43
C LEU A 17 22.22 -18.25 2.92
N LYS A 18 21.05 -17.97 2.33
CA LYS A 18 20.78 -18.14 0.90
C LYS A 18 21.00 -16.86 0.08
N ILE A 19 21.00 -15.70 0.72
CA ILE A 19 21.28 -14.40 0.05
C ILE A 19 22.77 -14.32 -0.24
N LYS A 20 23.16 -14.24 -1.51
CA LYS A 20 24.56 -14.03 -1.85
C LYS A 20 24.87 -12.54 -1.95
N PRO A 21 25.93 -12.06 -1.27
CA PRO A 21 26.55 -10.79 -1.59
C PRO A 21 27.10 -10.85 -3.01
N ASP A 22 27.16 -9.70 -3.68
CA ASP A 22 27.78 -9.61 -4.99
C ASP A 22 29.28 -9.96 -4.93
N THR A 23 29.85 -10.28 -6.10
CA THR A 23 31.22 -10.78 -6.20
C THR A 23 32.24 -9.73 -5.76
N GLU A 24 31.98 -8.45 -5.99
CA GLU A 24 32.85 -7.34 -5.59
C GLU A 24 32.89 -7.23 -4.06
N THR A 25 31.74 -7.31 -3.40
CA THR A 25 31.63 -7.31 -1.93
C THR A 25 32.41 -8.46 -1.28
N ILE A 26 32.33 -9.68 -1.83
CA ILE A 26 33.11 -10.82 -1.31
C ILE A 26 34.61 -10.62 -1.53
N GLN A 27 35.03 -10.07 -2.67
CA GLN A 27 36.45 -9.78 -2.93
C GLN A 27 37.01 -8.73 -1.96
N VAL A 28 36.24 -7.67 -1.68
CA VAL A 28 36.60 -6.65 -0.69
C VAL A 28 36.73 -7.26 0.71
N PHE A 29 35.78 -8.12 1.10
CA PHE A 29 35.86 -8.85 2.36
C PHE A 29 37.11 -9.72 2.46
N GLN A 30 37.41 -10.51 1.43
CA GLN A 30 38.59 -11.37 1.40
C GLN A 30 39.89 -10.54 1.50
N ALA A 31 39.97 -9.42 0.79
CA ALA A 31 41.13 -8.52 0.85
C ALA A 31 41.31 -7.91 2.25
N ASN A 32 40.22 -7.41 2.85
CA ASN A 32 40.26 -6.82 4.19
C ASN A 32 40.59 -7.86 5.28
N LEU A 33 40.03 -9.07 5.18
CA LEU A 33 40.30 -10.16 6.12
C LEU A 33 41.74 -10.65 6.01
N THR A 34 42.27 -10.79 4.79
CA THR A 34 43.68 -11.15 4.56
C THR A 34 44.60 -10.09 5.18
N ARG A 35 44.31 -8.81 4.95
CA ARG A 35 45.06 -7.70 5.53
C ARG A 35 45.05 -7.73 7.07
N LEU A 36 43.90 -8.00 7.69
CA LEU A 36 43.81 -8.15 9.15
C LEU A 36 44.75 -9.25 9.66
N LEU A 37 44.73 -10.41 9.01
CA LEU A 37 45.53 -11.57 9.43
C LEU A 37 47.03 -11.39 9.18
N GLU A 38 47.43 -10.68 8.12
CA GLU A 38 48.85 -10.36 7.85
C GLU A 38 49.41 -9.31 8.81
N GLN A 39 48.59 -8.35 9.25
CA GLN A 39 49.02 -7.23 10.08
C GLN A 39 48.94 -7.53 11.59
N CYS A 40 48.12 -8.49 11.99
CA CYS A 40 48.00 -8.87 13.40
C CYS A 40 49.33 -9.45 13.92
N ASP A 41 49.77 -8.99 15.10
CA ASP A 41 51.06 -9.38 15.67
C ASP A 41 50.93 -9.61 17.18
N SER A 42 51.17 -10.86 17.58
CA SER A 42 51.19 -11.33 18.97
C SER A 42 52.17 -10.58 19.88
N LYS A 43 53.19 -9.91 19.32
CA LYS A 43 54.18 -9.12 20.06
C LYS A 43 53.72 -7.68 20.31
N LYS A 44 52.67 -7.21 19.64
CA LYS A 44 52.12 -5.86 19.81
C LYS A 44 51.11 -5.82 20.97
N SER A 45 50.73 -4.60 21.37
CA SER A 45 49.71 -4.43 22.41
C SER A 45 48.36 -4.97 21.97
N GLU A 46 47.50 -5.28 22.94
CA GLU A 46 46.10 -5.65 22.69
C GLU A 46 45.38 -4.51 21.95
N GLU A 47 45.62 -3.27 22.39
CA GLU A 47 45.08 -2.05 21.76
C GLU A 47 45.47 -1.90 20.27
N PHE A 48 46.73 -2.23 19.92
CA PHE A 48 47.18 -2.18 18.53
C PHE A 48 46.39 -3.15 17.65
N ASN A 49 46.25 -4.39 18.11
CA ASN A 49 45.53 -5.44 17.38
C ASN A 49 44.01 -5.15 17.34
N LYS A 50 43.46 -4.56 18.40
CA LYS A 50 42.06 -4.10 18.45
C LYS A 50 41.76 -3.03 17.39
N ASN A 51 42.67 -2.07 17.17
CA ASN A 51 42.49 -1.06 16.12
C ASN A 51 42.45 -1.70 14.72
N LEU A 52 43.25 -2.73 14.46
CA LEU A 52 43.19 -3.48 13.20
C LEU A 52 41.83 -4.19 13.01
N LEU A 53 41.27 -4.74 14.09
CA LEU A 53 39.93 -5.34 14.07
C LEU A 53 38.84 -4.28 13.78
N ILE A 54 38.94 -3.09 14.38
CA ILE A 54 38.03 -1.97 14.12
C ILE A 54 38.08 -1.57 12.65
N ASP A 55 39.29 -1.42 12.10
CA ASP A 55 39.49 -1.06 10.69
C ASP A 55 38.91 -2.12 9.75
N PHE A 56 39.12 -3.40 10.07
CA PHE A 56 38.53 -4.51 9.31
C PHE A 56 37.01 -4.45 9.29
N LEU A 57 36.36 -4.31 10.46
CA LEU A 57 34.89 -4.26 10.55
C LEU A 57 34.34 -3.02 9.81
N LYS A 58 34.96 -1.84 10.01
CA LYS A 58 34.57 -0.61 9.32
C LYS A 58 34.65 -0.77 7.81
N ASN A 59 35.84 -1.06 7.30
CA ASN A 59 36.12 -1.12 5.86
C ASN A 59 35.37 -2.23 5.12
N THR A 60 34.84 -3.22 5.85
CA THR A 60 34.10 -4.33 5.26
C THR A 60 32.59 -4.13 5.31
N TYR A 61 32.05 -3.58 6.40
CA TYR A 61 30.61 -3.65 6.68
C TYR A 61 29.96 -2.35 7.15
N TYR A 62 30.67 -1.56 7.97
CA TYR A 62 30.00 -0.63 8.91
C TYR A 62 30.30 0.86 8.68
N THR A 63 31.31 1.24 7.87
CA THR A 63 31.77 2.64 7.70
C THR A 63 30.65 3.64 7.42
N ASP A 64 29.70 3.31 6.55
CA ASP A 64 28.70 4.26 6.06
C ASP A 64 27.34 4.16 6.76
N ARG A 65 27.18 3.31 7.79
CA ARG A 65 25.85 3.03 8.37
C ARG A 65 25.84 2.89 9.90
N TYR A 66 26.96 2.59 10.55
CA TYR A 66 26.98 2.32 11.98
C TYR A 66 28.22 2.90 12.66
N PHE A 67 28.04 3.39 13.88
CA PHE A 67 29.16 3.87 14.69
C PHE A 67 29.86 2.69 15.38
N ILE A 68 31.17 2.58 15.17
CA ILE A 68 32.04 1.57 15.80
C ILE A 68 33.19 2.25 16.51
N ASN A 69 33.28 2.04 17.83
CA ASN A 69 34.39 2.54 18.64
C ASN A 69 34.50 1.82 19.99
N THR A 70 35.52 2.17 20.78
CA THR A 70 35.57 1.90 22.22
C THR A 70 34.49 2.71 22.95
N LYS A 71 33.84 2.15 23.97
CA LYS A 71 32.92 2.88 24.85
C LYS A 71 33.34 2.71 26.30
N GLU A 72 33.81 3.79 26.93
CA GLU A 72 34.30 3.80 28.32
C GLU A 72 35.32 2.68 28.63
N ARG A 73 34.91 1.65 29.38
CA ARG A 73 35.72 0.48 29.76
C ARG A 73 35.39 -0.77 28.96
N ILE A 74 34.52 -0.68 27.96
CA ILE A 74 34.22 -1.75 27.01
C ILE A 74 35.21 -1.64 25.85
N ASP A 75 35.86 -2.76 25.52
CA ASP A 75 36.92 -2.80 24.53
C ASP A 75 36.47 -2.30 23.16
N LEU A 76 35.30 -2.75 22.70
CA LEU A 76 34.74 -2.36 21.40
C LEU A 76 33.22 -2.56 21.40
N VAL A 77 32.49 -1.62 20.81
CA VAL A 77 31.05 -1.70 20.60
C VAL A 77 30.66 -1.36 19.16
N ILE A 78 29.56 -1.95 18.70
CA ILE A 78 28.84 -1.54 17.49
C ILE A 78 27.50 -0.96 17.93
N HIS A 79 27.25 0.29 17.56
CA HIS A 79 25.99 0.97 17.83
C HIS A 79 24.94 0.63 16.77
N ASN A 80 23.66 0.71 17.13
CA ASN A 80 22.56 0.42 16.22
C ASN A 80 22.40 1.44 15.09
N ASN A 81 23.01 2.63 15.18
CA ASN A 81 22.99 3.68 14.15
C ASN A 81 24.37 4.37 14.04
N GLN A 82 24.49 5.39 13.17
CA GLN A 82 25.69 6.22 13.02
C GLN A 82 25.99 7.18 14.18
N ASP A 83 25.04 7.36 15.11
CA ASP A 83 25.21 8.28 16.25
C ASP A 83 25.86 7.55 17.45
N VAL A 84 26.89 8.16 18.04
CA VAL A 84 27.54 7.70 19.28
C VAL A 84 26.57 7.61 20.46
N LYS A 85 25.45 8.36 20.43
CA LYS A 85 24.39 8.30 21.43
C LYS A 85 23.38 7.16 21.21
N SER A 86 23.40 6.52 20.04
CA SER A 86 22.47 5.42 19.77
C SER A 86 22.78 4.20 20.63
N PRO A 87 21.80 3.35 20.96
CA PRO A 87 22.04 2.19 21.82
C PRO A 87 23.10 1.24 21.24
N VAL A 88 23.87 0.60 22.14
CA VAL A 88 24.85 -0.43 21.75
C VAL A 88 24.13 -1.70 21.35
N GLY A 89 24.39 -2.19 20.13
CA GLY A 89 23.83 -3.43 19.60
C GLY A 89 24.74 -4.65 19.76
N VAL A 90 26.07 -4.45 19.70
CA VAL A 90 27.07 -5.53 19.85
C VAL A 90 28.18 -5.11 20.80
N ILE A 91 28.54 -6.01 21.72
CA ILE A 91 29.62 -5.80 22.70
C ILE A 91 30.76 -6.78 22.42
N PHE A 92 31.99 -6.29 22.38
CA PHE A 92 33.19 -7.09 22.20
C PHE A 92 34.10 -7.02 23.43
N GLU A 93 34.69 -8.16 23.79
CA GLU A 93 35.89 -8.26 24.62
C GLU A 93 37.02 -8.83 23.76
N THR A 94 38.12 -8.09 23.65
CA THR A 94 39.23 -8.42 22.75
C THR A 94 40.46 -8.86 23.53
N LYS A 95 41.13 -9.91 23.08
CA LYS A 95 42.36 -10.42 23.71
C LYS A 95 43.55 -10.43 22.75
N LYS A 96 44.75 -10.45 23.32
CA LYS A 96 45.98 -10.58 22.52
C LYS A 96 45.97 -11.84 21.62
N PRO A 97 46.44 -11.72 20.36
CA PRO A 97 46.51 -12.83 19.41
C PRO A 97 47.71 -13.76 19.70
N SER A 98 47.68 -14.54 20.79
CA SER A 98 48.77 -15.46 21.20
C SER A 98 48.33 -16.93 21.22
N ARG A 99 49.25 -17.83 20.83
CA ARG A 99 49.08 -19.30 20.83
C ARG A 99 49.24 -19.94 22.22
N THR A 100 49.90 -19.27 23.15
CA THR A 100 50.07 -19.77 24.52
C THR A 100 48.83 -19.41 25.32
N ILE A 101 48.09 -20.45 25.71
CA ILE A 101 46.90 -20.47 26.59
C ILE A 101 46.86 -19.22 27.48
N ASN A 102 46.22 -18.16 26.98
CA ASN A 102 45.80 -17.08 27.86
C ASN A 102 44.69 -17.70 28.69
N ALA A 103 44.94 -17.98 29.97
CA ALA A 103 43.94 -18.49 30.90
C ALA A 103 42.67 -17.61 30.98
N GLU A 104 42.71 -16.42 30.36
CA GLU A 104 41.61 -15.47 30.25
C GLU A 104 40.64 -15.73 29.08
N MET A 105 41.02 -16.42 28.00
CA MET A 105 40.19 -16.60 26.79
C MET A 105 39.33 -17.88 26.89
N PRO A 106 38.02 -17.85 26.51
CA PRO A 106 37.16 -19.02 26.53
C PRO A 106 37.72 -20.20 25.74
N ARG A 107 37.51 -21.42 26.23
CA ARG A 107 37.83 -22.64 25.49
C ARG A 107 36.59 -23.49 25.31
N LEU A 108 36.63 -24.33 24.29
CA LEU A 108 35.56 -25.28 23.97
C LEU A 108 35.19 -26.22 25.14
N ASP A 109 36.14 -26.50 26.03
CA ASP A 109 35.98 -27.29 27.25
C ASP A 109 35.85 -26.44 28.53
N HIS A 110 36.02 -25.11 28.44
CA HIS A 110 36.06 -24.21 29.59
C HIS A 110 35.67 -22.77 29.24
N LEU A 111 34.37 -22.44 29.37
CA LEU A 111 33.83 -21.12 29.03
C LEU A 111 33.97 -20.05 30.13
N ASN A 112 33.97 -20.44 31.42
CA ASN A 112 34.02 -19.50 32.54
C ASN A 112 35.43 -18.93 32.75
N THR A 113 35.84 -18.06 31.84
CA THR A 113 37.14 -17.41 31.86
C THR A 113 36.99 -15.92 32.15
N LYS A 114 38.10 -15.26 32.44
CA LYS A 114 38.11 -13.82 32.74
C LYS A 114 37.47 -12.98 31.62
N ALA A 115 37.71 -13.29 30.35
CA ALA A 115 37.09 -12.55 29.24
C ALA A 115 35.55 -12.72 29.21
N PHE A 116 35.03 -13.91 29.51
CA PHE A 116 33.58 -14.11 29.59
C PHE A 116 32.98 -13.42 30.83
N GLN A 117 33.70 -13.42 31.96
CA GLN A 117 33.33 -12.67 33.17
C GLN A 117 33.30 -11.15 32.91
N GLN A 118 34.24 -10.63 32.12
CA GLN A 118 34.25 -9.23 31.65
C GLN A 118 33.03 -8.93 30.77
N LEU A 119 32.70 -9.83 29.85
CA LEU A 119 31.54 -9.69 28.97
C LEU A 119 30.22 -9.61 29.75
N VAL A 120 30.07 -10.41 30.83
CA VAL A 120 28.92 -10.32 31.76
C VAL A 120 28.88 -8.97 32.48
N LEU A 121 30.03 -8.43 32.90
CA LEU A 121 30.09 -7.09 33.51
C LEU A 121 29.63 -6.01 32.52
N TYR A 122 30.11 -6.06 31.27
CA TYR A 122 29.74 -5.08 30.24
C TYR A 122 28.26 -5.16 29.90
N PHE A 123 27.72 -6.37 29.75
CA PHE A 123 26.29 -6.58 29.57
C PHE A 123 25.47 -5.93 30.69
N LEU A 124 25.81 -6.21 31.96
CA LEU A 124 25.06 -5.67 33.10
C LEU A 124 25.16 -4.15 33.20
N ARG A 125 26.31 -3.54 32.85
CA ARG A 125 26.43 -2.08 32.78
C ARG A 125 25.51 -1.47 31.73
N GLU A 126 25.56 -1.98 30.49
CA GLU A 126 24.67 -1.51 29.43
C GLU A 126 23.19 -1.70 29.83
N ARG A 127 22.85 -2.90 30.31
CA ARG A 127 21.47 -3.30 30.53
C ARG A 127 20.85 -2.67 31.78
N VAL A 128 21.61 -2.55 32.87
CA VAL A 128 21.12 -2.11 34.19
C VAL A 128 21.43 -0.64 34.44
N THR A 129 22.67 -0.20 34.16
CA THR A 129 23.11 1.18 34.40
C THR A 129 22.63 2.10 33.29
N ASP A 130 22.91 1.75 32.03
CA ASP A 130 22.56 2.58 30.86
C ASP A 130 21.13 2.31 30.34
N LYS A 131 20.42 1.33 30.92
CA LYS A 131 19.04 0.93 30.57
C LYS A 131 18.88 0.57 29.08
N ASN A 132 19.92 0.03 28.46
CA ASN A 132 19.92 -0.41 27.07
C ASN A 132 19.14 -1.72 26.92
N LEU A 133 18.09 -1.74 26.09
CA LEU A 133 17.25 -2.91 25.78
C LEU A 133 17.63 -3.62 24.47
N ASP A 134 18.63 -3.10 23.76
CA ASP A 134 18.87 -3.44 22.35
C ASP A 134 20.14 -4.25 22.08
N ILE A 135 20.74 -4.86 23.11
CA ILE A 135 21.92 -5.70 22.93
C ILE A 135 21.54 -6.97 22.17
N LYS A 136 22.05 -7.13 20.94
CA LYS A 136 21.72 -8.26 20.05
C LYS A 136 22.72 -9.41 20.17
N HIS A 137 24.02 -9.10 20.25
CA HIS A 137 25.09 -10.10 20.38
C HIS A 137 26.23 -9.63 21.29
N LEU A 138 26.93 -10.59 21.89
CA LEU A 138 28.16 -10.35 22.67
C LEU A 138 29.25 -11.28 22.17
N ILE A 139 30.49 -10.77 22.05
CA ILE A 139 31.58 -11.46 21.36
C ILE A 139 32.86 -11.43 22.19
N VAL A 140 33.55 -12.57 22.28
CA VAL A 140 34.95 -12.64 22.72
C VAL A 140 35.82 -13.06 21.55
N THR A 141 36.90 -12.33 21.27
CA THR A 141 37.83 -12.69 20.19
C THR A 141 39.28 -12.32 20.49
N ASN A 142 40.22 -13.10 19.96
CA ASN A 142 41.64 -12.77 19.91
C ASN A 142 42.12 -12.51 18.47
N ILE A 143 41.21 -12.04 17.59
CA ILE A 143 41.32 -11.96 16.12
C ILE A 143 41.19 -13.33 15.45
N TYR A 144 41.90 -14.36 15.91
CA TYR A 144 41.88 -15.68 15.28
C TYR A 144 40.64 -16.49 15.65
N GLU A 145 40.37 -16.62 16.94
CA GLU A 145 39.24 -17.38 17.48
C GLU A 145 38.11 -16.43 17.88
N TRP A 146 36.88 -16.84 17.60
CA TRP A 146 35.68 -16.06 17.82
C TRP A 146 34.65 -16.87 18.60
N PHE A 147 34.17 -16.30 19.70
CA PHE A 147 33.02 -16.81 20.46
C PHE A 147 31.90 -15.79 20.41
N ILE A 148 30.79 -16.14 19.76
CA ILE A 148 29.63 -15.27 19.56
C ILE A 148 28.46 -15.81 20.39
N PHE A 149 27.84 -14.93 21.18
CA PHE A 149 26.71 -15.24 22.05
C PHE A 149 25.50 -14.38 21.68
N ASP A 150 24.31 -14.98 21.64
CA ASP A 150 23.05 -14.24 21.46
C ASP A 150 22.73 -13.47 22.74
N GLY A 151 22.43 -12.17 22.62
CA GLY A 151 22.08 -11.29 23.74
C GLY A 151 20.89 -11.79 24.57
N LYS A 152 19.96 -12.53 23.94
CA LYS A 152 18.82 -13.14 24.64
C LYS A 152 19.25 -14.13 25.73
N ILE A 153 20.38 -14.82 25.54
CA ILE A 153 20.92 -15.73 26.55
C ILE A 153 21.36 -14.96 27.80
N PHE A 154 21.92 -13.76 27.62
CA PHE A 154 22.36 -12.93 28.74
C PHE A 154 21.17 -12.31 29.49
N GLU A 155 20.10 -11.93 28.78
CA GLU A 155 18.83 -11.52 29.37
C GLU A 155 18.24 -12.63 30.25
N GLU A 156 18.13 -13.85 29.71
CA GLU A 156 17.50 -14.99 30.39
C GLU A 156 18.33 -15.52 31.57
N LEU A 157 19.66 -15.58 31.45
CA LEU A 157 20.52 -16.21 32.46
C LEU A 157 21.09 -15.24 33.48
N PHE A 158 21.40 -13.99 33.10
CA PHE A 158 22.08 -13.03 33.97
C PHE A 158 21.17 -11.89 34.43
N PHE A 159 20.43 -11.22 33.53
CA PHE A 159 19.55 -10.12 33.93
C PHE A 159 18.31 -10.59 34.70
N ALA A 160 17.67 -11.69 34.27
CA ALA A 160 16.53 -12.26 34.99
C ALA A 160 16.89 -12.76 36.40
N ASN A 161 18.18 -13.00 36.67
CA ASN A 161 18.68 -13.38 37.98
C ASN A 161 18.73 -12.16 38.92
N LYS A 162 17.62 -11.92 39.63
CA LYS A 162 17.47 -10.80 40.58
C LYS A 162 18.57 -10.73 41.65
N ALA A 163 19.13 -11.88 42.06
CA ALA A 163 20.21 -11.91 43.05
C ALA A 163 21.52 -11.39 42.46
N LEU A 164 21.86 -11.81 41.23
CA LEU A 164 23.03 -11.31 40.51
C LEU A 164 22.91 -9.81 40.22
N VAL A 165 21.75 -9.36 39.73
CA VAL A 165 21.51 -7.93 39.46
C VAL A 165 21.64 -7.10 40.74
N LYS A 166 21.11 -7.59 41.87
CA LYS A 166 21.30 -6.92 43.16
C LYS A 166 22.77 -6.83 43.56
N GLN A 167 23.53 -7.92 43.46
CA GLN A 167 24.97 -7.93 43.74
C GLN A 167 25.75 -6.97 42.84
N PHE A 168 25.39 -6.89 41.56
CA PHE A 168 25.94 -5.93 40.62
C PHE A 168 25.62 -4.47 41.02
N CYS A 169 24.36 -4.16 41.37
CA CYS A 169 23.98 -2.82 41.84
C CYS A 169 24.68 -2.45 43.15
N ASP A 170 24.91 -3.39 44.05
CA ASP A 170 25.66 -3.17 45.29
C ASP A 170 27.16 -2.98 45.00
N PHE A 171 27.71 -3.68 44.02
CA PHE A 171 29.09 -3.50 43.53
C PHE A 171 29.30 -2.10 42.91
N GLU A 172 28.45 -1.69 41.96
CA GLU A 172 28.55 -0.38 41.29
C GLU A 172 28.30 0.78 42.27
N ALA A 173 27.44 0.59 43.28
CA ALA A 173 27.22 1.58 44.34
C ALA A 173 28.32 1.60 45.44
N GLY A 174 29.36 0.76 45.33
CA GLY A 174 30.44 0.67 46.31
C GLY A 174 30.01 0.14 47.69
N ARG A 175 28.94 -0.64 47.75
CA ARG A 175 28.39 -1.23 49.00
C ARG A 175 29.01 -2.58 49.36
N LEU A 176 29.83 -3.16 48.48
CA LEU A 176 30.54 -4.42 48.72
C LEU A 176 31.97 -4.20 49.23
N SER A 177 32.64 -5.27 49.64
CA SER A 177 33.99 -5.24 50.24
C SER A 177 35.09 -4.74 49.29
N SER A 178 34.81 -4.60 47.99
CA SER A 178 35.71 -3.96 47.02
C SER A 178 34.94 -3.41 45.82
N THR A 179 35.43 -2.31 45.26
CA THR A 179 34.97 -1.72 43.98
C THR A 179 35.86 -2.09 42.79
N LYS A 180 36.90 -2.91 43.02
CA LYS A 180 37.81 -3.35 41.95
C LYS A 180 37.10 -4.35 41.04
N THR A 181 37.32 -4.25 39.72
CA THR A 181 36.72 -5.17 38.74
C THR A 181 37.13 -6.62 38.94
N ASP A 182 38.37 -6.88 39.41
CA ASP A 182 38.81 -8.24 39.77
C ASP A 182 37.93 -8.90 40.85
N PHE A 183 37.42 -8.10 41.79
CA PHE A 183 36.47 -8.58 42.79
C PHE A 183 35.15 -9.00 42.15
N PHE A 184 34.63 -8.21 41.20
CA PHE A 184 33.43 -8.59 40.45
C PHE A 184 33.64 -9.89 39.68
N TYR A 185 34.78 -10.02 38.97
CA TYR A 185 35.08 -11.21 38.18
C TYR A 185 35.10 -12.48 39.04
N GLN A 186 35.85 -12.48 40.15
CA GLN A 186 36.07 -13.67 40.98
C GLN A 186 34.92 -13.97 41.97
N GLN A 187 34.28 -12.94 42.53
CA GLN A 187 33.33 -13.12 43.63
C GLN A 187 31.86 -13.02 43.20
N ILE A 188 31.59 -12.49 41.99
CA ILE A 188 30.22 -12.25 41.51
C ILE A 188 29.97 -12.98 40.19
N ALA A 189 30.73 -12.67 39.15
CA ALA A 189 30.54 -13.24 37.82
C ALA A 189 30.89 -14.74 37.78
N GLU A 190 32.07 -15.14 38.28
CA GLU A 190 32.53 -16.53 38.25
C GLU A 190 31.55 -17.51 38.93
N PRO A 191 31.01 -17.25 40.15
CA PRO A 191 29.98 -18.11 40.75
C PRO A 191 28.65 -18.10 39.99
N ALA A 192 28.27 -16.97 39.39
CA ALA A 192 27.02 -16.87 38.63
C ALA A 192 27.08 -17.66 37.33
N ILE A 193 28.19 -17.55 36.59
CA ILE A 193 28.42 -18.30 35.35
C ILE A 193 28.47 -19.80 35.64
N THR A 194 29.19 -20.22 36.68
CA THR A 194 29.31 -21.65 37.05
C THR A 194 27.96 -22.33 37.26
N LYS A 195 26.95 -21.61 37.78
CA LYS A 195 25.60 -22.17 38.00
C LYS A 195 24.81 -22.41 36.72
N VAL A 196 25.11 -21.70 35.64
CA VAL A 196 24.34 -21.73 34.39
C VAL A 196 25.18 -22.17 33.19
N ILE A 197 26.44 -22.58 33.39
CA ILE A 197 27.40 -22.85 32.31
C ILE A 197 26.91 -23.88 31.28
N GLU A 198 26.16 -24.89 31.73
CA GLU A 198 25.57 -25.92 30.86
C GLU A 198 24.38 -25.40 30.02
N GLN A 199 23.88 -24.19 30.26
CA GLN A 199 22.78 -23.57 29.51
C GLN A 199 23.28 -22.55 28.47
N ILE A 200 24.55 -22.15 28.54
CA ILE A 200 25.13 -21.11 27.69
C ILE A 200 25.43 -21.69 26.31
N LYS A 201 24.62 -21.32 25.31
CA LYS A 201 24.84 -21.66 23.90
C LYS A 201 25.67 -20.59 23.21
N PHE A 202 26.57 -21.01 22.33
CA PHE A 202 27.49 -20.10 21.63
C PHE A 202 27.88 -20.63 20.25
N THR A 203 28.36 -19.73 19.42
CA THR A 203 28.91 -20.04 18.09
C THR A 203 30.41 -19.81 18.12
N HIS A 204 31.17 -20.75 17.54
CA HIS A 204 32.62 -20.71 17.56
C HIS A 204 33.23 -21.06 16.20
N PHE A 205 34.22 -20.26 15.78
CA PHE A 205 35.08 -20.54 14.63
C PHE A 205 36.50 -19.99 14.85
N ASP A 206 37.48 -20.59 14.16
CA ASP A 206 38.89 -20.22 14.20
C ASP A 206 39.40 -19.91 12.79
N LEU A 207 39.77 -18.65 12.55
CA LEU A 207 40.26 -18.19 11.26
C LEU A 207 41.62 -18.80 10.86
N ARG A 208 42.35 -19.46 11.77
CA ARG A 208 43.57 -20.20 11.40
C ARG A 208 43.26 -21.47 10.62
N GLU A 209 42.01 -21.94 10.69
CA GLU A 209 41.49 -23.08 9.94
C GLU A 209 40.66 -22.62 8.74
N LEU A 210 40.95 -21.43 8.18
CA LEU A 210 40.22 -20.84 7.06
C LEU A 210 40.03 -21.78 5.85
N GLU A 211 40.96 -22.71 5.61
CA GLU A 211 40.84 -23.74 4.56
C GLU A 211 39.64 -24.69 4.77
N ASN A 212 39.20 -24.86 6.02
CA ASN A 212 38.07 -25.71 6.43
C ASN A 212 36.77 -24.92 6.64
N LEU A 213 36.79 -23.59 6.49
CA LEU A 213 35.66 -22.69 6.71
C LEU A 213 35.12 -22.15 5.38
N ASP A 214 33.79 -22.00 5.30
CA ASP A 214 33.16 -21.35 4.15
C ASP A 214 33.27 -19.82 4.30
N TRP A 215 34.00 -19.16 3.38
CA TRP A 215 34.18 -17.70 3.36
C TRP A 215 32.85 -16.95 3.39
N LEU A 216 31.81 -17.52 2.77
CA LEU A 216 30.48 -16.91 2.74
C LEU A 216 29.83 -16.94 4.13
N ASP A 217 30.02 -18.02 4.90
CA ASP A 217 29.49 -18.14 6.24
C ASP A 217 30.20 -17.17 7.20
N ILE A 218 31.52 -16.99 7.07
CA ILE A 218 32.28 -16.01 7.85
C ILE A 218 31.87 -14.58 7.47
N TYR A 219 31.71 -14.31 6.17
CA TYR A 219 31.22 -13.00 5.73
C TYR A 219 29.87 -12.68 6.37
N LYS A 220 28.95 -13.65 6.37
CA LYS A 220 27.59 -13.48 6.88
C LYS A 220 27.54 -13.39 8.39
N ILE A 221 28.38 -14.12 9.11
CA ILE A 221 28.34 -14.10 10.57
C ILE A 221 28.90 -12.80 11.16
N LEU A 222 29.75 -12.10 10.41
CA LEU A 222 30.30 -10.82 10.83
C LEU A 222 29.55 -9.61 10.26
N SER A 223 28.48 -9.86 9.50
CA SER A 223 27.73 -8.79 8.83
C SER A 223 26.77 -8.05 9.75
N PRO A 224 26.33 -6.83 9.37
CA PRO A 224 25.29 -6.10 10.09
C PRO A 224 23.99 -6.90 10.16
N GLU A 225 23.59 -7.58 9.08
CA GLU A 225 22.34 -8.34 9.04
C GLU A 225 22.28 -9.45 10.08
N HIS A 226 23.43 -10.09 10.39
CA HIS A 226 23.50 -11.04 11.47
C HIS A 226 23.74 -10.38 12.84
N LEU A 227 24.84 -9.63 12.99
CA LEU A 227 25.29 -9.16 14.31
C LEU A 227 24.36 -8.12 14.93
N LEU A 228 23.74 -7.26 14.13
CA LEU A 228 22.72 -6.31 14.61
C LEU A 228 21.30 -6.86 14.43
N LYS A 229 21.17 -8.12 14.00
CA LYS A 229 19.92 -8.79 13.65
C LYS A 229 19.09 -7.84 12.77
N LEU A 230 19.57 -7.40 11.62
CA LEU A 230 18.82 -6.49 10.71
C LEU A 230 17.91 -7.30 9.78
N PRO A 231 16.80 -6.73 9.27
CA PRO A 231 16.04 -7.37 8.22
C PRO A 231 16.85 -7.35 6.92
N PHE A 232 16.81 -8.43 6.16
CA PHE A 232 17.35 -8.50 4.80
C PHE A 232 16.16 -8.69 3.85
N VAL A 233 15.97 -7.73 2.95
CA VAL A 233 14.89 -7.76 1.96
C VAL A 233 15.50 -8.27 0.66
N ASN A 234 15.17 -9.50 0.29
CA ASN A 234 15.19 -9.89 -1.11
C ASN A 234 13.73 -9.90 -1.54
N ASP A 235 13.21 -8.75 -1.99
CA ASP A 235 11.91 -8.74 -2.63
C ASP A 235 12.10 -9.40 -4.01
N SER A 236 11.89 -10.72 -4.04
CA SER A 236 11.92 -11.54 -5.25
C SER A 236 10.91 -11.09 -6.31
N ASN A 237 10.08 -10.08 -5.99
CA ASN A 237 9.05 -9.53 -6.86
C ASN A 237 9.46 -8.15 -7.41
N THR A 238 10.72 -7.73 -7.24
CA THR A 238 11.24 -6.50 -7.85
C THR A 238 11.21 -6.61 -9.38
N LEU A 239 10.69 -5.57 -10.05
CA LEU A 239 10.62 -5.52 -11.50
C LEU A 239 12.01 -5.71 -12.14
N ASN A 240 12.17 -6.73 -12.99
CA ASN A 240 13.32 -6.86 -13.87
C ASN A 240 13.25 -5.77 -14.97
N LYS A 241 13.81 -4.59 -14.70
CA LYS A 241 13.76 -3.43 -15.59
C LYS A 241 14.32 -3.71 -16.99
N PRO A 242 15.46 -4.41 -17.17
CA PRO A 242 15.94 -4.81 -18.50
C PRO A 242 14.91 -5.62 -19.28
N PHE A 243 14.38 -6.69 -18.70
CA PHE A 243 13.36 -7.54 -19.33
C PHE A 243 12.10 -6.73 -19.69
N TYR A 244 11.60 -5.95 -18.73
CA TYR A 244 10.38 -5.17 -18.90
C TYR A 244 10.50 -4.13 -20.02
N ASN A 245 11.58 -3.36 -20.07
CA ASN A 245 11.76 -2.32 -21.08
C ASN A 245 11.90 -2.91 -22.50
N GLU A 246 12.63 -4.01 -22.63
CA GLU A 246 12.80 -4.68 -23.93
C GLU A 246 11.50 -5.38 -24.37
N LEU A 247 10.73 -5.97 -23.45
CA LEU A 247 9.41 -6.52 -23.75
C LEU A 247 8.43 -5.43 -24.23
N LEU A 248 8.38 -4.27 -23.57
CA LEU A 248 7.57 -3.13 -24.04
C LEU A 248 7.96 -2.72 -25.46
N TYR A 249 9.27 -2.68 -25.75
CA TYR A 249 9.76 -2.35 -27.08
C TYR A 249 9.28 -3.34 -28.15
N ILE A 250 9.37 -4.65 -27.89
CA ILE A 250 8.90 -5.70 -28.81
C ILE A 250 7.38 -5.59 -29.06
N ILE A 251 6.61 -5.24 -28.03
CA ILE A 251 5.16 -5.03 -28.14
C ILE A 251 4.84 -3.77 -28.97
N GLY A 252 5.67 -2.73 -28.92
CA GLY A 252 5.43 -1.42 -29.55
C GLY A 252 4.99 -0.33 -28.57
N LEU A 253 5.36 -0.46 -27.29
CA LEU A 253 5.00 0.42 -26.19
C LEU A 253 6.22 1.11 -25.58
N THR A 254 5.99 2.22 -24.87
CA THR A 254 7.03 2.94 -24.11
C THR A 254 6.46 3.63 -22.87
N GLU A 255 7.31 3.87 -21.87
CA GLU A 255 6.95 4.70 -20.71
C GLU A 255 7.02 6.19 -21.06
N VAL A 256 5.89 6.88 -20.95
CA VAL A 256 5.73 8.32 -21.12
C VAL A 256 5.51 8.98 -19.75
N LYS A 257 6.15 10.12 -19.49
CA LYS A 257 5.84 10.91 -18.30
C LYS A 257 4.77 11.95 -18.65
N ASP A 258 3.61 11.87 -18.02
CA ASP A 258 2.55 12.88 -18.10
C ASP A 258 2.20 13.41 -16.70
N LYS A 259 2.29 14.74 -16.51
CA LYS A 259 1.98 15.44 -15.24
C LYS A 259 2.61 14.79 -13.98
N GLY A 260 3.80 14.21 -14.12
CA GLY A 260 4.52 13.54 -13.02
C GLY A 260 4.13 12.07 -12.80
N LYS A 261 3.13 11.53 -13.50
CA LYS A 261 2.83 10.09 -13.56
C LYS A 261 3.57 9.45 -14.73
N LYS A 262 4.12 8.25 -14.52
CA LYS A 262 4.57 7.40 -15.63
C LYS A 262 3.34 6.72 -16.22
N LEU A 263 3.22 6.70 -17.53
CA LEU A 263 2.15 6.07 -18.27
C LEU A 263 2.75 5.18 -19.35
N ILE A 264 2.15 4.03 -19.63
CA ILE A 264 2.53 3.26 -20.80
C ILE A 264 1.67 3.73 -21.97
N GLY A 265 2.33 4.11 -23.05
CA GLY A 265 1.70 4.62 -24.24
C GLY A 265 2.29 4.01 -25.50
N ARG A 266 1.57 4.20 -26.60
CA ARG A 266 2.07 3.91 -27.95
C ARG A 266 3.34 4.74 -28.21
N MET A 267 4.31 4.16 -28.90
CA MET A 267 5.50 4.89 -29.34
C MET A 267 5.12 6.13 -30.19
N LYS A 268 5.97 7.17 -30.12
CA LYS A 268 5.80 8.38 -30.93
C LYS A 268 5.91 8.04 -32.41
N GLU A 269 5.21 8.77 -33.26
CA GLU A 269 5.07 8.46 -34.70
C GLU A 269 6.40 8.19 -35.42
N GLY A 270 7.48 8.92 -35.09
CA GLY A 270 8.82 8.69 -35.67
C GLY A 270 9.62 7.51 -35.12
N ASP A 271 9.21 6.97 -33.96
CA ASP A 271 9.87 5.84 -33.28
C ASP A 271 9.09 4.52 -33.45
N ARG A 272 7.89 4.57 -34.05
CA ARG A 272 7.05 3.39 -34.28
C ARG A 272 7.74 2.44 -35.24
N CYS A 273 7.80 1.18 -34.85
CA CYS A 273 8.40 0.13 -35.66
C CYS A 273 7.30 -0.78 -36.22
N ASP A 274 7.22 -0.84 -37.54
CA ASP A 274 6.26 -1.63 -38.30
C ASP A 274 6.22 -3.13 -37.94
N GLY A 275 7.35 -3.68 -37.47
CA GLY A 275 7.47 -5.06 -37.01
C GLY A 275 7.03 -5.31 -35.56
N SER A 276 6.73 -4.27 -34.78
CA SER A 276 6.24 -4.43 -33.40
C SER A 276 4.82 -5.02 -33.39
N LEU A 277 4.47 -5.71 -32.31
CA LEU A 277 3.22 -6.48 -32.25
C LEU A 277 1.97 -5.59 -32.46
N ILE A 278 1.92 -4.42 -31.80
CA ILE A 278 0.81 -3.47 -31.91
C ILE A 278 0.71 -2.88 -33.31
N GLU A 279 1.83 -2.42 -33.91
CA GLU A 279 1.79 -1.78 -35.22
C GLU A 279 1.42 -2.78 -36.32
N ASN A 280 1.89 -4.03 -36.21
CA ASN A 280 1.49 -5.11 -37.09
C ASN A 280 -0.01 -5.41 -36.95
N ALA A 281 -0.54 -5.49 -35.72
CA ALA A 281 -1.96 -5.70 -35.46
C ALA A 281 -2.84 -4.55 -35.98
N ILE A 282 -2.46 -3.28 -35.72
CA ILE A 282 -3.17 -2.10 -36.23
C ILE A 282 -3.24 -2.14 -37.75
N SER A 283 -2.12 -2.40 -38.42
CA SER A 283 -2.07 -2.51 -39.88
C SER A 283 -3.06 -3.55 -40.41
N ARG A 284 -3.23 -4.68 -39.73
CA ARG A 284 -4.17 -5.74 -40.12
C ARG A 284 -5.62 -5.40 -39.81
N LEU A 285 -5.90 -4.85 -38.62
CA LEU A 285 -7.24 -4.41 -38.23
C LEU A 285 -7.79 -3.38 -39.22
N ASP A 286 -6.96 -2.42 -39.61
CA ASP A 286 -7.32 -1.36 -40.55
C ASP A 286 -7.48 -1.91 -41.99
N SER A 287 -6.50 -2.68 -42.47
CA SER A 287 -6.54 -3.26 -43.84
C SER A 287 -7.73 -4.20 -44.07
N LEU A 288 -8.24 -4.84 -43.02
CA LEU A 288 -9.36 -5.78 -43.08
C LEU A 288 -10.69 -5.16 -42.62
N ASP A 289 -10.70 -3.86 -42.30
CA ASP A 289 -11.85 -3.11 -41.79
C ASP A 289 -12.56 -3.83 -40.61
N LYS A 290 -11.77 -4.32 -39.65
CA LYS A 290 -12.27 -5.17 -38.56
C LYS A 290 -12.93 -4.40 -37.43
N ILE A 291 -12.62 -3.11 -37.28
CA ILE A 291 -13.24 -2.26 -36.26
C ILE A 291 -14.74 -2.09 -36.54
N ALA A 292 -15.15 -2.04 -37.82
CA ALA A 292 -16.55 -1.95 -38.21
C ALA A 292 -17.38 -3.22 -37.87
N GLN A 293 -16.72 -4.35 -37.58
CA GLN A 293 -17.36 -5.63 -37.25
C GLN A 293 -17.58 -5.82 -35.74
N LEU A 294 -17.04 -4.93 -34.91
CA LEU A 294 -17.27 -4.95 -33.46
C LEU A 294 -18.71 -4.56 -33.13
N LYS A 295 -19.32 -5.25 -32.17
CA LYS A 295 -20.69 -4.92 -31.71
C LYS A 295 -20.75 -3.52 -31.08
N ASN A 296 -19.75 -3.17 -30.27
CA ASN A 296 -19.67 -1.92 -29.51
C ASN A 296 -18.29 -1.24 -29.70
N PRO A 297 -18.00 -0.65 -30.88
CA PRO A 297 -16.70 -0.05 -31.16
C PRO A 297 -16.41 1.19 -30.29
N GLU A 298 -17.45 1.87 -29.80
CA GLU A 298 -17.36 3.04 -28.92
C GLU A 298 -16.61 2.75 -27.60
N GLU A 299 -16.64 1.51 -27.10
CA GLU A 299 -15.91 1.08 -25.89
C GLU A 299 -14.38 1.23 -26.01
N PHE A 300 -13.88 1.22 -27.25
CA PHE A 300 -12.44 1.28 -27.53
C PHE A 300 -11.95 2.68 -27.87
N GLY A 301 -12.79 3.71 -27.73
CA GLY A 301 -12.41 5.11 -27.94
C GLY A 301 -13.34 5.87 -28.85
N THR A 302 -13.12 7.17 -28.90
CA THR A 302 -13.99 8.12 -29.63
C THR A 302 -13.54 8.32 -31.06
N THR A 303 -12.26 8.11 -31.35
CA THR A 303 -11.68 8.23 -32.69
C THR A 303 -11.31 6.87 -33.28
N ASN A 304 -11.23 6.77 -34.60
CA ASN A 304 -10.82 5.51 -35.26
C ASN A 304 -9.40 5.08 -34.85
N GLU A 305 -8.48 6.03 -34.70
CA GLU A 305 -7.10 5.73 -34.27
C GLU A 305 -7.06 5.20 -32.82
N GLU A 306 -7.84 5.79 -31.91
CA GLU A 306 -7.98 5.28 -30.55
C GLU A 306 -8.54 3.86 -30.52
N ARG A 307 -9.59 3.59 -31.33
CA ARG A 307 -10.22 2.27 -31.44
C ARG A 307 -9.22 1.22 -31.96
N LEU A 308 -8.52 1.53 -33.06
CA LEU A 308 -7.49 0.66 -33.62
C LEU A 308 -6.41 0.33 -32.59
N PHE A 309 -5.88 1.36 -31.91
CA PHE A 309 -4.84 1.17 -30.91
C PHE A 309 -5.32 0.37 -29.70
N ASN A 310 -6.47 0.70 -29.10
CA ASN A 310 -6.95 0.01 -27.90
C ASN A 310 -7.35 -1.45 -28.19
N VAL A 311 -7.92 -1.74 -29.38
CA VAL A 311 -8.17 -3.13 -29.82
C VAL A 311 -6.86 -3.88 -30.05
N ALA A 312 -5.90 -3.28 -30.77
CA ALA A 312 -4.59 -3.89 -31.00
C ALA A 312 -3.82 -4.14 -29.71
N LEU A 313 -3.88 -3.20 -28.75
CA LEU A 313 -3.29 -3.34 -27.42
C LEU A 313 -3.90 -4.54 -26.67
N ARG A 314 -5.24 -4.65 -26.64
CA ARG A 314 -5.95 -5.76 -25.98
C ARG A 314 -5.56 -7.12 -26.59
N LEU A 315 -5.52 -7.22 -27.92
CA LEU A 315 -5.07 -8.43 -28.62
C LEU A 315 -3.61 -8.75 -28.31
N SER A 316 -2.72 -7.75 -28.39
CA SER A 316 -1.28 -7.90 -28.15
C SER A 316 -0.98 -8.39 -26.74
N ILE A 317 -1.67 -7.85 -25.73
CA ILE A 317 -1.56 -8.29 -24.33
C ILE A 317 -1.99 -9.76 -24.21
N ASN A 318 -3.14 -10.15 -24.79
CA ASN A 318 -3.62 -11.53 -24.74
C ASN A 318 -2.64 -12.51 -25.40
N TRP A 319 -2.06 -12.14 -26.54
CA TRP A 319 -1.07 -12.97 -27.24
C TRP A 319 0.23 -13.11 -26.45
N ILE A 320 0.76 -12.01 -25.92
CA ILE A 320 1.97 -12.05 -25.09
C ILE A 320 1.74 -12.84 -23.79
N ASN A 321 0.55 -12.74 -23.19
CA ASN A 321 0.15 -13.56 -22.04
C ASN A 321 0.26 -15.05 -22.35
N ARG A 322 -0.25 -15.49 -23.52
CA ARG A 322 -0.15 -16.89 -23.98
C ARG A 322 1.29 -17.31 -24.24
N VAL A 323 2.10 -16.45 -24.89
CA VAL A 323 3.52 -16.75 -25.16
C VAL A 323 4.31 -16.90 -23.86
N LEU A 324 4.12 -16.00 -22.89
CA LEU A 324 4.82 -16.05 -21.61
C LEU A 324 4.40 -17.25 -20.76
N PHE A 325 3.10 -17.60 -20.78
CA PHE A 325 2.64 -18.85 -20.19
C PHE A 325 3.32 -20.06 -20.83
N LEU A 326 3.40 -20.08 -22.16
CA LEU A 326 4.06 -21.17 -22.86
C LEU A 326 5.54 -21.25 -22.56
N LYS A 327 6.20 -20.12 -22.34
CA LYS A 327 7.61 -20.10 -21.96
C LYS A 327 7.83 -20.71 -20.58
N LEU A 328 6.95 -20.43 -19.63
CA LEU A 328 6.96 -21.09 -18.31
C LEU A 328 6.71 -22.60 -18.44
N LEU A 329 5.73 -23.01 -19.24
CA LEU A 329 5.43 -24.42 -19.49
C LEU A 329 6.63 -25.14 -20.12
N GLU A 330 7.22 -24.57 -21.16
CA GLU A 330 8.42 -25.10 -21.82
C GLU A 330 9.56 -25.29 -20.81
N ALA A 331 9.85 -24.26 -20.02
CA ALA A 331 10.91 -24.27 -19.01
C ALA A 331 10.66 -25.36 -17.96
N GLN A 332 9.42 -25.54 -17.54
CA GLN A 332 9.02 -26.59 -16.60
C GLN A 332 9.13 -28.00 -17.19
N LEU A 333 8.69 -28.20 -18.44
CA LEU A 333 8.81 -29.48 -19.14
C LEU A 333 10.29 -29.89 -19.28
N ILE A 334 11.16 -28.95 -19.68
CA ILE A 334 12.61 -29.18 -19.74
C ILE A 334 13.15 -29.59 -18.36
N LYS A 335 12.73 -28.89 -17.28
CA LYS A 335 13.13 -29.21 -15.90
C LYS A 335 12.68 -30.61 -15.46
N TYR A 336 11.45 -31.00 -15.75
CA TYR A 336 10.93 -32.34 -15.43
C TYR A 336 11.71 -33.46 -16.11
N HIS A 337 12.34 -33.16 -17.26
CA HIS A 337 13.16 -34.07 -18.04
C HIS A 337 14.67 -33.76 -17.93
N GLN A 338 15.10 -33.28 -16.76
CA GLN A 338 16.53 -33.11 -16.42
C GLN A 338 17.33 -32.24 -17.40
N GLY A 339 16.68 -31.25 -18.02
CA GLY A 339 17.33 -30.32 -18.95
C GLY A 339 17.26 -30.72 -20.42
N ASP A 340 16.52 -31.77 -20.78
CA ASP A 340 16.35 -32.20 -22.17
C ASP A 340 15.71 -31.10 -23.04
N ARG A 341 16.44 -30.67 -24.08
CA ARG A 341 16.05 -29.59 -24.98
C ARG A 341 15.07 -30.03 -26.07
N ASP A 342 14.81 -31.33 -26.25
CA ASP A 342 13.79 -31.80 -27.19
C ASP A 342 12.37 -31.36 -26.78
N PHE A 343 12.18 -31.08 -25.47
CA PHE A 343 10.98 -30.50 -24.90
C PHE A 343 10.84 -28.98 -25.17
N ALA A 344 11.87 -28.32 -25.70
CA ALA A 344 11.75 -26.94 -26.16
C ALA A 344 10.90 -26.84 -27.43
N PHE A 345 9.98 -25.87 -27.50
CA PHE A 345 9.08 -25.70 -28.64
C PHE A 345 8.81 -24.26 -29.09
N LEU A 346 9.16 -23.24 -28.30
CA LEU A 346 9.08 -21.83 -28.69
C LEU A 346 10.33 -21.38 -29.44
N ASN A 347 10.53 -21.92 -30.65
CA ASN A 347 11.65 -21.57 -31.51
C ASN A 347 11.24 -21.69 -32.98
N LEU A 348 12.00 -21.05 -33.88
CA LEU A 348 11.68 -21.04 -35.31
C LEU A 348 11.76 -22.41 -36.00
N ALA A 349 12.41 -23.42 -35.40
CA ALA A 349 12.44 -24.75 -35.99
C ALA A 349 11.09 -25.47 -35.87
N LYS A 350 10.35 -25.23 -34.79
CA LYS A 350 8.98 -25.76 -34.58
C LYS A 350 7.88 -24.76 -34.92
N VAL A 351 8.14 -23.46 -34.75
CA VAL A 351 7.19 -22.36 -34.96
C VAL A 351 7.82 -21.30 -35.88
N PRO A 352 7.92 -21.55 -37.20
CA PRO A 352 8.60 -20.64 -38.12
C PRO A 352 7.82 -19.37 -38.48
N SER A 353 6.50 -19.31 -38.23
CA SER A 353 5.63 -18.17 -38.55
C SER A 353 4.57 -17.89 -37.49
N TYR A 354 3.91 -16.74 -37.58
CA TYR A 354 2.75 -16.42 -36.73
C TYR A 354 1.57 -17.39 -36.94
N ASP A 355 1.39 -17.97 -38.14
CA ASP A 355 0.38 -19.01 -38.39
C ASP A 355 0.69 -20.30 -37.61
N ASP A 356 1.96 -20.67 -37.49
CA ASP A 356 2.37 -21.82 -36.67
C ASP A 356 2.19 -21.53 -35.17
N LEU A 357 2.39 -20.27 -34.74
CA LEU A 357 2.13 -19.85 -33.36
C LEU A 357 0.64 -19.87 -33.03
N ASP A 358 -0.20 -19.47 -33.99
CA ASP A 358 -1.67 -19.59 -33.91
C ASP A 358 -2.09 -21.06 -33.78
N SER A 359 -1.52 -21.94 -34.60
CA SER A 359 -1.76 -23.39 -34.53
C SER A 359 -1.29 -23.98 -33.19
N LEU A 360 -0.16 -23.53 -32.65
CA LEU A 360 0.28 -23.90 -31.31
C LEU A 360 -0.75 -23.52 -30.23
N PHE A 361 -1.39 -22.34 -30.34
CA PHE A 361 -2.45 -21.94 -29.42
C PHE A 361 -3.70 -22.84 -29.57
N PHE A 362 -4.25 -22.94 -30.78
CA PHE A 362 -5.62 -23.43 -30.96
C PHE A 362 -5.71 -24.90 -31.41
N ASP A 363 -4.69 -25.42 -32.08
CA ASP A 363 -4.67 -26.81 -32.60
C ASP A 363 -3.81 -27.76 -31.76
N VAL A 364 -2.97 -27.25 -30.87
CA VAL A 364 -2.12 -28.05 -29.97
C VAL A 364 -2.61 -27.98 -28.53
N LEU A 365 -2.55 -26.80 -27.90
CA LEU A 365 -2.84 -26.66 -26.45
C LEU A 365 -4.33 -26.79 -26.13
N ALA A 366 -5.18 -26.38 -27.08
CA ALA A 366 -6.63 -26.47 -26.98
C ALA A 366 -7.22 -27.72 -27.67
N ARG A 367 -6.40 -28.72 -28.03
CA ARG A 367 -6.86 -29.95 -28.70
C ARG A 367 -6.11 -31.20 -28.20
N GLU A 368 -6.88 -32.23 -27.83
CA GLU A 368 -6.36 -33.52 -27.38
C GLU A 368 -5.38 -34.14 -28.40
N THR A 369 -4.30 -34.75 -27.90
CA THR A 369 -3.19 -35.30 -28.70
C THR A 369 -3.61 -36.33 -29.76
N ASN A 370 -4.66 -37.11 -29.48
CA ASN A 370 -5.25 -38.09 -30.39
C ASN A 370 -6.07 -37.46 -31.54
N LYS A 371 -6.59 -36.24 -31.36
CA LYS A 371 -7.40 -35.50 -32.34
C LYS A 371 -6.57 -34.52 -33.18
N ARG A 372 -5.28 -34.35 -32.88
CA ARG A 372 -4.35 -33.48 -33.64
C ARG A 372 -4.07 -34.07 -35.03
N GLU A 373 -3.85 -33.19 -36.00
CA GLU A 373 -3.41 -33.59 -37.34
C GLU A 373 -2.02 -34.26 -37.28
N ALA A 374 -1.75 -35.19 -38.21
CA ALA A 374 -0.52 -35.99 -38.18
C ALA A 374 0.77 -35.16 -38.17
N LYS A 375 0.82 -34.07 -38.94
CA LYS A 375 1.96 -33.14 -38.97
C LYS A 375 2.14 -32.44 -37.62
N VAL A 376 1.08 -31.85 -37.10
CA VAL A 376 1.06 -31.14 -35.80
C VAL A 376 1.46 -32.07 -34.65
N LYS A 377 0.93 -33.30 -34.65
CA LYS A 377 1.24 -34.32 -33.65
C LYS A 377 2.73 -34.71 -33.64
N THR A 378 3.37 -34.70 -34.80
CA THR A 378 4.81 -35.01 -34.93
C THR A 378 5.66 -33.82 -34.49
N THR A 379 5.33 -32.61 -34.93
CA THR A 379 6.08 -31.39 -34.57
C THR A 379 6.01 -31.08 -33.08
N PHE A 380 4.84 -31.23 -32.46
CA PHE A 380 4.59 -30.90 -31.05
C PHE A 380 4.31 -32.14 -30.20
N ALA A 381 5.08 -33.22 -30.42
CA ALA A 381 4.89 -34.51 -29.77
C ALA A 381 4.94 -34.43 -28.22
N TYR A 382 5.78 -33.54 -27.68
CA TYR A 382 5.98 -33.36 -26.24
C TYR A 382 5.11 -32.25 -25.61
N VAL A 383 4.30 -31.54 -26.40
CA VAL A 383 3.46 -30.45 -25.89
C VAL A 383 2.12 -31.02 -25.41
N PRO A 384 1.77 -30.89 -24.12
CA PRO A 384 0.56 -31.48 -23.57
C PRO A 384 -0.70 -30.75 -24.05
N TYR A 385 -1.84 -31.40 -23.87
CA TYR A 385 -3.15 -30.76 -23.91
C TYR A 385 -3.45 -30.17 -22.52
N LEU A 386 -3.89 -28.92 -22.44
CA LEU A 386 -4.12 -28.25 -21.14
C LEU A 386 -5.60 -28.01 -20.80
N ASN A 387 -6.53 -28.19 -21.75
CA ASN A 387 -7.98 -27.98 -21.54
C ASN A 387 -8.37 -26.59 -20.97
N SER A 388 -7.49 -25.59 -21.11
CA SER A 388 -7.67 -24.27 -20.51
C SER A 388 -8.33 -23.29 -21.48
N SER A 389 -9.26 -22.49 -20.96
CA SER A 389 -9.84 -21.34 -21.67
C SER A 389 -8.82 -20.28 -22.09
N LEU A 390 -7.62 -20.27 -21.48
CA LEU A 390 -6.51 -19.41 -21.90
C LEU A 390 -6.20 -19.59 -23.40
N PHE A 391 -6.34 -20.81 -23.92
CA PHE A 391 -6.05 -21.16 -25.30
C PHE A 391 -7.32 -21.33 -26.16
N GLU A 392 -8.45 -20.76 -25.72
CA GLU A 392 -9.63 -20.59 -26.58
C GLU A 392 -9.66 -19.17 -27.17
N PRO A 393 -10.15 -18.99 -28.42
CA PRO A 393 -10.24 -17.67 -29.02
C PRO A 393 -11.16 -16.75 -28.19
N THR A 394 -10.65 -15.59 -27.78
CA THR A 394 -11.43 -14.60 -27.03
C THR A 394 -12.50 -13.95 -27.92
N GLU A 395 -13.54 -13.33 -27.33
CA GLU A 395 -14.58 -12.66 -28.13
C GLU A 395 -14.00 -11.59 -29.07
N THR A 396 -13.00 -10.84 -28.61
CA THR A 396 -12.30 -9.84 -29.44
C THR A 396 -11.57 -10.50 -30.61
N GLU A 397 -10.85 -11.61 -30.38
CA GLU A 397 -10.18 -12.37 -31.45
C GLU A 397 -11.17 -12.95 -32.46
N GLN A 398 -12.31 -13.49 -32.01
CA GLN A 398 -13.36 -14.01 -32.88
C GLN A 398 -14.00 -12.93 -33.75
N GLN A 399 -14.18 -11.72 -33.22
CA GLN A 399 -14.78 -10.60 -33.96
C GLN A 399 -13.78 -9.87 -34.88
N THR A 400 -12.48 -9.94 -34.58
CA THR A 400 -11.46 -9.13 -35.27
C THR A 400 -10.42 -9.98 -36.00
N ILE A 401 -9.25 -10.19 -35.38
CA ILE A 401 -8.12 -10.95 -35.90
C ILE A 401 -7.54 -11.87 -34.82
N VAL A 402 -6.93 -12.97 -35.26
CA VAL A 402 -6.08 -13.85 -34.43
C VAL A 402 -4.61 -13.60 -34.73
N ILE A 403 -3.70 -14.18 -33.93
CA ILE A 403 -2.26 -13.91 -34.05
C ILE A 403 -1.71 -14.35 -35.41
N GLY A 404 -2.25 -15.44 -36.00
CA GLY A 404 -1.84 -15.90 -37.33
C GLY A 404 -2.08 -14.87 -38.44
N ASN A 405 -2.98 -13.91 -38.24
CA ASN A 405 -3.22 -12.86 -39.25
C ASN A 405 -2.09 -11.82 -39.34
N LEU A 406 -1.14 -11.82 -38.40
CA LEU A 406 0.01 -10.92 -38.43
C LEU A 406 0.95 -11.24 -39.59
N ARG A 407 1.64 -10.23 -40.12
CA ARG A 407 2.61 -10.41 -41.20
C ARG A 407 3.99 -10.68 -40.63
N GLU A 408 4.74 -11.54 -41.31
CA GLU A 408 6.18 -11.67 -41.06
C GLU A 408 6.88 -10.34 -41.40
N ARG A 409 7.50 -9.73 -40.39
CA ARG A 409 8.17 -8.43 -40.49
C ARG A 409 9.50 -8.48 -39.72
N THR A 410 10.36 -7.50 -39.95
CA THR A 410 11.58 -7.30 -39.17
C THR A 410 11.37 -6.20 -38.12
N LEU A 411 12.08 -6.34 -37.01
CA LEU A 411 12.13 -5.37 -35.92
C LEU A 411 13.61 -5.07 -35.62
N PRO A 412 14.01 -3.78 -35.55
CA PRO A 412 15.33 -3.41 -35.05
C PRO A 412 15.58 -3.95 -33.65
N ILE A 413 16.81 -4.36 -33.36
CA ILE A 413 17.18 -4.86 -32.04
C ILE A 413 17.26 -3.69 -31.06
N PHE A 414 16.65 -3.86 -29.88
CA PHE A 414 16.66 -2.84 -28.83
C PHE A 414 18.08 -2.49 -28.40
N THR A 415 18.38 -1.19 -28.25
CA THR A 415 19.75 -0.71 -27.97
C THR A 415 20.32 -1.23 -26.65
N ALA A 416 19.45 -1.49 -25.68
CA ALA A 416 19.82 -2.07 -24.39
C ALA A 416 19.51 -3.58 -24.30
N THR A 417 19.43 -4.28 -25.44
CA THR A 417 19.09 -5.70 -25.51
C THR A 417 19.95 -6.58 -24.60
N VAL A 418 19.32 -7.63 -24.06
CA VAL A 418 20.01 -8.74 -23.40
C VAL A 418 20.80 -9.60 -24.39
N LEU A 419 20.44 -9.59 -25.68
CA LEU A 419 21.01 -10.46 -26.70
C LEU A 419 22.47 -10.11 -26.98
N LYS A 420 23.30 -11.17 -27.07
CA LYS A 420 24.73 -11.06 -27.34
C LYS A 420 25.08 -11.70 -28.67
N ASP A 421 26.07 -11.12 -29.36
CA ASP A 421 26.69 -11.75 -30.52
C ASP A 421 27.70 -12.83 -30.11
N ASN A 422 28.28 -13.51 -31.10
CA ASN A 422 29.27 -14.58 -30.88
C ASN A 422 30.57 -14.10 -30.20
N GLN A 423 30.79 -12.78 -30.11
CA GLN A 423 31.94 -12.16 -29.44
C GLN A 423 31.58 -11.67 -28.03
N GLY A 424 30.33 -11.84 -27.57
CA GLY A 424 29.84 -11.39 -26.27
C GLY A 424 29.41 -9.92 -26.22
N ASN A 425 29.42 -9.21 -27.35
CA ASN A 425 28.95 -7.82 -27.45
C ASN A 425 27.44 -7.76 -27.62
N LYS A 426 26.82 -6.61 -27.30
CA LYS A 426 25.37 -6.43 -27.52
C LYS A 426 25.07 -6.54 -29.02
N ARG A 427 24.05 -7.34 -29.37
CA ARG A 427 23.65 -7.53 -30.76
C ARG A 427 23.06 -6.24 -31.34
N VAL A 428 23.34 -5.97 -32.61
CA VAL A 428 22.85 -4.80 -33.36
C VAL A 428 22.30 -5.24 -34.71
N GLY A 429 21.40 -4.45 -35.30
CA GLY A 429 20.75 -4.74 -36.59
C GLY A 429 19.25 -4.96 -36.45
N GLU A 430 18.67 -5.73 -37.36
CA GLU A 430 17.25 -6.13 -37.36
C GLU A 430 17.11 -7.66 -37.35
N LEU A 431 16.05 -8.16 -36.74
CA LEU A 431 15.67 -9.58 -36.74
C LEU A 431 14.22 -9.72 -37.20
N ASN A 432 13.83 -10.89 -37.71
CA ASN A 432 12.40 -11.21 -37.82
C ASN A 432 11.75 -11.05 -36.44
N SER A 433 10.58 -10.39 -36.38
CA SER A 433 9.96 -10.00 -35.10
C SER A 433 9.64 -11.20 -34.20
N LEU A 434 9.18 -12.31 -34.77
CA LEU A 434 8.88 -13.54 -34.03
C LEU A 434 10.17 -14.21 -33.53
N ALA A 435 11.20 -14.25 -34.37
CA ALA A 435 12.54 -14.71 -33.99
C ALA A 435 13.09 -13.91 -32.81
N TYR A 436 12.97 -12.58 -32.88
CA TYR A 436 13.45 -11.70 -31.84
C TYR A 436 12.72 -11.97 -30.52
N LEU A 437 11.39 -12.12 -30.54
CA LEU A 437 10.63 -12.47 -29.33
C LEU A 437 11.11 -13.78 -28.70
N PHE A 438 11.32 -14.84 -29.49
CA PHE A 438 11.78 -16.13 -28.94
C PHE A 438 13.22 -16.06 -28.41
N GLU A 439 14.15 -15.47 -29.17
CA GLU A 439 15.54 -15.30 -28.72
C GLU A 439 15.61 -14.44 -27.45
N PHE A 440 14.82 -13.37 -27.38
CA PHE A 440 14.70 -12.52 -26.20
C PHE A 440 14.24 -13.34 -24.98
N LEU A 441 13.18 -14.14 -25.12
CA LEU A 441 12.69 -14.98 -24.02
C LEU A 441 13.68 -16.08 -23.62
N ASP A 442 14.40 -16.66 -24.57
CA ASP A 442 15.45 -17.68 -24.31
C ASP A 442 16.66 -17.12 -23.56
N ALA A 443 16.91 -15.81 -23.64
CA ALA A 443 17.99 -15.16 -22.91
C ALA A 443 17.74 -15.05 -21.39
N TYR A 444 16.50 -15.27 -20.95
CA TYR A 444 16.08 -15.27 -19.55
C TYR A 444 15.69 -16.67 -19.05
N LYS A 445 15.77 -16.89 -17.74
CA LYS A 445 15.47 -18.17 -17.08
C LYS A 445 14.09 -18.15 -16.43
N PHE A 446 13.24 -19.10 -16.83
CA PHE A 446 11.84 -19.24 -16.40
C PHE A 446 11.58 -20.52 -15.57
N ASP A 447 12.56 -21.43 -15.48
CA ASP A 447 12.45 -22.77 -14.88
C ASP A 447 12.77 -22.82 -13.37
N ARG A 448 13.25 -21.73 -12.76
CA ARG A 448 13.85 -21.75 -11.42
C ARG A 448 13.19 -20.77 -10.46
N ASP A 449 12.91 -21.26 -9.26
CA ASP A 449 12.78 -20.40 -8.10
C ASP A 449 14.19 -20.03 -7.60
N GLU A 450 14.42 -18.75 -7.28
CA GLU A 450 15.69 -18.19 -6.77
C GLU A 450 16.34 -19.01 -5.64
N LEU A 451 15.57 -19.87 -4.98
CA LEU A 451 15.93 -20.66 -3.81
C LEU A 451 16.47 -22.07 -4.11
N GLU A 452 16.39 -22.56 -5.36
CA GLU A 452 16.84 -23.91 -5.75
C GLU A 452 18.34 -23.98 -6.07
N ASN A 453 18.96 -22.92 -6.60
CA ASN A 453 20.41 -22.90 -6.88
C ASN A 453 20.98 -21.47 -6.94
N PRO A 454 21.50 -20.92 -5.83
CA PRO A 454 21.92 -19.52 -5.72
C PRO A 454 23.27 -19.19 -6.39
N GLN A 455 23.75 -20.02 -7.32
CA GLN A 455 25.02 -19.80 -8.06
C GLN A 455 24.85 -19.00 -9.36
N GLU A 456 23.64 -18.63 -9.77
CA GLU A 456 23.37 -18.03 -11.09
C GLU A 456 22.84 -16.59 -11.01
N ASP A 457 23.10 -15.80 -12.07
CA ASP A 457 22.66 -14.39 -12.26
C ASP A 457 21.17 -14.20 -11.96
N SER A 458 20.86 -13.59 -10.81
CA SER A 458 19.49 -13.17 -10.43
C SER A 458 18.88 -12.19 -11.43
N GLU A 459 19.72 -11.41 -12.13
CA GLU A 459 19.29 -10.43 -13.15
C GLU A 459 18.59 -11.07 -14.37
N LYS A 460 18.74 -12.39 -14.58
CA LYS A 460 18.12 -13.09 -15.71
C LYS A 460 16.92 -13.96 -15.33
N LEU A 461 16.54 -14.00 -14.06
CA LEU A 461 15.45 -14.84 -13.58
C LEU A 461 14.11 -14.12 -13.72
N ILE A 462 13.12 -14.79 -14.32
CA ILE A 462 11.75 -14.29 -14.50
C ILE A 462 10.78 -15.27 -13.83
N ASN A 463 10.19 -14.83 -12.72
CA ASN A 463 9.24 -15.64 -11.96
C ASN A 463 7.78 -15.17 -12.17
N ALA A 464 6.82 -15.97 -11.71
CA ALA A 464 5.38 -15.71 -11.84
C ALA A 464 4.94 -14.35 -11.25
N SER A 465 5.56 -13.94 -10.14
CA SER A 465 5.23 -12.70 -9.45
C SER A 465 5.72 -11.48 -10.24
N VAL A 466 6.95 -11.55 -10.80
CA VAL A 466 7.53 -10.54 -11.71
C VAL A 466 6.68 -10.38 -12.96
N LEU A 467 6.20 -11.47 -13.57
CA LEU A 467 5.31 -11.40 -14.73
C LEU A 467 4.00 -10.69 -14.39
N GLY A 468 3.39 -11.03 -13.25
CA GLY A 468 2.18 -10.34 -12.81
C GLY A 468 2.42 -8.83 -12.61
N LEU A 469 3.56 -8.44 -12.02
CA LEU A 469 3.93 -7.03 -11.87
C LEU A 469 4.13 -6.32 -13.22
N ILE A 470 4.75 -7.00 -14.20
CA ILE A 470 4.93 -6.47 -15.56
C ILE A 470 3.58 -6.19 -16.22
N PHE A 471 2.65 -7.16 -16.18
CA PHE A 471 1.34 -6.99 -16.79
C PHE A 471 0.47 -5.95 -16.08
N GLU A 472 0.59 -5.88 -14.75
CA GLU A 472 -0.01 -4.81 -13.97
C GLU A 472 0.50 -3.45 -14.38
N LYS A 473 1.81 -3.29 -14.61
CA LYS A 473 2.35 -2.02 -15.11
C LYS A 473 1.81 -1.73 -16.51
N ILE A 474 1.82 -2.70 -17.42
CA ILE A 474 1.27 -2.58 -18.78
C ILE A 474 -0.18 -2.06 -18.77
N ASN A 475 -1.00 -2.52 -17.82
CA ASN A 475 -2.40 -2.11 -17.70
C ASN A 475 -2.64 -0.86 -16.83
N GLY A 476 -1.93 -0.74 -15.71
CA GLY A 476 -2.39 0.02 -14.55
C GLY A 476 -2.18 1.52 -14.63
N TYR A 477 -1.36 1.98 -15.57
CA TYR A 477 -1.07 3.39 -15.65
C TYR A 477 -2.24 4.24 -16.21
N LYS A 478 -3.19 3.67 -16.95
CA LYS A 478 -4.36 4.42 -17.45
C LYS A 478 -5.45 4.66 -16.39
N ASP A 479 -5.61 3.74 -15.42
CA ASP A 479 -6.82 3.63 -14.56
C ASP A 479 -6.59 3.94 -13.07
N GLY A 480 -5.35 4.22 -12.65
CA GLY A 480 -5.04 4.52 -11.24
C GLY A 480 -5.01 3.31 -10.31
N SER A 481 -4.78 2.10 -10.84
CA SER A 481 -4.53 0.90 -10.07
C SER A 481 -3.06 0.86 -9.60
N PHE A 482 -2.86 0.63 -8.31
CA PHE A 482 -1.53 0.56 -7.69
C PHE A 482 -1.24 -0.85 -7.19
N TYR A 483 -0.05 -1.36 -7.52
CA TYR A 483 0.43 -2.64 -7.00
C TYR A 483 0.54 -2.58 -5.49
N THR A 484 -0.08 -3.55 -4.81
CA THR A 484 0.12 -3.72 -3.37
C THR A 484 1.38 -4.56 -3.13
N PRO A 485 2.37 -4.04 -2.38
CA PRO A 485 3.59 -4.78 -2.11
C PRO A 485 3.31 -6.14 -1.45
N SER A 486 4.09 -7.16 -1.80
CA SER A 486 3.86 -8.53 -1.33
C SER A 486 3.89 -8.71 0.18
N PHE A 487 4.69 -7.93 0.92
CA PHE A 487 4.69 -8.01 2.37
C PHE A 487 3.36 -7.52 2.98
N ILE A 488 2.69 -6.53 2.37
CA ILE A 488 1.37 -6.07 2.78
C ILE A 488 0.32 -7.12 2.44
N THR A 489 0.31 -7.60 1.20
CA THR A 489 -0.65 -8.62 0.73
C THR A 489 -0.55 -9.89 1.57
N MET A 490 0.67 -10.39 1.82
CA MET A 490 0.91 -11.56 2.66
C MET A 490 0.44 -11.35 4.10
N TYR A 491 0.72 -10.19 4.70
CA TYR A 491 0.23 -9.87 6.05
C TYR A 491 -1.31 -9.86 6.09
N MET A 492 -1.96 -9.14 5.18
CA MET A 492 -3.42 -9.03 5.14
C MET A 492 -4.08 -10.40 4.96
N CYS A 493 -3.56 -11.23 4.05
CA CYS A 493 -4.04 -12.60 3.84
C CYS A 493 -3.83 -13.46 5.08
N ARG A 494 -2.62 -13.45 5.66
CA ARG A 494 -2.29 -14.23 6.86
C ARG A 494 -3.24 -13.92 8.02
N GLU A 495 -3.43 -12.65 8.35
CA GLU A 495 -4.30 -12.25 9.46
C GLU A 495 -5.78 -12.61 9.20
N THR A 496 -6.25 -12.39 7.98
CA THR A 496 -7.67 -12.55 7.64
C THR A 496 -8.06 -14.02 7.47
N ILE A 497 -7.26 -14.80 6.75
CA ILE A 497 -7.58 -16.21 6.45
C ILE A 497 -7.50 -17.07 7.70
N ARG A 498 -6.52 -16.84 8.58
CA ARG A 498 -6.41 -17.59 9.85
C ARG A 498 -7.65 -17.39 10.72
N ARG A 499 -8.14 -16.14 10.86
CA ARG A 499 -9.37 -15.82 11.59
C ARG A 499 -10.60 -16.46 10.94
N ALA A 500 -10.72 -16.37 9.62
CA ALA A 500 -11.83 -16.95 8.89
C ALA A 500 -11.91 -18.47 9.00
N ILE A 501 -10.77 -19.18 9.01
CA ILE A 501 -10.75 -20.63 9.22
C ILE A 501 -11.23 -20.98 10.63
N VAL A 502 -10.72 -20.31 11.68
CA VAL A 502 -11.20 -20.51 13.06
C VAL A 502 -12.71 -20.27 13.17
N GLN A 503 -13.18 -19.15 12.61
CA GLN A 503 -14.59 -18.81 12.56
C GLN A 503 -15.42 -19.88 11.83
N LYS A 504 -14.89 -20.43 10.73
CA LYS A 504 -15.58 -21.47 9.95
C LYS A 504 -15.75 -22.77 10.73
N PHE A 505 -14.74 -23.19 11.48
CA PHE A 505 -14.85 -24.35 12.36
C PHE A 505 -15.84 -24.11 13.49
N ASN A 506 -15.85 -22.91 14.09
CA ASN A 506 -16.82 -22.56 15.12
C ASN A 506 -18.26 -22.59 14.58
N GLU A 507 -18.50 -22.08 13.37
CA GLU A 507 -19.79 -22.14 12.68
C GLU A 507 -20.25 -23.59 12.43
N VAL A 508 -19.39 -24.42 11.84
CA VAL A 508 -19.76 -25.78 11.41
C VAL A 508 -19.83 -26.77 12.56
N LYS A 509 -18.91 -26.68 13.54
CA LYS A 509 -18.76 -27.65 14.62
C LYS A 509 -19.37 -27.19 15.94
N GLY A 510 -19.81 -25.94 16.05
CA GLY A 510 -20.29 -25.35 17.31
C GLY A 510 -19.18 -25.23 18.37
N TRP A 511 -17.92 -25.12 17.92
CA TRP A 511 -16.77 -24.94 18.80
C TRP A 511 -16.62 -23.50 19.27
N ASN A 512 -15.71 -23.29 20.23
CA ASN A 512 -15.32 -21.97 20.73
C ASN A 512 -13.79 -21.84 20.71
N CYS A 513 -13.20 -22.10 19.54
CA CYS A 513 -11.77 -21.96 19.31
C CYS A 513 -11.43 -20.49 19.05
N GLN A 514 -10.29 -20.03 19.54
CA GLN A 514 -9.82 -18.66 19.35
C GLN A 514 -8.57 -18.60 18.45
N THR A 515 -7.82 -19.70 18.39
CA THR A 515 -6.56 -19.80 17.65
C THR A 515 -6.54 -21.04 16.74
N LEU A 516 -5.58 -21.09 15.81
CA LEU A 516 -5.33 -22.29 15.02
C LEU A 516 -4.79 -23.45 15.87
N ASP A 517 -4.05 -23.17 16.95
CA ASP A 517 -3.59 -24.19 17.90
C ASP A 517 -4.77 -24.88 18.58
N ASP A 518 -5.82 -24.13 18.95
CA ASP A 518 -7.06 -24.71 19.48
C ASP A 518 -7.74 -25.65 18.47
N LEU A 519 -7.68 -25.32 17.18
CA LEU A 519 -8.19 -26.21 16.12
C LEU A 519 -7.32 -27.46 16.00
N TYR A 520 -6.00 -27.30 15.97
CA TYR A 520 -5.05 -28.40 15.84
C TYR A 520 -5.30 -29.48 16.90
N GLU A 521 -5.50 -29.07 18.15
CA GLU A 521 -5.75 -29.99 19.27
C GLU A 521 -7.14 -30.65 19.24
N ARG A 522 -8.13 -30.06 18.53
CA ARG A 522 -9.51 -30.57 18.45
C ARG A 522 -9.83 -31.35 17.17
N ILE A 523 -9.03 -31.21 16.12
CA ILE A 523 -9.27 -31.91 14.86
C ILE A 523 -8.98 -33.41 15.02
N GLU A 524 -10.04 -34.21 15.04
CA GLU A 524 -9.97 -35.67 15.04
C GLU A 524 -10.06 -36.22 13.60
N ASP A 525 -11.07 -35.80 12.83
CA ASP A 525 -11.26 -36.19 11.44
C ASP A 525 -10.60 -35.18 10.48
N LYS A 526 -9.47 -35.59 9.91
CA LYS A 526 -8.71 -34.78 8.97
C LYS A 526 -9.40 -34.58 7.62
N LYS A 527 -10.23 -35.53 7.17
CA LYS A 527 -10.96 -35.42 5.90
C LYS A 527 -12.08 -34.40 6.03
N GLU A 528 -12.83 -34.48 7.13
CA GLU A 528 -13.86 -33.51 7.47
C GLU A 528 -13.24 -32.10 7.60
N ALA A 529 -12.15 -31.97 8.37
CA ALA A 529 -11.45 -30.70 8.54
C ALA A 529 -10.95 -30.11 7.20
N ASN A 530 -10.39 -30.94 6.32
CA ASN A 530 -9.99 -30.50 4.97
C ASN A 530 -11.20 -29.97 4.17
N THR A 531 -12.35 -30.65 4.26
CA THR A 531 -13.60 -30.25 3.60
C THR A 531 -14.13 -28.93 4.14
N ILE A 532 -14.08 -28.71 5.46
CA ILE A 532 -14.48 -27.45 6.09
C ILE A 532 -13.65 -26.29 5.54
N ILE A 533 -12.32 -26.45 5.47
CA ILE A 533 -11.44 -25.41 4.92
C ILE A 533 -11.75 -25.17 3.43
N ASN A 534 -12.02 -26.24 2.65
CA ASN A 534 -12.39 -26.13 1.22
C ASN A 534 -13.80 -25.57 0.98
N SER A 535 -14.57 -25.32 2.04
CA SER A 535 -15.89 -24.67 1.94
C SER A 535 -15.81 -23.14 2.04
N LEU A 536 -14.65 -22.59 2.43
CA LEU A 536 -14.45 -21.16 2.65
C LEU A 536 -14.67 -20.37 1.34
N LYS A 537 -15.30 -19.20 1.42
CA LYS A 537 -15.56 -18.30 0.27
C LYS A 537 -14.86 -16.96 0.49
N ILE A 538 -13.89 -16.64 -0.34
CA ILE A 538 -13.04 -15.45 -0.27
C ILE A 538 -13.23 -14.62 -1.54
N CYS A 539 -13.56 -13.34 -1.39
CA CYS A 539 -13.80 -12.44 -2.51
C CYS A 539 -12.86 -11.22 -2.50
N ASP A 540 -12.31 -10.89 -3.66
CA ASP A 540 -11.76 -9.56 -3.94
C ASP A 540 -12.65 -8.82 -4.97
N PRO A 541 -13.43 -7.80 -4.57
CA PRO A 541 -14.35 -7.08 -5.44
C PRO A 541 -13.66 -6.06 -6.36
N ALA A 542 -12.34 -5.87 -6.24
CA ALA A 542 -11.52 -5.04 -7.12
C ALA A 542 -10.18 -5.75 -7.35
N VAL A 543 -10.27 -6.97 -7.91
CA VAL A 543 -9.21 -7.98 -7.86
C VAL A 543 -7.91 -7.57 -8.54
N GLY A 544 -7.97 -6.65 -9.50
CA GLY A 544 -6.81 -6.27 -10.31
C GLY A 544 -6.18 -7.51 -10.92
N SER A 545 -4.88 -7.69 -10.66
CA SER A 545 -4.09 -8.85 -11.11
C SER A 545 -4.23 -10.12 -10.28
N GLY A 546 -5.04 -10.11 -9.22
CA GLY A 546 -5.25 -11.27 -8.36
C GLY A 546 -4.14 -11.57 -7.36
N HIS A 547 -3.30 -10.58 -7.00
CA HIS A 547 -2.24 -10.77 -6.00
C HIS A 547 -2.81 -11.32 -4.67
N PHE A 548 -3.88 -10.70 -4.14
CA PHE A 548 -4.55 -11.16 -2.92
C PHE A 548 -5.10 -12.58 -3.03
N LEU A 549 -5.62 -12.99 -4.19
CA LEU A 549 -6.14 -14.35 -4.37
C LEU A 549 -5.01 -15.39 -4.37
N VAL A 550 -3.87 -15.09 -4.99
CA VAL A 550 -2.69 -15.97 -4.96
C VAL A 550 -2.08 -16.05 -3.56
N SER A 551 -1.95 -14.93 -2.84
CA SER A 551 -1.47 -14.94 -1.46
C SER A 551 -2.43 -15.69 -0.53
N ALA A 552 -3.75 -15.56 -0.72
CA ALA A 552 -4.75 -16.33 0.01
C ALA A 552 -4.66 -17.83 -0.28
N LEU A 553 -4.49 -18.23 -1.55
CA LEU A 553 -4.25 -19.63 -1.94
C LEU A 553 -3.06 -20.21 -1.18
N ASN A 554 -1.93 -19.51 -1.22
CA ASN A 554 -0.69 -19.96 -0.59
C ASN A 554 -0.83 -20.07 0.93
N GLU A 555 -1.49 -19.11 1.58
CA GLU A 555 -1.72 -19.15 3.03
C GLU A 555 -2.65 -20.30 3.44
N ILE A 556 -3.72 -20.59 2.67
CA ILE A 556 -4.60 -21.73 2.96
C ILE A 556 -3.82 -23.05 2.90
N ILE A 557 -2.98 -23.26 1.88
CA ILE A 557 -2.16 -24.48 1.77
C ILE A 557 -1.20 -24.59 2.96
N ALA A 558 -0.56 -23.49 3.37
CA ALA A 558 0.32 -23.48 4.54
C ALA A 558 -0.43 -23.83 5.83
N ILE A 559 -1.62 -23.24 6.06
CA ILE A 559 -2.47 -23.57 7.22
C ILE A 559 -2.91 -25.04 7.19
N LYS A 560 -3.25 -25.59 6.02
CA LYS A 560 -3.57 -27.03 5.90
C LYS A 560 -2.39 -27.92 6.26
N SER A 561 -1.17 -27.53 5.92
CA SER A 561 0.04 -28.22 6.35
C SER A 561 0.26 -28.12 7.87
N GLU A 562 0.10 -26.91 8.44
CA GLU A 562 0.19 -26.63 9.88
C GLU A 562 -0.82 -27.48 10.69
N LEU A 563 -2.07 -27.54 10.23
CA LEU A 563 -3.13 -28.35 10.83
C LEU A 563 -3.03 -29.86 10.50
N ARG A 564 -2.06 -30.27 9.67
CA ARG A 564 -1.88 -31.66 9.19
C ARG A 564 -3.09 -32.25 8.46
N VAL A 565 -3.87 -31.38 7.80
CA VAL A 565 -5.06 -31.71 6.99
C VAL A 565 -4.81 -31.51 5.49
N LEU A 566 -3.56 -31.30 5.08
CA LEU A 566 -3.15 -31.44 3.68
C LEU A 566 -3.02 -32.93 3.33
N LEU A 567 -3.98 -33.44 2.56
CA LEU A 567 -4.16 -34.88 2.30
C LEU A 567 -3.83 -35.23 0.86
N ASP A 568 -3.37 -36.46 0.64
CA ASP A 568 -3.30 -37.05 -0.69
C ASP A 568 -4.65 -37.64 -1.16
N THR A 569 -4.68 -38.18 -2.37
CA THR A 569 -5.87 -38.81 -2.99
C THR A 569 -6.41 -40.02 -2.24
N SER A 570 -5.60 -40.67 -1.38
CA SER A 570 -6.05 -41.76 -0.50
C SER A 570 -6.59 -41.26 0.85
N GLY A 571 -6.44 -39.96 1.12
CA GLY A 571 -6.82 -39.32 2.38
C GLY A 571 -5.75 -39.41 3.46
N LYS A 572 -4.50 -39.73 3.12
CA LYS A 572 -3.38 -39.77 4.07
C LYS A 572 -2.67 -38.42 4.09
N SER A 573 -2.34 -37.92 5.28
CA SER A 573 -1.70 -36.60 5.42
C SER A 573 -0.26 -36.61 4.93
N LEU A 574 0.16 -35.49 4.32
CA LEU A 574 1.57 -35.20 4.00
C LEU A 574 2.35 -34.72 5.23
N LYS A 575 2.26 -35.46 6.34
CA LYS A 575 2.86 -35.06 7.63
C LYS A 575 4.39 -34.96 7.62
N ASP A 576 5.02 -35.65 6.68
CA ASP A 576 6.48 -35.68 6.52
C ASP A 576 6.97 -34.48 5.67
N TYR A 577 6.05 -33.61 5.24
CA TYR A 577 6.33 -32.39 4.51
C TYR A 577 5.78 -31.17 5.25
N ARG A 578 6.60 -30.11 5.31
CA ARG A 578 6.21 -28.81 5.86
C ARG A 578 6.07 -27.79 4.75
N VAL A 579 4.93 -27.10 4.73
CA VAL A 579 4.67 -26.03 3.78
C VAL A 579 4.68 -24.67 4.48
N GLU A 580 5.39 -23.71 3.93
CA GLU A 580 5.47 -22.34 4.45
C GLU A 580 5.33 -21.32 3.32
N VAL A 581 4.75 -20.15 3.62
CA VAL A 581 4.77 -19.00 2.71
C VAL A 581 5.93 -18.07 3.10
N ARG A 582 6.81 -17.75 2.14
CA ARG A 582 7.91 -16.78 2.31
C ARG A 582 8.03 -15.94 1.04
N ASN A 583 8.10 -14.61 1.18
CA ASN A 583 8.15 -13.68 0.05
C ASN A 583 7.06 -13.96 -1.00
N ASP A 584 5.83 -14.22 -0.54
CA ASP A 584 4.68 -14.57 -1.37
C ASP A 584 4.83 -15.88 -2.20
N LYS A 585 5.81 -16.73 -1.86
CA LYS A 585 6.02 -18.04 -2.47
C LYS A 585 5.72 -19.18 -1.50
N LEU A 586 5.07 -20.21 -2.02
CA LEU A 586 4.84 -21.46 -1.32
C LEU A 586 6.10 -22.34 -1.38
N LEU A 587 6.72 -22.60 -0.23
CA LEU A 587 7.90 -23.44 -0.11
C LEU A 587 7.53 -24.74 0.59
N VAL A 588 7.93 -25.86 -0.01
CA VAL A 588 7.66 -27.20 0.51
C VAL A 588 8.98 -27.84 0.90
N TYR A 589 9.08 -28.27 2.16
CA TYR A 589 10.24 -28.94 2.72
C TYR A 589 9.89 -30.37 3.10
N ASP A 590 10.82 -31.29 2.94
CA ASP A 590 10.75 -32.60 3.60
C ASP A 590 11.14 -32.50 5.10
N ASP A 591 11.12 -33.63 5.78
CA ASP A 591 11.44 -33.79 7.20
C ASP A 591 12.92 -33.52 7.51
N GLU A 592 13.81 -33.73 6.53
CA GLU A 592 15.23 -33.36 6.59
C GLU A 592 15.46 -31.84 6.40
N GLY A 593 14.43 -31.10 5.98
CA GLY A 593 14.49 -29.66 5.73
C GLY A 593 15.05 -29.29 4.35
N THR A 594 15.12 -30.26 3.43
CA THR A 594 15.50 -30.07 2.03
C THR A 594 14.30 -29.56 1.23
N LEU A 595 14.55 -28.68 0.25
CA LEU A 595 13.49 -28.14 -0.60
C LEU A 595 12.97 -29.24 -1.54
N PHE A 596 11.65 -29.37 -1.61
CA PHE A 596 11.00 -30.33 -2.48
C PHE A 596 11.26 -30.00 -3.96
N ALA A 597 11.78 -30.99 -4.69
CA ALA A 597 11.92 -30.94 -6.14
C ALA A 597 11.21 -32.15 -6.75
N TYR A 598 10.28 -31.90 -7.67
CA TYR A 598 9.50 -32.95 -8.33
C TYR A 598 10.35 -33.74 -9.33
N HIS A 599 10.22 -35.08 -9.29
CA HIS A 599 10.75 -35.98 -10.31
C HIS A 599 9.66 -36.98 -10.70
N PRO A 600 9.23 -37.03 -11.97
CA PRO A 600 8.13 -37.89 -12.42
C PRO A 600 8.31 -39.38 -12.10
N ASN A 601 9.57 -39.86 -12.09
CA ASN A 601 9.89 -41.27 -11.85
C ASN A 601 9.89 -41.68 -10.37
N ASN A 602 9.69 -40.74 -9.43
CA ASN A 602 9.68 -41.02 -8.00
C ASN A 602 8.25 -40.98 -7.44
N LYS A 603 7.75 -42.13 -6.97
CA LYS A 603 6.36 -42.30 -6.49
C LYS A 603 5.98 -41.40 -5.31
N GLU A 604 6.88 -41.17 -4.36
CA GLU A 604 6.56 -40.29 -3.21
C GLU A 604 6.53 -38.83 -3.65
N LYS A 605 7.48 -38.41 -4.49
CA LYS A 605 7.48 -37.05 -5.04
C LYS A 605 6.27 -36.80 -5.94
N GLN A 606 5.85 -37.81 -6.70
CA GLN A 606 4.62 -37.82 -7.46
C GLN A 606 3.38 -37.62 -6.57
N ARG A 607 3.28 -38.38 -5.48
CA ARG A 607 2.18 -38.28 -4.51
C ARG A 607 2.06 -36.88 -3.91
N VAL A 608 3.17 -36.27 -3.50
CA VAL A 608 3.20 -34.90 -2.95
C VAL A 608 2.80 -33.88 -4.00
N GLN A 609 3.37 -33.97 -5.20
CA GLN A 609 3.06 -33.08 -6.31
C GLN A 609 1.57 -33.13 -6.67
N GLN A 610 1.01 -34.34 -6.78
CA GLN A 610 -0.40 -34.58 -7.07
C GLN A 610 -1.31 -34.00 -5.98
N ALA A 611 -0.99 -34.22 -4.71
CA ALA A 611 -1.75 -33.70 -3.59
C ALA A 611 -1.77 -32.16 -3.58
N LEU A 612 -0.61 -31.51 -3.80
CA LEU A 612 -0.54 -30.05 -3.91
C LEU A 612 -1.35 -29.50 -5.09
N PHE A 613 -1.30 -30.18 -6.25
CA PHE A 613 -2.07 -29.79 -7.42
C PHE A 613 -3.57 -29.84 -7.16
N HIS A 614 -4.10 -30.97 -6.70
CA HIS A 614 -5.53 -31.13 -6.46
C HIS A 614 -6.06 -30.23 -5.36
N GLU A 615 -5.28 -30.00 -4.30
CA GLU A 615 -5.66 -29.10 -3.23
C GLU A 615 -5.72 -27.65 -3.74
N LYS A 616 -4.70 -27.20 -4.49
CA LYS A 616 -4.72 -25.88 -5.12
C LYS A 616 -5.89 -25.74 -6.08
N GLN A 617 -6.14 -26.74 -6.91
CA GLN A 617 -7.26 -26.78 -7.84
C GLN A 617 -8.59 -26.60 -7.09
N THR A 618 -8.80 -27.37 -6.02
CA THR A 618 -10.04 -27.31 -5.21
C THR A 618 -10.26 -25.93 -4.61
N ILE A 619 -9.19 -25.31 -4.09
CA ILE A 619 -9.27 -23.96 -3.50
C ILE A 619 -9.54 -22.90 -4.59
N ILE A 620 -8.85 -22.96 -5.72
CA ILE A 620 -9.04 -22.02 -6.84
C ILE A 620 -10.49 -22.10 -7.36
N GLU A 621 -11.02 -23.31 -7.53
CA GLU A 621 -12.36 -23.55 -8.06
C GLU A 621 -13.48 -23.26 -7.05
N GLY A 622 -13.25 -23.58 -5.77
CA GLY A 622 -14.28 -23.55 -4.75
C GLY A 622 -14.24 -22.35 -3.81
N CYS A 623 -13.08 -21.74 -3.61
CA CYS A 623 -12.87 -20.77 -2.54
C CYS A 623 -12.57 -19.34 -3.00
N LEU A 624 -11.93 -19.16 -4.15
CA LEU A 624 -11.41 -17.87 -4.58
C LEU A 624 -12.31 -17.21 -5.63
N PHE A 625 -12.78 -16.00 -5.36
CA PHE A 625 -13.67 -15.22 -6.21
C PHE A 625 -13.12 -13.81 -6.42
N GLY A 626 -13.27 -13.27 -7.62
CA GLY A 626 -12.72 -11.97 -7.96
C GLY A 626 -13.56 -11.22 -8.99
N VAL A 627 -13.62 -9.90 -8.85
CA VAL A 627 -14.28 -9.02 -9.83
C VAL A 627 -13.39 -7.82 -10.14
N ASP A 628 -13.27 -7.48 -11.41
CA ASP A 628 -12.66 -6.22 -11.83
C ASP A 628 -13.45 -5.60 -12.98
N ILE A 629 -13.48 -4.27 -13.04
CA ILE A 629 -14.13 -3.55 -14.15
C ILE A 629 -13.30 -3.62 -15.44
N ASN A 630 -11.97 -3.79 -15.31
CA ASN A 630 -11.05 -3.87 -16.44
C ASN A 630 -10.89 -5.33 -16.90
N PRO A 631 -11.29 -5.67 -18.14
CA PRO A 631 -11.19 -7.03 -18.66
C PRO A 631 -9.75 -7.56 -18.77
N ASN A 632 -8.77 -6.67 -18.90
CA ASN A 632 -7.36 -7.07 -18.94
C ASN A 632 -6.87 -7.49 -17.55
N SER A 633 -7.30 -6.80 -16.49
CA SER A 633 -7.02 -7.19 -15.09
C SER A 633 -7.58 -8.58 -14.79
N VAL A 634 -8.83 -8.84 -15.17
CA VAL A 634 -9.47 -10.17 -15.07
C VAL A 634 -8.63 -11.25 -15.76
N THR A 635 -8.14 -10.97 -16.96
CA THR A 635 -7.31 -11.90 -17.75
C THR A 635 -5.98 -12.20 -17.05
N ILE A 636 -5.33 -11.19 -16.49
CA ILE A 636 -4.08 -11.36 -15.72
C ILE A 636 -4.33 -12.15 -14.45
N CYS A 637 -5.40 -11.88 -13.72
CA CYS A 637 -5.76 -12.62 -12.51
C CYS A 637 -5.92 -14.11 -12.81
N ARG A 638 -6.65 -14.46 -13.88
CA ARG A 638 -6.80 -15.87 -14.32
C ARG A 638 -5.45 -16.48 -14.69
N LEU A 639 -4.61 -15.76 -15.43
CA LEU A 639 -3.26 -16.18 -15.78
C LEU A 639 -2.40 -16.46 -14.55
N ARG A 640 -2.42 -15.57 -13.55
CA ARG A 640 -1.62 -15.72 -12.33
C ARG A 640 -2.05 -16.96 -11.54
N LEU A 641 -3.35 -17.23 -11.44
CA LEU A 641 -3.88 -18.45 -10.82
C LEU A 641 -3.49 -19.72 -11.60
N TRP A 642 -3.56 -19.70 -12.94
CA TRP A 642 -3.10 -20.83 -13.76
C TRP A 642 -1.60 -21.08 -13.62
N ILE A 643 -0.78 -20.03 -13.59
CA ILE A 643 0.67 -20.18 -13.39
C ILE A 643 0.95 -20.80 -12.02
N GLU A 644 0.24 -20.36 -10.96
CA GLU A 644 0.43 -20.90 -9.62
C GLU A 644 0.01 -22.37 -9.51
N LEU A 645 -0.99 -22.80 -10.27
CA LEU A 645 -1.39 -24.20 -10.38
C LEU A 645 -0.41 -25.01 -11.25
N LEU A 646 0.04 -24.44 -12.37
CA LEU A 646 0.98 -25.05 -13.31
C LEU A 646 2.27 -25.47 -12.60
N LYS A 647 2.79 -24.68 -11.65
CA LYS A 647 3.97 -25.03 -10.83
C LYS A 647 3.87 -26.42 -10.17
N ASN A 648 2.65 -26.89 -9.87
CA ASN A 648 2.41 -28.19 -9.28
C ASN A 648 1.85 -29.24 -10.26
N ALA A 649 1.78 -28.96 -11.56
CA ALA A 649 1.35 -29.93 -12.57
C ALA A 649 2.23 -31.19 -12.53
N TYR A 650 1.62 -32.35 -12.79
CA TYR A 650 2.26 -33.66 -12.68
C TYR A 650 1.90 -34.57 -13.86
N TYR A 651 2.71 -35.59 -14.10
CA TYR A 651 2.42 -36.62 -15.10
C TYR A 651 1.49 -37.69 -14.56
N ARG A 652 0.35 -37.91 -15.19
CA ARG A 652 -0.57 -39.01 -14.89
C ARG A 652 0.03 -40.35 -15.32
N GLU A 653 -0.60 -41.45 -14.90
CA GLU A 653 -0.18 -42.82 -15.24
C GLU A 653 -0.20 -43.12 -16.75
N ASP A 654 -1.02 -42.38 -17.51
CA ASP A 654 -1.12 -42.46 -18.98
C ASP A 654 0.02 -41.72 -19.72
N GLY A 655 0.95 -41.10 -18.97
CA GLY A 655 2.07 -40.34 -19.52
C GLY A 655 1.72 -38.91 -19.96
N ASN A 656 0.48 -38.46 -19.74
CA ASN A 656 0.07 -37.10 -20.04
C ASN A 656 0.23 -36.18 -18.82
N LEU A 657 0.55 -34.91 -19.06
CA LEU A 657 0.53 -33.89 -18.01
C LEU A 657 -0.92 -33.59 -17.60
N GLU A 658 -1.16 -33.41 -16.31
CA GLU A 658 -2.48 -33.06 -15.78
C GLU A 658 -3.04 -31.77 -16.40
N THR A 659 -4.34 -31.76 -16.69
CA THR A 659 -5.00 -30.62 -17.34
C THR A 659 -5.36 -29.53 -16.35
N LEU A 660 -5.45 -28.28 -16.83
CA LEU A 660 -5.81 -27.13 -16.01
C LEU A 660 -7.34 -26.91 -16.01
N PRO A 661 -7.91 -26.40 -14.91
CA PRO A 661 -9.34 -26.18 -14.79
C PRO A 661 -9.80 -24.88 -15.48
N ASN A 662 -11.12 -24.76 -15.67
CA ASN A 662 -11.76 -23.56 -16.18
C ASN A 662 -12.01 -22.54 -15.04
N ILE A 663 -11.08 -21.60 -14.84
CA ILE A 663 -11.12 -20.59 -13.76
C ILE A 663 -12.05 -19.40 -14.09
N ASP A 664 -12.49 -19.26 -15.35
CA ASP A 664 -13.25 -18.09 -15.85
C ASP A 664 -14.54 -17.80 -15.09
N ILE A 665 -15.12 -18.83 -14.46
CA ILE A 665 -16.39 -18.72 -13.77
C ILE A 665 -16.26 -18.06 -12.39
N ASN A 666 -15.05 -17.97 -11.83
CA ASN A 666 -14.81 -17.36 -10.51
C ASN A 666 -14.29 -15.92 -10.59
N ILE A 667 -13.66 -15.56 -11.72
CA ILE A 667 -13.09 -14.22 -11.93
C ILE A 667 -13.89 -13.50 -13.01
N LYS A 668 -14.68 -12.48 -12.62
CA LYS A 668 -15.65 -11.81 -13.48
C LYS A 668 -15.22 -10.40 -13.89
N CYS A 669 -15.63 -10.01 -15.10
CA CYS A 669 -15.52 -8.63 -15.56
C CYS A 669 -16.84 -7.92 -15.25
N GLY A 670 -16.79 -6.79 -14.54
CA GLY A 670 -17.97 -5.99 -14.23
C GLY A 670 -17.70 -4.93 -13.16
N ASN A 671 -18.59 -3.95 -13.08
CA ASN A 671 -18.58 -2.92 -12.06
C ASN A 671 -19.22 -3.45 -10.77
N SER A 672 -18.38 -3.81 -9.81
CA SER A 672 -18.77 -4.34 -8.49
C SER A 672 -19.69 -3.43 -7.68
N LEU A 673 -19.65 -2.11 -7.90
CA LEU A 673 -20.44 -1.13 -7.15
C LEU A 673 -21.85 -0.91 -7.72
N ILE A 674 -22.15 -1.46 -8.90
CA ILE A 674 -23.41 -1.22 -9.60
C ILE A 674 -24.10 -2.55 -9.84
N SER A 675 -25.35 -2.63 -9.40
CA SER A 675 -26.23 -3.78 -9.58
C SER A 675 -27.62 -3.27 -9.97
N ARG A 676 -28.28 -3.97 -10.90
CA ARG A 676 -29.68 -3.70 -11.31
C ARG A 676 -30.64 -4.16 -10.23
N PHE A 677 -30.30 -5.25 -9.55
CA PHE A 677 -31.14 -5.84 -8.52
C PHE A 677 -30.43 -5.78 -7.16
N ALA A 678 -31.18 -5.46 -6.11
CA ALA A 678 -30.65 -5.48 -4.75
C ALA A 678 -30.37 -6.93 -4.29
N LEU A 679 -29.46 -7.08 -3.33
CA LEU A 679 -29.05 -8.41 -2.84
C LEU A 679 -30.17 -9.14 -2.09
N ASP A 680 -31.18 -8.42 -1.58
CA ASP A 680 -32.29 -8.92 -0.76
C ASP A 680 -33.56 -9.30 -1.54
N VAL A 681 -33.56 -9.17 -2.88
CA VAL A 681 -34.74 -9.49 -3.70
C VAL A 681 -35.08 -10.99 -3.67
N ASP A 682 -36.34 -11.41 -3.52
CA ASP A 682 -36.69 -12.84 -3.51
C ASP A 682 -36.65 -13.46 -4.92
N VAL A 683 -35.69 -14.35 -5.18
CA VAL A 683 -35.55 -15.08 -6.47
C VAL A 683 -36.38 -16.36 -6.53
N ARG A 684 -37.01 -16.80 -5.44
CA ARG A 684 -37.84 -18.03 -5.45
C ARG A 684 -39.00 -17.94 -6.43
N GLN A 685 -39.65 -16.78 -6.50
CA GLN A 685 -40.75 -16.54 -7.45
C GLN A 685 -40.30 -16.64 -8.92
N VAL A 686 -39.01 -16.40 -9.17
CA VAL A 686 -38.40 -16.46 -10.50
C VAL A 686 -38.05 -17.91 -10.86
N LEU A 687 -37.44 -18.64 -9.92
CA LEU A 687 -37.06 -20.06 -10.07
C LEU A 687 -38.27 -20.98 -10.29
N GLN A 688 -39.34 -20.77 -9.51
CA GLN A 688 -40.57 -21.58 -9.61
C GLN A 688 -41.26 -21.48 -10.98
N LYS A 689 -41.19 -20.32 -11.64
CA LYS A 689 -41.79 -20.11 -12.98
C LYS A 689 -41.02 -20.78 -14.11
N GLN A 690 -39.71 -20.99 -13.95
CA GLN A 690 -38.84 -21.56 -15.00
C GLN A 690 -38.54 -23.05 -14.81
N LYS A 691 -38.96 -23.67 -13.69
CA LYS A 691 -38.66 -25.07 -13.33
C LYS A 691 -37.16 -25.37 -13.20
N PHE A 692 -36.34 -24.40 -12.80
CA PHE A 692 -34.93 -24.64 -12.48
C PHE A 692 -34.70 -24.50 -10.97
N SER A 693 -33.87 -25.36 -10.39
CA SER A 693 -33.44 -25.25 -8.98
C SER A 693 -32.06 -24.58 -8.84
N ILE A 694 -31.76 -24.04 -7.66
CA ILE A 694 -30.41 -23.53 -7.36
C ILE A 694 -29.38 -24.66 -7.41
N GLU A 695 -29.77 -25.87 -7.01
CA GLU A 695 -28.92 -27.05 -7.09
C GLU A 695 -28.56 -27.39 -8.54
N GLU A 696 -29.50 -27.32 -9.48
CA GLU A 696 -29.23 -27.48 -10.92
C GLU A 696 -28.27 -26.39 -11.42
N TYR A 697 -28.40 -25.16 -10.95
CA TYR A 697 -27.47 -24.09 -11.34
C TYR A 697 -26.07 -24.34 -10.79
N ARG A 698 -25.92 -24.67 -9.51
CA ARG A 698 -24.63 -25.02 -8.91
C ARG A 698 -24.00 -26.24 -9.60
N ASN A 699 -24.80 -27.25 -9.94
CA ASN A 699 -24.35 -28.44 -10.67
C ASN A 699 -23.90 -28.10 -12.10
N ALA A 700 -24.59 -27.20 -12.80
CA ALA A 700 -24.17 -26.72 -14.12
C ALA A 700 -22.81 -25.98 -14.04
N VAL A 701 -22.63 -25.12 -13.02
CA VAL A 701 -21.35 -24.44 -12.76
C VAL A 701 -20.25 -25.44 -12.42
N GLN A 702 -20.52 -26.42 -11.56
CA GLN A 702 -19.54 -27.44 -11.18
C GLN A 702 -19.15 -28.34 -12.36
N THR A 703 -20.12 -28.69 -13.21
CA THR A 703 -19.89 -29.45 -14.44
C THR A 703 -19.07 -28.65 -15.45
N TYR A 704 -19.30 -27.34 -15.55
CA TYR A 704 -18.50 -26.45 -16.38
C TYR A 704 -17.03 -26.39 -15.93
N ARG A 705 -16.78 -26.25 -14.63
CA ARG A 705 -15.43 -26.21 -14.06
C ARG A 705 -14.60 -27.44 -14.43
N ASN A 706 -15.23 -28.62 -14.33
CA ASN A 706 -14.63 -29.92 -14.56
C ASN A 706 -14.83 -30.45 -15.99
N ALA A 707 -15.31 -29.64 -16.92
CA ALA A 707 -15.60 -30.09 -18.28
C ALA A 707 -14.31 -30.53 -18.98
N GLU A 708 -14.21 -31.81 -19.36
CA GLU A 708 -13.06 -32.38 -20.05
C GLU A 708 -13.10 -32.13 -21.57
N THR A 709 -14.29 -31.78 -22.09
CA THR A 709 -14.51 -31.56 -23.53
C THR A 709 -15.14 -30.21 -23.83
N LYS A 710 -14.76 -29.62 -24.97
CA LYS A 710 -15.34 -28.35 -25.46
C LYS A 710 -16.85 -28.39 -25.66
N GLU A 711 -17.39 -29.55 -26.04
CA GLU A 711 -18.83 -29.71 -26.26
C GLU A 711 -19.59 -29.63 -24.93
N GLN A 712 -19.14 -30.38 -23.92
CA GLN A 712 -19.70 -30.31 -22.57
C GLN A 712 -19.61 -28.89 -22.01
N LYS A 713 -18.45 -28.23 -22.20
CA LYS A 713 -18.23 -26.83 -21.82
C LYS A 713 -19.27 -25.90 -22.44
N ARG A 714 -19.42 -25.93 -23.78
CA ARG A 714 -20.37 -25.10 -24.52
C ARG A 714 -21.83 -25.37 -24.15
N GLN A 715 -22.19 -26.63 -23.90
CA GLN A 715 -23.52 -27.01 -23.44
C GLN A 715 -23.82 -26.38 -22.07
N MET A 716 -22.88 -26.47 -21.12
CA MET A 716 -23.02 -25.86 -19.80
C MET A 716 -23.02 -24.32 -19.87
N GLU A 717 -22.20 -23.69 -20.70
CA GLU A 717 -22.24 -22.23 -20.92
C GLU A 717 -23.60 -21.76 -21.41
N THR A 718 -24.16 -22.49 -22.39
CA THR A 718 -25.48 -22.18 -22.94
C THR A 718 -26.57 -22.33 -21.86
N LEU A 719 -26.47 -23.38 -21.04
CA LEU A 719 -27.39 -23.59 -19.92
C LEU A 719 -27.28 -22.48 -18.86
N ILE A 720 -26.06 -22.15 -18.44
CA ILE A 720 -25.77 -21.06 -17.48
C ILE A 720 -26.30 -19.72 -18.02
N ALA A 721 -26.03 -19.40 -19.28
CA ALA A 721 -26.50 -18.17 -19.91
C ALA A 721 -28.04 -18.13 -19.97
N LYS A 722 -28.70 -19.25 -20.27
CA LYS A 722 -30.16 -19.37 -20.27
C LYS A 722 -30.75 -19.15 -18.88
N ILE A 723 -30.16 -19.75 -17.84
CA ILE A 723 -30.55 -19.57 -16.45
C ILE A 723 -30.44 -18.09 -16.05
N LYS A 724 -29.29 -17.44 -16.35
CA LYS A 724 -29.05 -16.02 -16.08
C LYS A 724 -30.02 -15.07 -16.80
N ALA A 725 -30.30 -15.34 -18.07
CA ALA A 725 -31.28 -14.58 -18.84
C ALA A 725 -32.69 -14.73 -18.24
N GLY A 726 -33.04 -15.94 -17.78
CA GLY A 726 -34.29 -16.22 -17.08
C GLY A 726 -34.46 -15.44 -15.77
N PHE A 727 -33.38 -15.23 -15.01
CA PHE A 727 -33.40 -14.38 -13.82
C PHE A 727 -33.73 -12.92 -14.17
N SER A 728 -32.97 -12.36 -15.12
CA SER A 728 -33.06 -10.95 -15.50
C SER A 728 -34.44 -10.57 -16.06
N ALA A 729 -35.01 -11.40 -16.94
CA ALA A 729 -36.29 -11.11 -17.59
C ALA A 729 -37.48 -11.10 -16.61
N ASN A 730 -37.48 -11.98 -15.61
CA ASN A 730 -38.59 -12.12 -14.66
C ASN A 730 -38.58 -11.05 -13.56
N LEU A 731 -37.39 -10.63 -13.11
CA LEU A 731 -37.25 -9.52 -12.16
C LEU A 731 -37.72 -8.19 -12.76
N LEU A 732 -37.51 -7.99 -14.07
CA LEU A 732 -38.01 -6.82 -14.80
C LEU A 732 -39.54 -6.80 -14.97
N ILE A 733 -40.25 -7.92 -14.76
CA ILE A 733 -41.74 -7.97 -14.82
C ILE A 733 -42.35 -7.53 -13.47
N GLY A 734 -41.63 -7.72 -12.37
CA GLY A 734 -42.04 -7.38 -11.00
C GLY A 734 -41.52 -6.03 -10.48
N ASP A 735 -40.80 -5.25 -11.30
CA ASP A 735 -40.20 -3.97 -10.89
C ASP A 735 -41.27 -3.03 -10.29
N PRO A 736 -41.12 -2.56 -9.03
CA PRO A 736 -42.04 -1.63 -8.39
C PRO A 736 -42.32 -0.37 -9.22
N LYS A 737 -41.36 0.11 -10.01
CA LYS A 737 -41.55 1.26 -10.91
C LYS A 737 -42.52 0.94 -12.03
N LYS A 738 -42.45 -0.26 -12.63
CA LYS A 738 -43.40 -0.69 -13.67
C LYS A 738 -44.78 -0.99 -13.10
N VAL A 739 -44.85 -1.55 -11.88
CA VAL A 739 -46.11 -1.73 -11.17
C VAL A 739 -46.74 -0.37 -10.84
N LYS A 740 -45.96 0.57 -10.30
CA LYS A 740 -46.42 1.93 -10.03
C LYS A 740 -46.82 2.66 -11.32
N LEU A 741 -46.07 2.48 -12.41
CA LEU A 741 -46.43 3.03 -13.72
C LEU A 741 -47.80 2.50 -14.17
N ARG A 742 -48.05 1.19 -14.09
CA ARG A 742 -49.36 0.60 -14.41
C ARG A 742 -50.47 1.10 -13.48
N GLN A 743 -50.19 1.28 -12.18
CA GLN A 743 -51.14 1.84 -11.22
C GLN A 743 -51.49 3.29 -11.56
N LEU A 744 -50.49 4.14 -11.81
CA LEU A 744 -50.70 5.54 -12.20
C LEU A 744 -51.44 5.65 -13.54
N GLN A 745 -51.11 4.81 -14.51
CA GLN A 745 -51.81 4.71 -15.79
C GLN A 745 -53.27 4.25 -15.60
N GLY A 746 -53.52 3.31 -14.69
CA GLY A 746 -54.86 2.88 -14.32
C GLY A 746 -55.65 3.97 -13.58
N GLU A 747 -55.00 4.72 -12.68
CA GLU A 747 -55.59 5.88 -12.00
C GLU A 747 -55.94 6.98 -12.98
N LEU A 748 -55.04 7.30 -13.92
CA LEU A 748 -55.28 8.26 -15.00
C LEU A 748 -56.46 7.80 -15.86
N TYR A 749 -56.45 6.54 -16.30
CA TYR A 749 -57.55 5.95 -17.07
C TYR A 749 -58.88 6.03 -16.33
N ASN A 750 -58.90 5.75 -15.02
CA ASN A 750 -60.11 5.86 -14.21
C ASN A 750 -60.55 7.32 -14.02
N LEU A 751 -59.61 8.26 -13.91
CA LEU A 751 -59.90 9.70 -13.81
C LEU A 751 -60.48 10.27 -15.10
N GLU A 752 -60.01 9.77 -16.25
CA GLU A 752 -60.44 10.21 -17.58
C GLU A 752 -61.74 9.51 -18.03
N ASN A 753 -61.97 8.27 -17.59
CA ASN A 753 -63.13 7.45 -17.96
C ASN A 753 -64.18 7.29 -16.86
N GLN A 754 -64.07 8.03 -15.74
CA GLN A 754 -65.13 8.09 -14.74
C GLN A 754 -66.37 8.73 -15.38
N GLY A 755 -67.38 7.92 -15.69
CA GLY A 755 -68.68 8.39 -16.13
C GLY A 755 -69.34 9.23 -15.05
N LEU A 756 -69.47 10.54 -15.30
CA LEU A 756 -70.11 11.47 -14.39
C LEU A 756 -71.64 11.29 -14.44
N LEU A 757 -72.25 10.93 -13.31
CA LEU A 757 -73.71 10.84 -13.16
C LEU A 757 -74.38 12.22 -12.96
N PHE A 758 -73.60 13.29 -12.76
CA PHE A 758 -74.05 14.68 -12.58
C PHE A 758 -73.05 15.67 -13.23
N GLU A 759 -73.49 16.89 -13.60
CA GLU A 759 -72.62 17.93 -14.16
C GLU A 759 -71.58 18.44 -13.13
N GLU A 760 -70.30 18.42 -13.49
CA GLU A 760 -69.21 18.95 -12.66
C GLU A 760 -69.27 20.48 -12.55
N THR A 761 -68.96 21.01 -11.36
CA THR A 761 -68.75 22.44 -11.16
C THR A 761 -67.39 22.89 -11.74
N LYS A 762 -67.26 24.17 -12.11
CA LYS A 762 -66.00 24.74 -12.62
C LYS A 762 -64.79 24.54 -11.68
N THR A 763 -65.04 24.45 -10.37
CA THR A 763 -64.00 24.21 -9.36
C THR A 763 -63.52 22.76 -9.39
N GLU A 764 -64.43 21.80 -9.56
CA GLU A 764 -64.13 20.36 -9.66
C GLU A 764 -63.39 20.03 -10.96
N GLN A 765 -63.81 20.63 -12.08
CA GLN A 765 -63.14 20.48 -13.37
C GLN A 765 -61.67 20.93 -13.32
N LYS A 766 -61.42 22.11 -12.73
CA LYS A 766 -60.06 22.65 -12.58
C LYS A 766 -59.20 21.81 -11.63
N ALA A 767 -59.80 21.21 -10.60
CA ALA A 767 -59.10 20.30 -9.69
C ALA A 767 -58.74 18.96 -10.37
N ARG A 768 -59.64 18.42 -11.20
CA ARG A 768 -59.40 17.21 -12.02
C ARG A 768 -58.28 17.44 -13.02
N GLU A 769 -58.33 18.53 -13.79
CA GLU A 769 -57.29 18.91 -14.76
C GLU A 769 -55.91 19.02 -14.10
N LYS A 770 -55.83 19.68 -12.92
CA LYS A 770 -54.58 19.78 -12.16
C LYS A 770 -54.04 18.41 -11.72
N LYS A 771 -54.93 17.47 -11.38
CA LYS A 771 -54.57 16.10 -10.97
C LYS A 771 -54.10 15.26 -12.17
N VAL A 772 -54.77 15.38 -13.32
CA VAL A 772 -54.36 14.75 -14.58
C VAL A 772 -52.97 15.22 -15.01
N THR A 773 -52.72 16.54 -15.03
CA THR A 773 -51.39 17.07 -15.39
C THR A 773 -50.29 16.59 -14.43
N LYS A 774 -50.59 16.47 -13.13
CA LYS A 774 -49.64 15.93 -12.15
C LYS A 774 -49.34 14.44 -12.40
N LEU A 775 -50.37 13.63 -12.67
CA LEU A 775 -50.23 12.21 -12.99
C LEU A 775 -49.44 12.01 -14.29
N ASN A 776 -49.73 12.76 -15.35
CA ASN A 776 -49.01 12.69 -16.63
C ASN A 776 -47.52 13.03 -16.45
N ASN A 777 -47.18 14.10 -15.74
CA ASN A 777 -45.78 14.44 -15.46
C ASN A 777 -45.05 13.33 -14.66
N GLU A 778 -45.74 12.67 -13.72
CA GLU A 778 -45.16 11.57 -12.94
C GLU A 778 -45.00 10.29 -13.80
N ILE A 779 -45.96 10.01 -14.68
CA ILE A 779 -45.92 8.91 -15.67
C ILE A 779 -44.79 9.14 -16.68
N ASP A 780 -44.65 10.33 -17.26
CA ASP A 780 -43.60 10.65 -18.23
C ASP A 780 -42.22 10.51 -17.60
N LYS A 781 -42.05 11.02 -16.37
CA LYS A 781 -40.81 10.87 -15.62
C LYS A 781 -40.49 9.40 -15.34
N LEU A 782 -41.45 8.62 -14.84
CA LEU A 782 -41.28 7.18 -14.59
C LEU A 782 -41.00 6.40 -15.88
N THR A 783 -41.64 6.76 -16.98
CA THR A 783 -41.47 6.13 -18.29
C THR A 783 -40.08 6.40 -18.85
N ALA A 784 -39.59 7.65 -18.75
CA ALA A 784 -38.23 8.01 -19.12
C ALA A 784 -37.20 7.27 -18.23
N GLU A 785 -37.43 7.22 -16.92
CA GLU A 785 -36.56 6.44 -16.01
C GLU A 785 -36.54 4.95 -16.35
N ILE A 786 -37.69 4.34 -16.67
CA ILE A 786 -37.78 2.93 -17.07
C ILE A 786 -37.11 2.72 -18.43
N ALA A 787 -37.31 3.60 -19.40
CA ALA A 787 -36.66 3.54 -20.70
C ALA A 787 -35.14 3.66 -20.60
N ASP A 788 -34.62 4.52 -19.71
CA ASP A 788 -33.18 4.63 -19.45
C ASP A 788 -32.62 3.34 -18.82
N ILE A 789 -33.35 2.75 -17.87
CA ILE A 789 -33.03 1.44 -17.25
C ILE A 789 -33.02 0.32 -18.30
N GLU A 790 -34.05 0.27 -19.17
CA GLU A 790 -34.21 -0.74 -20.22
C GLU A 790 -33.23 -0.56 -21.38
N SER A 791 -32.81 0.67 -21.66
CA SER A 791 -31.79 0.98 -22.68
C SER A 791 -30.39 0.49 -22.32
N GLY A 792 -30.18 0.01 -21.10
CA GLY A 792 -28.92 -0.57 -20.63
C GLY A 792 -27.82 0.44 -20.27
N ARG A 793 -27.92 1.69 -20.73
CA ARG A 793 -26.88 2.72 -20.51
C ARG A 793 -26.54 3.00 -19.05
N LEU A 794 -27.51 2.88 -18.14
CA LEU A 794 -27.30 3.19 -16.71
C LEU A 794 -26.66 2.03 -15.92
N TYR A 795 -26.71 0.81 -16.46
CA TYR A 795 -26.21 -0.43 -15.85
C TYR A 795 -25.33 -1.20 -16.82
N ASP A 796 -24.65 -0.47 -17.70
CA ASP A 796 -23.69 -1.03 -18.62
C ASP A 796 -22.50 -1.53 -17.80
N ASN A 797 -22.07 -2.76 -18.04
CA ASN A 797 -21.08 -3.48 -17.22
C ASN A 797 -21.45 -3.68 -15.72
N ALA A 798 -22.70 -3.51 -15.29
CA ALA A 798 -23.10 -3.79 -13.90
C ALA A 798 -22.89 -5.28 -13.53
N LEU A 799 -22.46 -5.55 -12.28
CA LEU A 799 -22.25 -6.90 -11.80
C LEU A 799 -23.40 -7.37 -10.89
N GLU A 800 -24.14 -8.38 -11.36
CA GLU A 800 -25.18 -9.04 -10.57
C GLU A 800 -24.58 -10.16 -9.71
N TRP A 801 -24.08 -9.83 -8.53
CA TRP A 801 -23.39 -10.75 -7.59
C TRP A 801 -24.09 -12.11 -7.42
N ARG A 802 -25.42 -12.09 -7.29
CA ARG A 802 -26.24 -13.29 -7.08
C ARG A 802 -26.32 -14.21 -8.29
N PHE A 803 -26.24 -13.65 -9.49
CA PHE A 803 -26.30 -14.43 -10.72
C PHE A 803 -24.92 -14.88 -11.15
N GLU A 804 -23.89 -14.08 -10.88
CA GLU A 804 -22.53 -14.43 -11.24
C GLU A 804 -21.91 -15.50 -10.34
N PHE A 805 -22.34 -15.57 -9.07
CA PHE A 805 -21.79 -16.50 -8.07
C PHE A 805 -22.90 -17.29 -7.34
N PRO A 806 -23.33 -18.47 -7.85
CA PRO A 806 -24.31 -19.31 -7.17
C PRO A 806 -23.83 -19.95 -5.86
N GLU A 807 -22.51 -19.99 -5.62
CA GLU A 807 -21.88 -20.56 -4.42
C GLU A 807 -22.20 -19.78 -3.14
N VAL A 808 -22.61 -18.53 -3.29
CA VAL A 808 -23.00 -17.64 -2.18
C VAL A 808 -24.51 -17.54 -2.02
N LEU A 809 -25.27 -18.43 -2.67
CA LEU A 809 -26.71 -18.59 -2.47
C LEU A 809 -26.99 -19.78 -1.54
N ASN A 810 -28.06 -19.74 -0.74
CA ASN A 810 -28.60 -20.93 -0.07
C ASN A 810 -29.54 -21.71 -1.01
N ASP A 811 -30.10 -22.84 -0.55
CA ASP A 811 -30.99 -23.68 -1.38
C ASP A 811 -32.30 -22.99 -1.76
N ASP A 812 -32.71 -21.99 -0.97
CA ASP A 812 -33.83 -21.09 -1.26
C ASP A 812 -33.47 -19.98 -2.26
N GLY A 813 -32.21 -19.81 -2.65
CA GLY A 813 -31.73 -18.75 -3.55
C GLY A 813 -31.48 -17.39 -2.88
N ASP A 814 -31.51 -17.33 -1.56
CA ASP A 814 -31.14 -16.14 -0.80
C ASP A 814 -29.62 -15.95 -0.80
N PHE A 815 -29.17 -14.70 -0.85
CA PHE A 815 -27.75 -14.37 -0.80
C PHE A 815 -27.22 -14.53 0.63
N VAL A 816 -26.33 -15.52 0.82
CA VAL A 816 -25.68 -15.82 2.09
C VAL A 816 -24.44 -14.94 2.27
N GLY A 817 -23.69 -14.71 1.19
CA GLY A 817 -22.46 -13.90 1.18
C GLY A 817 -21.17 -14.71 1.28
N PHE A 818 -20.06 -14.00 1.48
CA PHE A 818 -18.70 -14.54 1.56
C PHE A 818 -18.22 -14.63 3.03
N ASP A 819 -17.32 -15.58 3.31
CA ASP A 819 -16.68 -15.69 4.63
C ASP A 819 -15.57 -14.62 4.78
N VAL A 820 -14.93 -14.23 3.67
CA VAL A 820 -13.90 -13.19 3.62
C VAL A 820 -14.10 -12.23 2.43
N VAL A 821 -13.91 -10.94 2.68
CA VAL A 821 -13.72 -9.92 1.64
C VAL A 821 -12.38 -9.24 1.87
N ILE A 822 -11.50 -9.26 0.87
CA ILE A 822 -10.12 -8.75 0.99
C ILE A 822 -9.70 -8.07 -0.31
N GLY A 823 -8.91 -6.99 -0.23
CA GLY A 823 -8.41 -6.34 -1.44
C GLY A 823 -7.86 -4.93 -1.25
N ASN A 824 -7.54 -4.28 -2.37
CA ASN A 824 -7.11 -2.89 -2.48
C ASN A 824 -8.10 -2.12 -3.38
N PRO A 825 -9.21 -1.57 -2.83
CA PRO A 825 -10.17 -0.81 -3.61
C PRO A 825 -9.55 0.40 -4.33
N PRO A 826 -10.10 0.90 -5.45
CA PRO A 826 -9.49 1.96 -6.27
C PRO A 826 -9.55 3.38 -5.66
N TYR A 827 -8.47 4.16 -5.81
CA TYR A 827 -8.26 5.47 -5.15
C TYR A 827 -8.64 6.62 -6.10
N ILE A 828 -9.87 6.58 -6.60
CA ILE A 828 -10.38 7.53 -7.59
C ILE A 828 -11.07 8.70 -6.89
N ARG A 829 -10.72 9.92 -7.30
CA ARG A 829 -11.26 11.14 -6.70
C ARG A 829 -12.69 11.40 -7.15
N GLN A 830 -13.45 12.09 -6.29
CA GLN A 830 -14.86 12.42 -6.54
C GLN A 830 -15.12 13.16 -7.88
N GLU A 831 -14.14 13.91 -8.40
CA GLU A 831 -14.26 14.64 -9.68
C GLU A 831 -14.33 13.71 -10.89
N ASP A 832 -13.76 12.50 -10.78
CA ASP A 832 -13.61 11.54 -11.87
C ASP A 832 -14.76 10.51 -11.91
N ILE A 833 -15.65 10.52 -10.90
CA ILE A 833 -16.80 9.59 -10.80
C ILE A 833 -18.16 10.29 -10.95
N LYS A 834 -18.19 11.46 -11.61
CA LYS A 834 -19.39 12.31 -11.75
C LYS A 834 -20.61 11.55 -12.28
N GLU A 835 -20.41 10.70 -13.27
CA GLU A 835 -21.48 9.94 -13.93
C GLU A 835 -22.11 8.89 -13.00
N LEU A 836 -21.33 8.37 -12.04
CA LEU A 836 -21.78 7.33 -11.11
C LEU A 836 -22.56 7.88 -9.90
N LYS A 837 -22.46 9.20 -9.61
CA LYS A 837 -22.97 9.79 -8.36
C LYS A 837 -24.44 9.51 -8.10
N THR A 838 -25.29 9.62 -9.12
CA THR A 838 -26.74 9.37 -8.99
C THR A 838 -27.05 7.93 -8.61
N THR A 839 -26.28 6.97 -9.14
CA THR A 839 -26.43 5.54 -8.85
C THR A 839 -25.89 5.22 -7.46
N LEU A 840 -24.69 5.72 -7.14
CA LEU A 840 -24.08 5.53 -5.81
C LEU A 840 -24.94 6.10 -4.69
N GLN A 841 -25.59 7.26 -4.90
CA GLN A 841 -26.50 7.85 -3.92
C GLN A 841 -27.71 6.96 -3.60
N LYS A 842 -28.20 6.20 -4.58
CA LYS A 842 -29.35 5.31 -4.40
C LYS A 842 -28.95 3.99 -3.73
N SER A 843 -27.72 3.52 -3.99
CA SER A 843 -27.26 2.21 -3.56
C SER A 843 -26.55 2.19 -2.20
N TYR A 844 -25.99 3.33 -1.74
CA TYR A 844 -25.12 3.36 -0.56
C TYR A 844 -25.56 4.38 0.48
N GLN A 845 -25.69 3.92 1.73
CA GLN A 845 -26.04 4.75 2.88
C GLN A 845 -24.91 5.73 3.22
N CYS A 846 -23.65 5.32 3.05
CA CYS A 846 -22.49 6.13 3.34
C CYS A 846 -22.23 7.24 2.30
N TYR A 847 -23.10 7.39 1.29
CA TYR A 847 -22.91 8.35 0.20
C TYR A 847 -22.79 9.80 0.67
N THR A 848 -21.77 10.47 0.12
CA THR A 848 -21.59 11.92 0.15
C THR A 848 -21.05 12.37 -1.22
N GLY A 849 -21.52 13.52 -1.72
CA GLY A 849 -21.18 13.97 -3.08
C GLY A 849 -19.71 14.32 -3.33
N VAL A 850 -18.87 14.27 -2.29
CA VAL A 850 -17.44 14.59 -2.31
C VAL A 850 -16.55 13.43 -1.80
N ALA A 851 -17.12 12.24 -1.55
CA ALA A 851 -16.34 11.06 -1.17
C ALA A 851 -15.59 10.46 -2.36
N ASP A 852 -14.39 9.95 -2.09
CA ASP A 852 -13.59 9.15 -3.01
C ASP A 852 -14.20 7.75 -3.20
N LEU A 853 -13.89 7.10 -4.33
CA LEU A 853 -14.58 5.87 -4.75
C LEU A 853 -14.45 4.68 -3.77
N PHE A 854 -13.29 4.53 -3.11
CA PHE A 854 -13.04 3.44 -2.17
C PHE A 854 -14.01 3.42 -0.97
N VAL A 855 -14.63 4.56 -0.62
CA VAL A 855 -15.61 4.66 0.48
C VAL A 855 -16.79 3.71 0.26
N TYR A 856 -17.27 3.61 -0.99
CA TYR A 856 -18.41 2.76 -1.35
C TYR A 856 -18.05 1.27 -1.33
N PHE A 857 -16.78 0.92 -1.54
CA PHE A 857 -16.30 -0.45 -1.45
C PHE A 857 -16.36 -1.01 -0.02
N TYR A 858 -16.25 -0.17 1.01
CA TYR A 858 -16.45 -0.61 2.39
C TYR A 858 -17.87 -1.07 2.65
N GLU A 859 -18.87 -0.27 2.26
CA GLU A 859 -20.28 -0.65 2.42
C GLU A 859 -20.62 -1.85 1.53
N LEU A 860 -20.12 -1.89 0.28
CA LEU A 860 -20.24 -3.09 -0.57
C LEU A 860 -19.63 -4.33 0.12
N GLY A 861 -18.41 -4.24 0.63
CA GLY A 861 -17.72 -5.36 1.26
C GLY A 861 -18.49 -5.89 2.47
N LEU A 862 -19.04 -5.00 3.30
CA LEU A 862 -19.94 -5.40 4.39
C LEU A 862 -21.23 -6.06 3.87
N ASN A 863 -21.83 -5.55 2.79
CA ASN A 863 -23.03 -6.15 2.19
C ASN A 863 -22.75 -7.55 1.61
N LEU A 864 -21.55 -7.77 1.08
CA LEU A 864 -21.12 -9.07 0.53
C LEU A 864 -20.78 -10.10 1.62
N LEU A 865 -20.43 -9.67 2.83
CA LEU A 865 -20.04 -10.58 3.91
C LEU A 865 -21.23 -11.29 4.58
N LYS A 866 -20.99 -12.55 4.96
CA LYS A 866 -21.79 -13.29 5.94
C LYS A 866 -21.75 -12.61 7.32
N PRO A 867 -22.73 -12.85 8.19
CA PRO A 867 -22.59 -12.54 9.62
C PRO A 867 -21.29 -13.13 10.18
N GLN A 868 -20.55 -12.35 10.97
CA GLN A 868 -19.23 -12.72 11.51
C GLN A 868 -18.11 -12.94 10.47
N GLY A 869 -18.39 -12.75 9.17
CA GLY A 869 -17.36 -12.79 8.13
C GLY A 869 -16.36 -11.64 8.28
N HIS A 870 -15.16 -11.82 7.71
CA HIS A 870 -14.04 -10.90 7.91
C HIS A 870 -13.75 -10.03 6.68
N LEU A 871 -13.51 -8.73 6.92
CA LEU A 871 -13.09 -7.79 5.89
C LEU A 871 -11.69 -7.27 6.21
N THR A 872 -10.81 -7.26 5.21
CA THR A 872 -9.53 -6.53 5.30
C THR A 872 -9.26 -5.74 4.03
N TYR A 873 -9.19 -4.41 4.15
CA TYR A 873 -8.84 -3.53 3.03
C TYR A 873 -7.61 -2.69 3.34
N ILE A 874 -6.82 -2.45 2.30
CA ILE A 874 -5.88 -1.33 2.24
C ILE A 874 -6.53 -0.19 1.44
N SER A 875 -6.64 1.00 2.03
CA SER A 875 -7.30 2.17 1.44
C SER A 875 -6.60 3.47 1.85
N SER A 876 -7.12 4.64 1.47
CA SER A 876 -6.57 5.92 1.95
C SER A 876 -7.11 6.26 3.35
N ASN A 877 -6.23 6.70 4.26
CA ASN A 877 -6.57 7.12 5.63
C ASN A 877 -7.42 8.41 5.70
N LYS A 878 -7.65 9.11 4.58
CA LYS A 878 -8.33 10.42 4.55
C LYS A 878 -9.70 10.39 5.21
N TYR A 879 -10.43 9.29 5.09
CA TYR A 879 -11.73 9.13 5.72
C TYR A 879 -11.66 9.06 7.25
N PHE A 880 -10.49 8.99 7.88
CA PHE A 880 -10.37 9.09 9.35
C PHE A 880 -10.73 10.50 9.82
N ARG A 881 -10.41 11.54 9.03
CA ARG A 881 -10.53 12.95 9.44
C ARG A 881 -11.45 13.77 8.54
N ALA A 882 -11.60 13.41 7.27
CA ALA A 882 -12.43 14.17 6.33
C ALA A 882 -13.92 14.09 6.69
N GLY A 883 -14.65 15.20 6.54
CA GLY A 883 -16.09 15.25 6.82
C GLY A 883 -16.91 14.28 5.95
N TYR A 884 -16.47 14.01 4.72
CA TYR A 884 -17.13 13.03 3.84
C TYR A 884 -17.13 11.60 4.41
N GLY A 885 -16.19 11.31 5.32
CA GLY A 885 -16.03 9.98 5.93
C GLY A 885 -16.92 9.74 7.14
N GLU A 886 -17.67 10.73 7.65
CA GLU A 886 -18.48 10.62 8.87
C GLU A 886 -19.46 9.44 8.81
N LYS A 887 -20.22 9.33 7.72
CA LYS A 887 -21.18 8.23 7.53
C LYS A 887 -20.51 6.86 7.44
N LEU A 888 -19.33 6.79 6.81
CA LEU A 888 -18.56 5.55 6.75
C LEU A 888 -18.06 5.16 8.15
N ARG A 889 -17.48 6.11 8.90
CA ARG A 889 -17.03 5.87 10.28
C ARG A 889 -18.17 5.39 11.17
N GLN A 890 -19.36 5.99 11.03
CA GLN A 890 -20.56 5.56 11.73
C GLN A 890 -20.96 4.12 11.33
N LEU A 891 -21.07 3.82 10.04
CA LEU A 891 -21.39 2.48 9.55
C LEU A 891 -20.45 1.41 10.11
N LEU A 892 -19.13 1.67 10.06
CA LEU A 892 -18.11 0.76 10.59
C LEU A 892 -18.24 0.61 12.11
N GLY A 893 -18.38 1.71 12.86
CA GLY A 893 -18.51 1.66 14.32
C GLY A 893 -19.78 0.95 14.81
N ASP A 894 -20.88 1.07 14.07
CA ASP A 894 -22.18 0.52 14.47
C ASP A 894 -22.40 -0.93 14.04
N SER A 895 -21.76 -1.38 12.97
CA SER A 895 -22.06 -2.68 12.33
C SER A 895 -20.94 -3.71 12.43
N THR A 896 -19.77 -3.34 12.98
CA THR A 896 -18.57 -4.18 12.91
C THR A 896 -17.80 -4.25 14.22
N THR A 897 -16.93 -5.27 14.30
CA THR A 897 -15.91 -5.43 15.34
C THR A 897 -14.58 -5.24 14.65
N ILE A 898 -13.87 -4.16 14.98
CA ILE A 898 -12.57 -3.83 14.37
C ILE A 898 -11.49 -4.53 15.19
N TYR A 899 -10.59 -5.25 14.52
CA TYR A 899 -9.47 -5.92 15.18
C TYR A 899 -8.20 -5.07 15.09
N ASN A 900 -7.87 -4.62 13.87
CA ASN A 900 -6.65 -3.89 13.59
C ASN A 900 -6.95 -2.63 12.77
N LEU A 901 -6.31 -1.51 13.12
CA LEU A 901 -6.39 -0.25 12.39
C LEU A 901 -5.02 0.42 12.28
N ILE A 902 -4.48 0.42 11.07
CA ILE A 902 -3.09 0.77 10.81
C ILE A 902 -3.05 1.97 9.87
N ASP A 903 -2.45 3.08 10.32
CA ASP A 903 -2.25 4.31 9.54
C ASP A 903 -0.78 4.42 9.13
N PHE A 904 -0.48 4.34 7.83
CA PHE A 904 0.88 4.52 7.34
C PHE A 904 1.30 5.99 7.19
N GLY A 905 0.38 6.94 7.39
CA GLY A 905 0.66 8.36 7.25
C GLY A 905 1.30 8.69 5.89
N ASP A 906 2.43 9.39 5.92
CA ASP A 906 3.17 9.81 4.72
C ASP A 906 4.15 8.73 4.23
N PHE A 907 4.17 7.55 4.84
CA PHE A 907 5.10 6.49 4.44
C PHE A 907 4.79 6.02 3.01
N PRO A 908 5.79 5.98 2.11
CA PRO A 908 5.61 5.57 0.72
C PRO A 908 5.48 4.04 0.60
N VAL A 909 4.35 3.48 1.05
CA VAL A 909 4.05 2.04 0.86
C VAL A 909 4.02 1.70 -0.64
N PHE A 910 3.52 2.62 -1.45
CA PHE A 910 3.50 2.50 -2.91
C PHE A 910 4.65 3.34 -3.49
N GLU A 911 5.59 2.71 -4.21
CA GLU A 911 6.80 3.37 -4.74
C GLU A 911 6.51 4.61 -5.61
N GLU A 912 5.36 4.61 -6.29
CA GLU A 912 5.03 5.59 -7.34
C GLU A 912 3.84 6.51 -6.96
N ALA A 913 3.29 6.42 -5.74
CA ALA A 913 2.14 7.24 -5.33
C ALA A 913 2.09 7.59 -3.84
N ILE A 914 1.83 8.88 -3.56
CA ILE A 914 1.50 9.38 -2.22
C ILE A 914 -0.01 9.19 -2.02
N ALA A 915 -0.38 8.12 -1.33
CA ALA A 915 -1.77 7.68 -1.18
C ALA A 915 -2.31 7.70 0.26
N TYR A 916 -1.46 8.08 1.22
CA TYR A 916 -1.72 8.01 2.67
C TYR A 916 -2.40 6.68 3.08
N PRO A 917 -1.74 5.53 2.86
CA PRO A 917 -2.39 4.24 3.00
C PRO A 917 -2.76 3.93 4.45
N SER A 918 -3.84 3.16 4.63
CA SER A 918 -4.24 2.55 5.88
C SER A 918 -4.76 1.14 5.65
N ILE A 919 -4.59 0.26 6.64
CA ILE A 919 -5.18 -1.08 6.66
C ILE A 919 -6.19 -1.14 7.79
N ILE A 920 -7.38 -1.66 7.50
CA ILE A 920 -8.36 -2.02 8.52
C ILE A 920 -8.73 -3.49 8.36
N THR A 921 -8.75 -4.21 9.48
CA THR A 921 -9.23 -5.60 9.58
C THR A 921 -10.38 -5.63 10.57
N LEU A 922 -11.54 -6.15 10.16
CA LEU A 922 -12.77 -6.18 10.95
C LEU A 922 -13.61 -7.43 10.66
N SER A 923 -14.65 -7.64 11.46
CA SER A 923 -15.72 -8.62 11.18
C SER A 923 -17.10 -7.98 11.16
N LYS A 924 -18.03 -8.57 10.41
CA LYS A 924 -19.43 -8.13 10.30
C LYS A 924 -20.28 -8.61 11.48
N ASN A 925 -20.01 -8.04 12.65
CA ASN A 925 -20.81 -8.16 13.86
C ASN A 925 -20.41 -7.05 14.83
N LYS A 926 -21.35 -6.46 15.57
CA LYS A 926 -21.01 -5.53 16.65
C LYS A 926 -20.64 -6.32 17.91
N SER A 927 -19.54 -5.92 18.55
CA SER A 927 -19.13 -6.42 19.86
C SER A 927 -19.18 -5.29 20.89
N GLU A 928 -19.77 -5.54 22.05
CA GLU A 928 -19.79 -4.58 23.15
C GLU A 928 -18.40 -4.51 23.82
N ASN A 929 -17.92 -3.30 24.10
CA ASN A 929 -16.62 -3.06 24.74
C ASN A 929 -15.41 -3.64 23.97
N ASN A 930 -15.48 -3.65 22.63
CA ASN A 930 -14.37 -4.13 21.81
C ASN A 930 -13.10 -3.28 21.98
N GLN A 931 -11.95 -3.94 22.03
CA GLN A 931 -10.63 -3.33 21.96
C GLN A 931 -9.95 -3.72 20.66
N LEU A 932 -9.31 -2.76 20.01
CA LEU A 932 -8.58 -2.98 18.77
C LEU A 932 -7.11 -2.59 18.92
N GLN A 933 -6.26 -3.21 18.12
CA GLN A 933 -4.86 -2.81 17.98
C GLN A 933 -4.77 -1.72 16.90
N ALA A 934 -4.24 -0.56 17.27
CA ALA A 934 -4.04 0.57 16.39
C ALA A 934 -2.56 0.92 16.27
N LEU A 935 -2.11 1.28 15.06
CA LEU A 935 -0.73 1.71 14.84
C LEU A 935 -0.72 2.93 13.93
N SER A 936 0.01 3.97 14.34
CA SER A 936 0.34 5.12 13.50
C SER A 936 1.82 5.07 13.11
N TRP A 937 2.10 5.03 11.81
CA TRP A 937 3.43 5.00 11.25
C TRP A 937 4.00 6.42 11.19
N ASP A 938 5.14 6.63 11.84
CA ASP A 938 5.83 7.92 11.98
C ASP A 938 7.30 7.81 11.54
N GLU A 939 8.03 8.93 11.61
CA GLU A 939 9.44 9.02 11.19
C GLU A 939 10.34 7.98 11.88
N THR A 940 10.09 7.66 13.14
CA THR A 940 10.89 6.70 13.91
C THR A 940 10.68 5.27 13.41
N LYS A 941 9.51 4.95 12.84
CA LYS A 941 9.17 3.63 12.29
C LYS A 941 9.47 3.47 10.79
N LYS A 942 9.83 4.55 10.07
CA LYS A 942 10.05 4.52 8.60
C LYS A 942 11.14 3.52 8.15
N GLN A 943 12.09 3.17 9.01
CA GLN A 943 13.22 2.32 8.59
C GLN A 943 12.88 0.82 8.57
N ASP A 944 11.74 0.39 9.12
CA ASP A 944 11.48 -1.01 9.47
C ASP A 944 10.25 -1.64 8.78
N ILE A 945 9.80 -1.14 7.62
CA ILE A 945 8.57 -1.67 6.99
C ILE A 945 8.66 -3.17 6.64
N ALA A 946 9.85 -3.71 6.41
CA ALA A 946 10.05 -5.15 6.24
C ALA A 946 9.73 -5.98 7.50
N ARG A 947 9.66 -5.32 8.66
CA ARG A 947 9.25 -5.87 9.96
C ARG A 947 7.87 -5.41 10.38
N PHE A 948 7.06 -4.97 9.43
CA PHE A 948 5.73 -4.45 9.66
C PHE A 948 4.92 -5.22 10.73
N ALA A 949 4.88 -6.55 10.65
CA ALA A 949 4.18 -7.38 11.64
C ALA A 949 4.79 -7.27 13.05
N THR A 950 6.12 -7.26 13.17
CA THR A 950 6.83 -7.10 14.44
C THR A 950 6.67 -5.69 15.02
N VAL A 951 6.69 -4.66 14.17
CA VAL A 951 6.44 -3.26 14.58
C VAL A 951 5.00 -3.13 15.10
N LEU A 952 4.04 -3.75 14.43
CA LEU A 952 2.65 -3.77 14.91
C LEU A 952 2.53 -4.44 16.28
N GLU A 953 3.18 -5.58 16.48
CA GLU A 953 3.18 -6.30 17.76
C GLU A 953 3.83 -5.49 18.90
N GLN A 954 4.91 -4.74 18.62
CA GLN A 954 5.70 -4.03 19.64
C GLN A 954 5.19 -2.62 19.93
N ASP A 955 4.84 -1.87 18.89
CA ASP A 955 4.50 -0.45 18.96
C ASP A 955 2.99 -0.18 18.82
N GLY A 956 2.20 -1.23 18.60
CA GLY A 956 0.74 -1.13 18.53
C GLY A 956 0.13 -0.66 19.84
N LEU A 957 -0.79 0.30 19.75
CA LEU A 957 -1.59 0.80 20.86
C LEU A 957 -2.90 0.02 20.94
N ILE A 958 -3.30 -0.39 22.13
CA ILE A 958 -4.65 -0.92 22.35
C ILE A 958 -5.60 0.25 22.60
N ILE A 959 -6.62 0.38 21.76
CA ILE A 959 -7.65 1.42 21.88
C ILE A 959 -9.04 0.79 21.98
N ALA A 960 -9.92 1.41 22.78
CA ALA A 960 -11.32 1.00 22.84
C ALA A 960 -12.04 1.47 21.57
N GLN A 961 -12.78 0.58 20.91
CA GLN A 961 -13.49 0.92 19.66
C GLN A 961 -14.54 2.02 19.88
N GLU A 962 -15.07 2.16 21.09
CA GLU A 962 -15.99 3.25 21.43
C GLU A 962 -15.37 4.65 21.30
N ASN A 963 -14.04 4.76 21.29
CA ASN A 963 -13.31 6.01 21.06
C ASN A 963 -13.21 6.37 19.56
N LEU A 964 -13.54 5.45 18.65
CA LEU A 964 -13.59 5.67 17.20
C LEU A 964 -14.91 6.34 16.81
N LYS A 965 -15.06 7.62 17.17
CA LYS A 965 -16.29 8.38 16.99
C LYS A 965 -16.53 8.82 15.53
N PRO A 966 -17.79 9.08 15.13
CA PRO A 966 -18.12 9.55 13.78
C PRO A 966 -17.52 10.92 13.43
N ASP A 967 -17.20 11.80 14.38
CA ASP A 967 -16.58 13.11 14.12
C ASP A 967 -15.11 13.01 13.69
N GLY A 968 -14.45 11.88 13.97
CA GLY A 968 -13.12 11.56 13.46
C GLY A 968 -12.44 10.43 14.24
N TRP A 969 -11.62 9.65 13.55
CA TRP A 969 -10.81 8.59 14.17
C TRP A 969 -9.42 9.12 14.52
N ARG A 970 -9.03 8.94 15.78
CA ARG A 970 -7.70 9.29 16.31
C ARG A 970 -7.10 8.06 16.96
N LEU A 971 -5.92 7.66 16.49
CA LEU A 971 -5.22 6.47 16.94
C LEU A 971 -4.25 6.85 18.06
N GLU A 972 -4.81 7.26 19.21
CA GLU A 972 -4.07 7.79 20.36
C GLU A 972 -4.50 7.10 21.66
N SER A 973 -3.68 7.21 22.70
CA SER A 973 -4.01 6.66 24.03
C SER A 973 -5.19 7.39 24.69
N SER A 974 -5.87 6.72 25.63
CA SER A 974 -6.96 7.34 26.40
C SER A 974 -6.52 8.62 27.11
N GLN A 975 -5.30 8.66 27.65
CA GLN A 975 -4.72 9.84 28.31
C GLN A 975 -4.65 11.05 27.36
N ILE A 976 -4.27 10.84 26.10
CA ILE A 976 -4.22 11.90 25.07
C ILE A 976 -5.63 12.34 24.69
N LEU A 977 -6.57 11.40 24.53
CA LEU A 977 -7.95 11.71 24.18
C LEU A 977 -8.67 12.50 25.29
N ASP A 978 -8.46 12.13 26.55
CA ASP A 978 -9.00 12.83 27.73
C ASP A 978 -8.42 14.24 27.82
N LEU A 979 -7.11 14.40 27.61
CA LEU A 979 -6.45 15.70 27.56
C LEU A 979 -7.00 16.57 26.42
N LEU A 980 -7.22 16.02 25.22
CA LEU A 980 -7.84 16.76 24.12
C LEU A 980 -9.27 17.20 24.44
N ALA A 981 -10.05 16.35 25.09
CA ALA A 981 -11.40 16.70 25.53
C ALA A 981 -11.38 17.82 26.58
N LYS A 982 -10.46 17.75 27.55
CA LYS A 982 -10.22 18.82 28.53
C LYS A 982 -9.82 20.12 27.86
N LEU A 983 -8.86 20.10 26.95
CA LEU A 983 -8.40 21.29 26.22
C LEU A 983 -9.54 21.94 25.43
N ARG A 984 -10.35 21.14 24.71
CA ARG A 984 -11.53 21.64 23.96
C ARG A 984 -12.54 22.37 24.83
N ASN A 985 -12.63 22.02 26.11
CA ASN A 985 -13.55 22.61 27.08
C ASN A 985 -12.94 23.73 27.93
N ALA A 986 -11.65 24.05 27.75
CA ALA A 986 -10.92 24.99 28.61
C ALA A 986 -11.31 26.48 28.42
N GLY A 987 -12.09 26.81 27.39
CA GLY A 987 -12.51 28.18 27.11
C GLY A 987 -13.41 28.31 25.88
N LYS A 988 -13.47 29.53 25.32
CA LYS A 988 -14.26 29.80 24.10
C LYS A 988 -13.52 29.29 22.87
N SER A 989 -14.26 28.93 21.82
CA SER A 989 -13.63 28.68 20.52
C SER A 989 -12.99 29.96 19.98
N LEU A 990 -11.92 29.86 19.19
CA LEU A 990 -11.22 31.01 18.62
C LEU A 990 -12.18 31.89 17.81
N GLY A 991 -13.08 31.28 17.04
CA GLY A 991 -14.10 31.98 16.26
C GLY A 991 -15.02 32.82 17.13
N GLU A 992 -15.46 32.30 18.28
CA GLU A 992 -16.23 33.07 19.26
C GLU A 992 -15.38 34.12 19.97
N TYR A 993 -14.13 33.80 20.31
CA TYR A 993 -13.20 34.69 21.00
C TYR A 993 -12.92 35.96 20.20
N VAL A 994 -12.80 35.85 18.87
CA VAL A 994 -12.55 36.98 17.98
C VAL A 994 -13.80 37.52 17.30
N GLU A 995 -14.99 37.05 17.70
CA GLU A 995 -16.29 37.47 17.14
C GLU A 995 -16.37 37.29 15.61
N GLY A 996 -15.76 36.22 15.09
CA GLY A 996 -15.72 35.92 13.66
C GLY A 996 -14.73 36.74 12.84
N ARG A 997 -13.88 37.58 13.46
CA ARG A 997 -12.86 38.41 12.78
C ARG A 997 -11.63 37.62 12.33
N PHE A 998 -11.87 36.65 11.45
CA PHE A 998 -10.88 35.70 10.95
C PHE A 998 -11.00 35.58 9.43
N TYR A 999 -9.99 36.04 8.69
CA TYR A 999 -10.11 36.29 7.25
C TYR A 999 -9.01 35.62 6.44
N ARG A 1000 -9.36 35.18 5.24
CA ARG A 1000 -8.42 34.58 4.28
C ARG A 1000 -7.66 35.68 3.54
N GLY A 1001 -6.39 35.43 3.23
CA GLY A 1001 -5.63 36.30 2.33
C GLY A 1001 -6.17 36.30 0.89
N ILE A 1002 -5.63 37.19 0.07
CA ILE A 1002 -6.17 37.57 -1.23
C ILE A 1002 -5.80 36.55 -2.31
N LEU A 1003 -6.80 36.15 -3.09
CA LEU A 1003 -6.61 35.39 -4.32
C LEU A 1003 -6.57 36.36 -5.51
N THR A 1004 -5.41 36.48 -6.15
CA THR A 1004 -5.19 37.38 -7.29
C THR A 1004 -5.71 36.83 -8.62
N GLY A 1005 -5.81 35.51 -8.75
CA GLY A 1005 -6.15 34.82 -10.01
C GLY A 1005 -5.05 34.84 -11.08
N PHE A 1006 -4.02 35.70 -10.95
CA PHE A 1006 -2.85 35.76 -11.83
C PHE A 1006 -1.72 36.57 -11.16
N ASN A 1007 -0.79 35.89 -10.48
CA ASN A 1007 0.21 36.54 -9.63
C ASN A 1007 1.19 37.42 -10.43
N GLU A 1008 1.55 37.02 -11.64
CA GLU A 1008 2.55 37.67 -12.48
C GLU A 1008 2.20 39.13 -12.81
N ALA A 1009 0.90 39.46 -12.85
CA ALA A 1009 0.44 40.83 -13.05
C ALA A 1009 0.32 41.61 -11.74
N PHE A 1010 -0.27 41.00 -10.70
CA PHE A 1010 -0.68 41.70 -9.48
C PHE A 1010 0.38 41.75 -8.38
N VAL A 1011 1.34 40.81 -8.37
CA VAL A 1011 2.40 40.73 -7.37
C VAL A 1011 3.72 41.13 -8.02
N ILE A 1012 4.29 42.23 -7.56
CA ILE A 1012 5.47 42.86 -8.15
C ILE A 1012 6.62 42.93 -7.14
N ASP A 1013 7.84 42.96 -7.65
CA ASP A 1013 9.04 43.17 -6.86
C ASP A 1013 9.30 44.66 -6.59
N ARG A 1014 10.29 44.94 -5.73
CA ARG A 1014 10.73 46.30 -5.40
C ARG A 1014 11.13 47.13 -6.62
N ALA A 1015 11.87 46.54 -7.55
CA ALA A 1015 12.33 47.25 -8.76
C ALA A 1015 11.15 47.70 -9.64
N THR A 1016 10.16 46.83 -9.82
CA THR A 1016 8.95 47.11 -10.58
C THR A 1016 8.08 48.15 -9.87
N ARG A 1017 7.91 48.05 -8.55
CA ARG A 1017 7.24 49.08 -7.74
C ARG A 1017 7.88 50.45 -7.98
N ASP A 1018 9.20 50.54 -7.81
CA ASP A 1018 9.93 51.80 -7.90
C ASP A 1018 9.82 52.40 -9.31
N ARG A 1019 9.90 51.55 -10.34
CA ARG A 1019 9.66 51.96 -11.72
C ARG A 1019 8.24 52.52 -11.92
N LEU A 1020 7.20 51.82 -11.47
CA LEU A 1020 5.81 52.23 -11.66
C LEU A 1020 5.46 53.54 -10.93
N ILE A 1021 6.01 53.74 -9.73
CA ILE A 1021 5.83 54.99 -8.97
C ILE A 1021 6.58 56.14 -9.64
N ASN A 1022 7.79 55.89 -10.17
CA ASN A 1022 8.57 56.89 -10.90
C ASN A 1022 7.94 57.25 -12.26
N GLU A 1023 7.32 56.28 -12.95
CA GLU A 1023 6.58 56.52 -14.19
C GLU A 1023 5.32 57.36 -13.96
N HIS A 1024 4.58 57.11 -12.86
CA HIS A 1024 3.47 57.97 -12.45
C HIS A 1024 3.17 57.85 -10.94
N PRO A 1025 3.04 58.97 -10.20
CA PRO A 1025 2.88 58.94 -8.74
C PRO A 1025 1.58 58.29 -8.26
N SER A 1026 0.50 58.29 -9.07
CA SER A 1026 -0.77 57.64 -8.69
C SER A 1026 -0.62 56.13 -8.45
N SER A 1027 0.41 55.48 -8.99
CA SER A 1027 0.74 54.07 -8.71
C SER A 1027 0.94 53.80 -7.21
N ALA A 1028 1.46 54.79 -6.45
CA ALA A 1028 1.72 54.63 -5.02
C ALA A 1028 0.44 54.44 -4.19
N GLU A 1029 -0.72 54.90 -4.68
CA GLU A 1029 -2.00 54.78 -3.97
C GLU A 1029 -2.49 53.33 -3.91
N VAL A 1030 -2.23 52.56 -4.97
CA VAL A 1030 -2.72 51.20 -5.16
C VAL A 1030 -1.67 50.14 -4.88
N ILE A 1031 -0.38 50.49 -4.78
CA ILE A 1031 0.66 49.51 -4.45
C ILE A 1031 0.81 49.37 -2.93
N LYS A 1032 0.61 48.16 -2.40
CA LYS A 1032 0.67 47.86 -0.96
C LYS A 1032 1.71 46.77 -0.64
N PRO A 1033 2.38 46.80 0.53
CA PRO A 1033 3.27 45.73 0.97
C PRO A 1033 2.55 44.37 1.03
N PHE A 1034 3.20 43.32 0.52
CA PHE A 1034 2.57 42.01 0.34
C PHE A 1034 3.41 40.86 0.88
N LEU A 1035 2.76 39.93 1.58
CA LEU A 1035 3.34 38.72 2.15
C LEU A 1035 2.73 37.46 1.53
N ARG A 1036 3.57 36.47 1.29
CA ARG A 1036 3.16 35.09 1.01
C ARG A 1036 3.19 34.30 2.32
N GLY A 1037 2.49 33.17 2.38
CA GLY A 1037 2.50 32.30 3.57
C GLY A 1037 3.92 32.00 4.12
N ARG A 1038 4.89 31.73 3.25
CA ARG A 1038 6.28 31.43 3.67
C ARG A 1038 7.03 32.60 4.30
N ASP A 1039 6.55 33.82 4.10
CA ASP A 1039 7.14 35.06 4.61
C ASP A 1039 6.68 35.31 6.08
N VAL A 1040 5.71 34.54 6.59
CA VAL A 1040 5.25 34.60 7.98
C VAL A 1040 6.08 33.65 8.84
N LYS A 1041 6.61 34.14 9.97
CA LYS A 1041 7.40 33.36 10.93
C LYS A 1041 6.80 33.48 12.33
N ARG A 1042 7.25 32.62 13.25
CA ARG A 1042 6.86 32.72 14.67
C ARG A 1042 7.32 34.08 15.21
N TRP A 1043 6.38 34.87 15.71
CA TRP A 1043 6.54 36.23 16.27
C TRP A 1043 6.84 37.37 15.28
N CYS A 1044 7.27 37.10 14.05
CA CYS A 1044 7.67 38.15 13.11
C CYS A 1044 7.37 37.81 11.65
N VAL A 1045 7.53 38.81 10.78
CA VAL A 1045 7.42 38.67 9.32
C VAL A 1045 8.79 38.86 8.67
N ASP A 1046 9.11 37.99 7.72
CA ASP A 1046 10.31 38.07 6.88
C ASP A 1046 9.94 38.72 5.54
N PHE A 1047 9.94 40.06 5.51
CA PHE A 1047 9.42 40.82 4.39
C PHE A 1047 10.34 40.74 3.16
N ALA A 1048 9.97 39.91 2.20
CA ALA A 1048 10.72 39.69 0.95
C ALA A 1048 10.61 40.84 -0.09
N GLU A 1049 10.25 42.05 0.32
CA GLU A 1049 10.06 43.23 -0.55
C GLU A 1049 9.15 42.97 -1.77
N GLN A 1050 8.05 42.26 -1.53
CA GLN A 1050 6.99 42.02 -2.51
C GLN A 1050 5.84 43.00 -2.30
N TYR A 1051 5.17 43.39 -3.38
CA TYR A 1051 4.08 44.36 -3.35
C TYR A 1051 2.89 43.89 -4.17
N LEU A 1052 1.69 44.24 -3.72
CA LEU A 1052 0.42 43.97 -4.39
C LEU A 1052 -0.09 45.24 -5.07
N ILE A 1053 -0.49 45.14 -6.33
CA ILE A 1053 -1.30 46.16 -6.99
C ILE A 1053 -2.77 45.94 -6.58
N LYS A 1054 -3.24 46.67 -5.57
CA LYS A 1054 -4.57 46.54 -4.96
C LYS A 1054 -5.61 47.40 -5.69
N ILE A 1055 -6.14 46.88 -6.80
CA ILE A 1055 -7.35 47.44 -7.42
C ILE A 1055 -8.58 46.68 -6.91
N GLU A 1056 -9.34 47.30 -6.02
CA GLU A 1056 -10.55 46.72 -5.43
C GLU A 1056 -11.66 46.56 -6.48
N SER A 1057 -12.53 45.56 -6.30
CA SER A 1057 -13.70 45.39 -7.17
C SER A 1057 -14.61 46.62 -7.12
N SER A 1058 -15.17 47.01 -8.26
CA SER A 1058 -16.25 48.00 -8.36
C SER A 1058 -17.49 47.65 -7.51
N GLU A 1059 -17.61 46.41 -7.02
CA GLU A 1059 -18.65 45.99 -6.07
C GLU A 1059 -18.36 46.40 -4.62
N ASN A 1060 -17.09 46.60 -4.25
CA ASN A 1060 -16.69 46.94 -2.88
C ASN A 1060 -16.35 48.42 -2.73
N LYS A 1061 -15.86 49.05 -3.81
CA LYS A 1061 -15.42 50.45 -3.82
C LYS A 1061 -15.96 51.15 -5.05
N GLU A 1062 -16.56 52.31 -4.87
CA GLU A 1062 -17.02 53.14 -5.98
C GLU A 1062 -15.84 53.92 -6.59
N HIS A 1063 -15.23 53.33 -7.62
CA HIS A 1063 -14.26 53.97 -8.50
C HIS A 1063 -14.94 54.88 -9.55
N PRO A 1064 -14.19 55.83 -10.14
CA PRO A 1064 -14.70 56.68 -11.24
C PRO A 1064 -15.28 55.91 -12.44
N TRP A 1065 -14.84 54.67 -12.67
CA TRP A 1065 -15.31 53.81 -13.75
C TRP A 1065 -16.42 52.81 -13.38
N SER A 1066 -16.83 52.72 -12.12
CA SER A 1066 -17.67 51.62 -11.62
C SER A 1066 -19.02 51.48 -12.31
N LYS A 1067 -19.56 52.59 -12.83
CA LYS A 1067 -20.89 52.67 -13.46
C LYS A 1067 -20.83 52.83 -14.99
N LEU A 1068 -19.64 52.79 -15.58
CA LEU A 1068 -19.42 53.02 -17.00
C LEU A 1068 -19.45 51.73 -17.82
N SER A 1069 -19.54 51.86 -19.16
CA SER A 1069 -19.29 50.74 -20.09
C SER A 1069 -17.82 50.34 -20.07
N GLU A 1070 -17.48 49.12 -20.51
CA GLU A 1070 -16.09 48.61 -20.46
C GLU A 1070 -15.08 49.49 -21.20
N GLN A 1071 -15.44 50.01 -22.38
CA GLN A 1071 -14.56 50.89 -23.16
C GLN A 1071 -14.32 52.24 -22.47
N GLU A 1072 -15.37 52.83 -21.90
CA GLU A 1072 -15.25 54.09 -21.15
C GLU A 1072 -14.50 53.89 -19.83
N ALA A 1073 -14.79 52.80 -19.13
CA ALA A 1073 -14.14 52.41 -17.89
C ALA A 1073 -12.63 52.23 -18.07
N GLU A 1074 -12.22 51.57 -19.14
CA GLU A 1074 -10.81 51.33 -19.45
C GLU A 1074 -10.06 52.64 -19.74
N LYS A 1075 -10.69 53.57 -20.47
CA LYS A 1075 -10.11 54.90 -20.72
C LYS A 1075 -9.90 55.68 -19.42
N ILE A 1076 -10.90 55.69 -18.54
CA ILE A 1076 -10.78 56.37 -17.23
C ILE A 1076 -9.74 55.68 -16.35
N PHE A 1077 -9.61 54.35 -16.42
CA PHE A 1077 -8.57 53.62 -15.70
C PHE A 1077 -7.15 53.99 -16.18
N ASP A 1078 -6.94 54.10 -17.49
CA ASP A 1078 -5.68 54.60 -18.06
C ASP A 1078 -5.37 56.05 -17.61
N GLU A 1079 -6.37 56.93 -17.65
CA GLU A 1079 -6.20 58.32 -17.17
C GLU A 1079 -5.90 58.40 -15.66
N THR A 1080 -6.47 57.49 -14.85
CA THR A 1080 -6.28 57.48 -13.39
C THR A 1080 -4.95 56.84 -12.99
N TYR A 1081 -4.59 55.71 -13.60
CA TYR A 1081 -3.40 54.92 -13.28
C TYR A 1081 -2.61 54.52 -14.54
N PRO A 1082 -2.04 55.49 -15.28
CA PRO A 1082 -1.46 55.24 -16.62
C PRO A 1082 -0.29 54.24 -16.59
N ALA A 1083 0.57 54.31 -15.57
CA ALA A 1083 1.68 53.37 -15.42
C ALA A 1083 1.19 51.93 -15.10
N ILE A 1084 0.16 51.80 -14.25
CA ILE A 1084 -0.44 50.49 -13.92
C ILE A 1084 -1.18 49.91 -15.13
N TYR A 1085 -1.92 50.74 -15.86
CA TYR A 1085 -2.60 50.32 -17.08
C TYR A 1085 -1.61 49.80 -18.13
N LYS A 1086 -0.51 50.51 -18.36
CA LYS A 1086 0.57 50.06 -19.25
C LYS A 1086 1.19 48.73 -18.81
N HIS A 1087 1.30 48.50 -17.49
CA HIS A 1087 1.76 47.22 -16.94
C HIS A 1087 0.75 46.08 -17.21
N PHE A 1088 -0.52 46.26 -16.87
CA PHE A 1088 -1.57 45.25 -17.09
C PHE A 1088 -1.84 44.98 -18.57
N SER A 1089 -1.62 45.95 -19.45
CA SER A 1089 -1.77 45.79 -20.89
C SER A 1089 -0.88 44.69 -21.46
N GLN A 1090 0.30 44.46 -20.86
CA GLN A 1090 1.21 43.37 -21.25
C GLN A 1090 0.64 41.98 -20.94
N PHE A 1091 -0.28 41.90 -19.97
CA PHE A 1091 -0.90 40.67 -19.50
C PHE A 1091 -2.38 40.52 -19.90
N ARG A 1092 -2.91 41.42 -20.73
CA ARG A 1092 -4.35 41.55 -21.03
C ARG A 1092 -5.04 40.23 -21.34
N LYS A 1093 -4.48 39.42 -22.26
CA LYS A 1093 -5.07 38.15 -22.70
C LYS A 1093 -5.24 37.14 -21.54
N SER A 1094 -4.30 37.14 -20.59
CA SER A 1094 -4.35 36.25 -19.42
C SER A 1094 -5.27 36.81 -18.35
N LEU A 1095 -5.27 38.13 -18.14
CA LEU A 1095 -6.13 38.80 -17.17
C LEU A 1095 -7.62 38.63 -17.49
N ILE A 1096 -8.02 38.78 -18.75
CA ILE A 1096 -9.42 38.60 -19.19
C ILE A 1096 -9.91 37.15 -18.97
N LYS A 1097 -9.02 36.16 -19.06
CA LYS A 1097 -9.36 34.74 -18.86
C LYS A 1097 -9.56 34.34 -17.40
N ARG A 1098 -9.26 35.22 -16.44
CA ARG A 1098 -9.41 34.91 -15.01
C ARG A 1098 -10.88 34.68 -14.68
N CYS A 1099 -11.17 33.55 -14.03
CA CYS A 1099 -12.50 33.27 -13.49
C CYS A 1099 -12.77 34.06 -12.19
N ASP A 1100 -11.72 34.36 -11.41
CA ASP A 1100 -11.78 35.12 -10.16
C ASP A 1100 -11.30 36.57 -10.38
N GLN A 1101 -12.20 37.47 -10.75
CA GLN A 1101 -11.93 38.91 -10.93
C GLN A 1101 -13.12 39.78 -10.52
N GLY A 1102 -12.93 41.11 -10.46
CA GLY A 1102 -14.01 42.07 -10.27
C GLY A 1102 -14.82 42.29 -11.55
N ARG A 1103 -15.48 43.46 -11.67
CA ARG A 1103 -16.29 43.79 -12.85
C ARG A 1103 -15.43 43.93 -14.10
N PHE A 1104 -14.20 44.44 -13.94
CA PHE A 1104 -13.26 44.67 -15.02
C PHE A 1104 -11.98 43.85 -14.84
N PHE A 1105 -11.27 43.56 -15.95
CA PHE A 1105 -10.14 42.62 -15.92
C PHE A 1105 -8.93 43.10 -15.09
N TRP A 1106 -8.85 44.39 -14.77
CA TRP A 1106 -7.82 44.97 -13.91
C TRP A 1106 -8.19 44.93 -12.41
N GLU A 1107 -9.40 44.52 -12.08
CA GLU A 1107 -9.88 44.45 -10.69
C GLU A 1107 -9.60 43.08 -10.06
N LEU A 1108 -9.30 43.08 -8.76
CA LEU A 1108 -9.30 41.88 -7.93
C LEU A 1108 -10.74 41.46 -7.61
N ARG A 1109 -10.92 40.20 -7.23
CA ARG A 1109 -12.23 39.67 -6.81
C ARG A 1109 -12.85 40.49 -5.67
N SER A 1110 -14.18 40.44 -5.58
CA SER A 1110 -14.93 41.06 -4.49
C SER A 1110 -14.47 40.56 -3.11
N CYS A 1111 -14.20 41.48 -2.19
CA CYS A 1111 -13.77 41.23 -0.82
C CYS A 1111 -14.29 42.35 0.10
N ILE A 1112 -15.08 42.00 1.11
CA ILE A 1112 -15.76 42.98 1.98
C ILE A 1112 -14.94 43.42 3.20
N TYR A 1113 -13.81 42.75 3.46
CA TYR A 1113 -12.98 42.93 4.66
C TYR A 1113 -11.62 43.55 4.34
N TRP A 1114 -11.51 44.35 3.27
CA TRP A 1114 -10.26 45.03 2.91
C TRP A 1114 -9.65 45.87 4.04
N GLN A 1115 -10.50 46.51 4.84
CA GLN A 1115 -10.10 47.36 5.96
C GLN A 1115 -9.41 46.57 7.09
N GLU A 1116 -9.70 45.28 7.23
CA GLU A 1116 -9.11 44.42 8.25
C GLU A 1116 -7.62 44.18 8.03
N PHE A 1117 -7.14 44.26 6.78
CA PHE A 1117 -5.70 44.21 6.47
C PHE A 1117 -4.94 45.46 6.95
N GLU A 1118 -5.64 46.54 7.30
CA GLU A 1118 -5.01 47.78 7.74
C GLU A 1118 -5.06 47.94 9.26
N GLN A 1119 -5.84 47.11 9.96
CA GLN A 1119 -5.88 47.06 11.43
C GLN A 1119 -4.71 46.27 12.01
N PRO A 1120 -4.36 46.50 13.30
CA PRO A 1120 -3.53 45.58 14.07
C PRO A 1120 -4.10 44.17 14.02
N LYS A 1121 -3.26 43.20 13.64
CA LYS A 1121 -3.71 41.83 13.39
C LYS A 1121 -2.62 40.80 13.65
N ILE A 1122 -3.07 39.56 13.83
CA ILE A 1122 -2.20 38.39 13.85
C ILE A 1122 -2.26 37.75 12.46
N ILE A 1123 -1.09 37.45 11.88
CA ILE A 1123 -0.97 36.79 10.58
C ILE A 1123 -0.42 35.39 10.80
N TYR A 1124 -0.95 34.40 10.08
CA TYR A 1124 -0.41 33.04 10.13
C TYR A 1124 -0.53 32.30 8.78
N PRO A 1125 0.40 31.39 8.46
CA PRO A 1125 0.41 30.67 7.19
C PRO A 1125 -0.61 29.52 7.17
N ASN A 1126 -1.18 29.23 6.00
CA ASN A 1126 -2.04 28.05 5.80
C ASN A 1126 -1.23 26.75 5.58
N ILE A 1127 0.09 26.82 5.46
CA ILE A 1127 0.96 25.65 5.31
C ILE A 1127 2.22 25.90 6.13
N CYS A 1128 2.44 25.14 7.20
CA CYS A 1128 3.58 25.32 8.10
C CYS A 1128 3.99 24.05 8.84
N LYS A 1129 5.24 23.94 9.30
CA LYS A 1129 5.69 22.78 10.09
C LYS A 1129 5.41 22.91 11.59
N ARG A 1130 5.16 24.13 12.04
CA ARG A 1130 4.89 24.49 13.43
C ARG A 1130 3.92 25.66 13.48
N ASN A 1131 3.40 25.98 14.65
CA ASN A 1131 2.63 27.19 14.87
C ASN A 1131 3.51 28.44 14.65
N GLU A 1132 3.21 29.19 13.59
CA GLU A 1132 3.95 30.39 13.17
C GLU A 1132 2.99 31.57 13.08
N PHE A 1133 2.72 32.20 14.22
CA PHE A 1133 1.86 33.38 14.29
C PHE A 1133 2.71 34.64 14.47
N ALA A 1134 2.51 35.61 13.61
CA ALA A 1134 3.20 36.89 13.59
C ALA A 1134 2.27 38.03 13.98
N TRP A 1135 2.83 39.05 14.63
CA TRP A 1135 2.14 40.30 14.92
C TRP A 1135 2.34 41.30 13.78
N ASP A 1136 1.29 41.97 13.35
CA ASP A 1136 1.37 43.02 12.34
C ASP A 1136 0.61 44.29 12.74
N GLU A 1137 1.35 45.39 12.81
CA GLU A 1137 0.86 46.77 12.97
C GLU A 1137 1.24 47.66 11.77
N LEU A 1138 1.92 47.11 10.76
CA LEU A 1138 2.44 47.83 9.59
C LEU A 1138 1.51 47.76 8.37
N GLY A 1139 0.41 47.01 8.46
CA GLY A 1139 -0.63 46.97 7.43
C GLY A 1139 -0.27 46.09 6.22
N TYR A 1140 0.36 44.94 6.46
CA TYR A 1140 0.69 44.00 5.38
C TYR A 1140 -0.55 43.32 4.81
N TYR A 1141 -0.57 43.22 3.47
CA TYR A 1141 -1.53 42.42 2.73
C TYR A 1141 -0.95 41.01 2.52
N THR A 1142 -1.80 39.98 2.46
CA THR A 1142 -1.33 38.60 2.31
C THR A 1142 -2.01 37.86 1.18
N ASN A 1143 -1.36 36.83 0.65
CA ASN A 1143 -1.97 35.93 -0.34
C ASN A 1143 -2.89 34.89 0.33
N GLN A 1144 -3.68 34.18 -0.47
CA GLN A 1144 -4.59 33.12 -0.05
C GLN A 1144 -3.96 31.91 0.67
N LYS A 1145 -2.62 31.90 0.83
CA LYS A 1145 -1.86 30.91 1.59
C LYS A 1145 -1.48 31.42 2.99
N ALA A 1146 -2.03 32.55 3.41
CA ALA A 1146 -2.04 33.04 4.79
C ALA A 1146 -3.44 33.50 5.17
N PHE A 1147 -3.67 33.61 6.47
CA PHE A 1147 -4.90 34.12 7.08
C PHE A 1147 -4.54 35.22 8.07
N ILE A 1148 -5.52 36.06 8.38
CA ILE A 1148 -5.40 37.16 9.33
C ILE A 1148 -6.49 37.07 10.39
N ILE A 1149 -6.14 37.44 11.62
CA ILE A 1149 -7.04 37.55 12.76
C ILE A 1149 -6.99 39.01 13.21
N SER A 1150 -8.08 39.75 13.02
CA SER A 1150 -8.15 41.16 13.42
C SER A 1150 -8.38 41.24 14.93
N SER A 1151 -7.29 41.42 15.67
CA SER A 1151 -7.26 41.43 17.12
C SER A 1151 -6.04 42.19 17.62
N SER A 1152 -6.25 43.02 18.65
CA SER A 1152 -5.19 43.72 19.38
C SER A 1152 -4.77 42.98 20.67
N ASP A 1153 -5.21 41.74 20.88
CA ASP A 1153 -4.89 40.93 22.06
C ASP A 1153 -3.55 40.18 21.91
N LYS A 1154 -2.53 40.64 22.64
CA LYS A 1154 -1.19 40.00 22.66
C LYS A 1154 -1.16 38.69 23.45
N VAL A 1155 -2.09 38.47 24.38
CA VAL A 1155 -2.24 37.19 25.08
C VAL A 1155 -2.72 36.12 24.11
N LEU A 1156 -3.61 36.48 23.17
CA LEU A 1156 -4.02 35.58 22.10
C LEU A 1156 -2.83 35.14 21.24
N LEU A 1157 -1.93 36.07 20.87
CA LEU A 1157 -0.69 35.72 20.15
C LEU A 1157 0.17 34.73 20.94
N ALA A 1158 0.27 34.91 22.26
CA ALA A 1158 1.01 34.00 23.14
C ALA A 1158 0.43 32.58 23.13
N VAL A 1159 -0.90 32.47 23.29
CA VAL A 1159 -1.60 31.18 23.26
C VAL A 1159 -1.41 30.50 21.91
N LEU A 1160 -1.59 31.21 20.80
CA LEU A 1160 -1.45 30.65 19.44
C LEU A 1160 -0.02 30.16 19.15
N ASN A 1161 0.99 30.83 19.70
CA ASN A 1161 2.39 30.40 19.62
C ASN A 1161 2.81 29.40 20.70
N SER A 1162 1.92 28.89 21.55
CA SER A 1162 2.27 27.96 22.65
C SER A 1162 2.44 26.50 22.21
N ASN A 1163 3.11 25.71 23.06
CA ASN A 1163 3.20 24.26 22.95
C ASN A 1163 1.83 23.56 23.05
N VAL A 1164 0.85 24.15 23.74
CA VAL A 1164 -0.52 23.61 23.78
C VAL A 1164 -1.15 23.67 22.40
N VAL A 1165 -1.03 24.80 21.69
CA VAL A 1165 -1.54 24.93 20.32
C VAL A 1165 -0.75 24.06 19.35
N MET A 1166 0.56 23.88 19.55
CA MET A 1166 1.33 22.91 18.77
C MET A 1166 0.86 21.46 19.01
N PHE A 1167 0.51 21.10 20.24
CA PHE A 1167 -0.10 19.81 20.56
C PHE A 1167 -1.47 19.65 19.88
N LEU A 1168 -2.30 20.70 19.86
CA LEU A 1168 -3.55 20.70 19.11
C LEU A 1168 -3.32 20.59 17.59
N PHE A 1169 -2.29 21.22 17.02
CA PHE A 1169 -1.91 21.07 15.62
C PHE A 1169 -1.62 19.60 15.30
N LYS A 1170 -0.78 18.95 16.12
CA LYS A 1170 -0.41 17.54 15.97
C LYS A 1170 -1.61 16.59 15.96
N ASN A 1171 -2.62 16.88 16.79
CA ASN A 1171 -3.75 15.98 17.03
C ASN A 1171 -5.03 16.30 16.24
N LEU A 1172 -5.23 17.56 15.84
CA LEU A 1172 -6.47 18.02 15.22
C LEU A 1172 -6.32 18.39 13.73
N LEU A 1173 -5.13 18.78 13.28
CA LEU A 1173 -4.92 19.17 11.89
C LEU A 1173 -4.43 18.00 11.04
N SER A 1174 -4.83 17.98 9.77
CA SER A 1174 -4.27 17.04 8.80
C SER A 1174 -2.80 17.36 8.54
N LYS A 1175 -1.96 16.32 8.56
CA LYS A 1175 -0.59 16.40 8.05
C LYS A 1175 -0.61 16.31 6.52
N LEU A 1176 0.17 17.16 5.89
CA LEU A 1176 0.53 17.18 4.48
C LEU A 1176 1.96 16.66 4.33
N GLN A 1177 2.29 16.23 3.10
CA GLN A 1177 3.63 15.76 2.73
C GLN A 1177 4.76 16.59 3.33
N GLY A 1178 5.67 15.92 4.05
CA GLY A 1178 6.89 16.54 4.61
C GLY A 1178 6.70 17.18 5.99
N ASP A 1179 5.72 16.66 6.76
CA ASP A 1179 5.35 17.11 8.10
C ASP A 1179 4.85 18.57 8.15
N PHE A 1180 4.15 18.99 7.10
CA PHE A 1180 3.45 20.28 7.11
C PHE A 1180 2.02 20.12 7.63
N TYR A 1181 1.50 21.12 8.32
CA TYR A 1181 0.11 21.24 8.76
C TYR A 1181 -0.62 22.26 7.88
N GLU A 1182 -1.93 22.06 7.73
CA GLU A 1182 -2.83 23.03 7.08
C GLU A 1182 -3.83 23.64 8.07
N PRO A 1183 -3.44 24.71 8.81
CA PRO A 1183 -4.32 25.41 9.76
C PRO A 1183 -5.36 26.30 9.05
N SER A 1184 -6.22 25.72 8.21
CA SER A 1184 -7.28 26.49 7.55
C SER A 1184 -8.27 27.08 8.56
N SER A 1185 -8.96 28.16 8.17
CA SER A 1185 -9.97 28.83 9.02
C SER A 1185 -11.06 27.89 9.52
N ILE A 1186 -11.40 26.85 8.74
CA ILE A 1186 -12.44 25.88 9.06
C ILE A 1186 -12.08 25.07 10.31
N PHE A 1187 -10.78 24.81 10.53
CA PHE A 1187 -10.30 24.09 11.72
C PHE A 1187 -9.93 25.06 12.85
N MET A 1188 -9.23 26.13 12.51
CA MET A 1188 -8.71 27.08 13.50
C MET A 1188 -9.82 27.76 14.31
N LYS A 1189 -10.99 28.00 13.72
CA LYS A 1189 -12.12 28.62 14.43
C LYS A 1189 -12.56 27.85 15.69
N ASP A 1190 -12.32 26.54 15.74
CA ASP A 1190 -12.76 25.67 16.84
C ASP A 1190 -11.66 25.49 17.91
N PHE A 1191 -10.51 26.16 17.78
CA PHE A 1191 -9.42 26.06 18.75
C PHE A 1191 -9.81 26.73 20.07
N PRO A 1192 -9.63 26.05 21.23
CA PRO A 1192 -10.03 26.58 22.52
C PRO A 1192 -9.07 27.66 23.00
N ILE A 1193 -9.60 28.83 23.39
CA ILE A 1193 -8.87 29.95 23.96
C ILE A 1193 -9.27 30.14 25.43
N PRO A 1194 -8.35 29.94 26.39
CA PRO A 1194 -8.66 30.00 27.81
C PRO A 1194 -8.86 31.44 28.27
N ASN A 1195 -9.62 31.61 29.36
CA ASN A 1195 -9.73 32.91 30.01
C ASN A 1195 -8.48 33.19 30.85
N ALA A 1196 -8.03 34.43 30.88
CA ALA A 1196 -6.91 34.89 31.70
C ALA A 1196 -7.36 36.03 32.63
N THR A 1197 -6.90 36.00 33.89
CA THR A 1197 -7.10 37.12 34.82
C THR A 1197 -6.22 38.30 34.44
N GLU A 1198 -6.55 39.51 34.91
CA GLU A 1198 -5.79 40.73 34.58
C GLU A 1198 -4.30 40.64 34.94
N SER A 1199 -3.98 40.01 36.08
CA SER A 1199 -2.60 39.77 36.51
C SER A 1199 -1.87 38.83 35.56
N GLN A 1200 -2.52 37.74 35.12
CA GLN A 1200 -1.95 36.80 34.16
C GLN A 1200 -1.77 37.43 32.78
N ARG A 1201 -2.75 38.22 32.31
CA ARG A 1201 -2.65 38.97 31.03
C ARG A 1201 -1.44 39.89 31.05
N THR A 1202 -1.30 40.71 32.08
CA THR A 1202 -0.16 41.63 32.25
C THR A 1202 1.19 40.90 32.22
N ALA A 1203 1.29 39.75 32.91
CA ALA A 1203 2.52 38.96 32.96
C ALA A 1203 2.89 38.39 31.57
N ILE A 1204 1.91 37.83 30.85
CA ILE A 1204 2.10 37.27 29.51
C ILE A 1204 2.44 38.36 28.50
N GLU A 1205 1.72 39.48 28.50
CA GLU A 1205 1.96 40.59 27.57
C GLU A 1205 3.37 41.16 27.69
N LYS A 1206 3.91 41.24 28.92
CA LYS A 1206 5.29 41.68 29.15
C LYS A 1206 6.31 40.73 28.51
N LEU A 1207 6.08 39.43 28.52
CA LEU A 1207 6.95 38.45 27.87
C LEU A 1207 6.81 38.49 26.35
N VAL A 1208 5.57 38.58 25.85
CA VAL A 1208 5.30 38.74 24.41
C VAL A 1208 5.99 39.98 23.86
N GLN A 1209 5.91 41.11 24.56
CA GLN A 1209 6.56 42.34 24.12
C GLN A 1209 8.07 42.16 23.98
N LYS A 1210 8.72 41.47 24.92
CA LYS A 1210 10.17 41.16 24.82
C LYS A 1210 10.49 40.29 23.60
N CYS A 1211 9.64 39.31 23.27
CA CYS A 1211 9.79 38.50 22.06
C CYS A 1211 9.69 39.37 20.81
N LEU A 1212 8.67 40.23 20.74
CA LEU A 1212 8.44 41.13 19.61
C LEU A 1212 9.59 42.12 19.43
N ASP A 1213 10.07 42.74 20.52
CA ASP A 1213 11.19 43.69 20.49
C ASP A 1213 12.48 43.02 20.00
N ALA A 1214 12.82 41.84 20.54
CA ALA A 1214 14.01 41.10 20.12
C ALA A 1214 13.95 40.72 18.63
N LYS A 1215 12.78 40.29 18.15
CA LYS A 1215 12.57 39.90 16.74
C LYS A 1215 12.47 41.07 15.77
N LYS A 1216 12.09 42.25 16.27
CA LYS A 1216 12.07 43.49 15.50
C LYS A 1216 13.49 43.98 15.20
N ASP A 1217 14.40 43.84 16.16
CA ASP A 1217 15.81 44.23 16.00
C ASP A 1217 16.58 43.21 15.14
N ASP A 1218 16.34 41.91 15.37
CA ASP A 1218 16.90 40.82 14.59
C ASP A 1218 15.84 39.70 14.40
N PRO A 1219 15.30 39.50 13.18
CA PRO A 1219 14.34 38.42 12.91
C PRO A 1219 14.84 37.01 13.30
N THR A 1220 16.16 36.82 13.37
CA THR A 1220 16.81 35.56 13.74
C THR A 1220 17.10 35.42 15.24
N ALA A 1221 16.81 36.44 16.06
CA ALA A 1221 17.07 36.44 17.49
C ALA A 1221 16.48 35.21 18.20
N ASN A 1222 17.23 34.63 19.13
CA ASN A 1222 16.77 33.46 19.89
C ASN A 1222 15.84 33.88 21.04
N THR A 1223 14.55 33.56 20.89
CA THR A 1223 13.49 33.84 21.88
C THR A 1223 13.08 32.62 22.71
N SER A 1224 13.76 31.48 22.58
CA SER A 1224 13.31 30.20 23.15
C SER A 1224 13.11 30.21 24.67
N GLU A 1225 13.92 30.95 25.43
CA GLU A 1225 13.77 31.02 26.89
C GLU A 1225 12.54 31.83 27.31
N LEU A 1226 12.23 32.91 26.57
CA LEU A 1226 11.01 33.69 26.79
C LEU A 1226 9.78 32.87 26.41
N GLU A 1227 9.86 32.11 25.32
CA GLU A 1227 8.79 31.20 24.88
C GLU A 1227 8.49 30.13 25.93
N LYS A 1228 9.51 29.52 26.55
CA LYS A 1228 9.30 28.57 27.67
C LYS A 1228 8.56 29.21 28.84
N GLN A 1229 8.93 30.42 29.23
CA GLN A 1229 8.23 31.14 30.30
C GLN A 1229 6.77 31.45 29.93
N ILE A 1230 6.50 31.76 28.66
CA ILE A 1230 5.14 31.92 28.14
C ILE A 1230 4.39 30.58 28.22
N ASP A 1231 4.99 29.48 27.78
CA ASP A 1231 4.39 28.15 27.81
C ASP A 1231 4.00 27.72 29.23
N HIS A 1232 4.88 27.98 30.21
CA HIS A 1232 4.60 27.70 31.62
C HIS A 1232 3.32 28.40 32.11
N LEU A 1233 3.14 29.68 31.77
CA LEU A 1233 1.94 30.43 32.13
C LEU A 1233 0.72 29.95 31.34
N VAL A 1234 0.89 29.61 30.07
CA VAL A 1234 -0.19 29.07 29.23
C VAL A 1234 -0.68 27.71 29.77
N TYR A 1235 0.21 26.83 30.24
CA TYR A 1235 -0.19 25.57 30.89
C TYR A 1235 -1.11 25.80 32.10
N LYS A 1236 -0.83 26.85 32.88
CA LYS A 1236 -1.69 27.25 34.01
C LYS A 1236 -3.03 27.81 33.55
N LEU A 1237 -3.09 28.56 32.45
CA LEU A 1237 -4.37 29.03 31.87
C LEU A 1237 -5.27 27.86 31.47
N TYR A 1238 -4.71 26.77 30.92
CA TYR A 1238 -5.44 25.55 30.59
C TYR A 1238 -5.66 24.61 31.79
N GLN A 1239 -5.23 25.01 33.00
CA GLN A 1239 -5.33 24.22 34.23
C GLN A 1239 -4.73 22.81 34.09
N LEU A 1240 -3.59 22.72 33.41
CA LEU A 1240 -2.91 21.45 33.19
C LEU A 1240 -2.19 21.00 34.45
N THR A 1241 -2.30 19.71 34.74
CA THR A 1241 -1.50 19.02 35.76
C THR A 1241 -0.08 18.77 35.24
N TYR A 1242 0.84 18.45 36.15
CA TYR A 1242 2.23 18.14 35.78
C TYR A 1242 2.33 17.00 34.75
N ASN A 1243 1.55 15.94 34.94
CA ASN A 1243 1.53 14.79 34.02
C ASN A 1243 0.96 15.16 32.65
N GLU A 1244 -0.08 15.99 32.58
CA GLU A 1244 -0.62 16.48 31.31
C GLU A 1244 0.38 17.41 30.59
N VAL A 1245 1.12 18.24 31.33
CA VAL A 1245 2.20 19.04 30.76
C VAL A 1245 3.27 18.13 30.18
N LYS A 1246 3.65 17.05 30.87
CA LYS A 1246 4.62 16.07 30.35
C LYS A 1246 4.15 15.34 29.07
N ILE A 1247 2.85 15.24 28.84
CA ILE A 1247 2.30 14.73 27.57
C ILE A 1247 2.50 15.76 26.44
N ILE A 1248 2.30 17.05 26.71
CA ILE A 1248 2.42 18.13 25.73
C ILE A 1248 3.89 18.50 25.45
N ASP A 1249 4.70 18.54 26.51
CA ASP A 1249 6.11 18.89 26.54
C ASP A 1249 6.90 17.82 27.33
N PRO A 1250 7.33 16.73 26.67
CA PRO A 1250 8.07 15.65 27.35
C PRO A 1250 9.38 16.14 27.99
N GLU A 1251 10.01 17.15 27.40
CA GLU A 1251 11.26 17.76 27.86
C GLU A 1251 11.05 18.81 28.96
N PHE A 1252 9.82 18.97 29.47
CA PHE A 1252 9.48 19.95 30.49
C PHE A 1252 10.44 19.91 31.69
N ALA A 1253 11.17 20.99 31.91
CA ALA A 1253 12.36 20.97 32.76
C ALA A 1253 12.08 21.06 34.27
N LEU A 1254 10.93 21.59 34.66
CA LEU A 1254 10.59 21.78 36.07
C LEU A 1254 10.18 20.45 36.73
N THR A 1255 10.43 20.36 38.02
CA THR A 1255 9.86 19.32 38.88
C THR A 1255 8.36 19.57 39.12
N GLU A 1256 7.65 18.55 39.57
CA GLU A 1256 6.22 18.68 39.90
C GLU A 1256 5.97 19.78 40.94
N GLN A 1257 6.82 19.87 41.97
CA GLN A 1257 6.69 20.90 42.99
C GLN A 1257 6.96 22.31 42.43
N GLU A 1258 8.04 22.48 41.65
CA GLU A 1258 8.33 23.78 41.02
C GLU A 1258 7.21 24.21 40.06
N TYR A 1259 6.58 23.27 39.35
CA TYR A 1259 5.42 23.57 38.52
C TYR A 1259 4.21 23.98 39.36
N LEU A 1260 3.93 23.33 40.49
CA LEU A 1260 2.85 23.71 41.39
C LEU A 1260 3.06 25.12 41.97
N ASP A 1261 4.31 25.50 42.24
CA ASP A 1261 4.69 26.79 42.79
C ASP A 1261 4.67 27.95 41.75
N LEU A 1262 4.50 27.64 40.46
CA LEU A 1262 4.31 28.66 39.44
C LEU A 1262 2.98 29.42 39.61
N PRO A 1263 2.98 30.75 39.39
CA PRO A 1263 1.84 31.63 39.62
C PRO A 1263 0.65 31.42 38.66
#